data_AF-A0A5S5BXJ8-F1
#
_entry.id   AF-A0A5S5BXJ8-F1
#
_cell.length_a   1.000
_cell.length_b   1.000
_cell.length_c   1.000
_cell.angle_alpha   90.00
_cell.angle_beta   90.00
_cell.angle_gamma   90.00
#
_symmetry.space_group_name_H-M   'P 1'
#
loop_
_entity.id
_entity.type
_entity.pdbx_description
1 polymer ?
#
loop_
_entity_poly.entity_id
_entity_poly.type
_entity_poly.pdbx_seq_one_letter_code
_entity_poly.pdbx_strand_id
1 'polypeptide(L)'
;MNFLHRKFIAVPVFVLVVGWFTAIPSAIADEPAYEAIPSPIAAHPRVFATAADRADLTAKWNATSGWAKEAAEALKDDADYDGSFVLTELQYNSANSPTTNENQQARESLDALAFKYLMNPVANQASGQAAVTGAKQYFGSLVLPAAGGDHHVIGRNLLTAAFVYDWCYALLTDEDKSFFIERIDRMASQLTGLGYPAFKQSAVTSPGSSEVWLRDLLAAGIAIYDEKPEMYNIVSDVLFEHVFPARDFLYESGMPYNGVAYGPAKYMNDLWPSWLYRKMGENDPYWTQTMKDVPYRWLYERRPDGQLLRSGDNYISTYADPGEYWDNLGATAYPEYLYQKGLFLTEANRIRPNIDTDDRTNSALFALLLRDLTLAPEPVTAITELPLTRYFGSPIGSMIARTGWETYSGDSTNFASTDVVAEMKIQEWSVNDHAHWDAGSFQLYYKGALAIKSGVYEGRDANNNNKLLGYGSEHDLNYHKRSIAANTLLVEDKVTPETFEYRGTVRSNDGGQRIANNGYQPLNLDDLQNPAKKYRTGEVLSHGIQADDDGVPDFSFLKGDITAAYSDHKVSGVKRSFVFLNLKNSTIPAALITYDKITAKDTSFQKKWLLHSEETPVVNGNRTVIERAEGNYNGKLVNDTLLPAAADITSVGGSGSEYLVNGTNYPINDKYPVNTVEGGTHRVEVAPETAALTDQFLNVMQVMDVGTTPASPVSVETRTPLPSNAKRHDGVMILDRVVFFAQSGGRNSDTLKFNVTNTSYGTLKFLITDMAAGFWHVKKDGGTGFLVPSTKEGGYIEFEGAPGQYTITNYGFASDNVTPDPPGNVQAKTVTEDSVTLEWSESKDNLGIQHYEVFRGIESGGTIAYTSVGTTDETSMIVTGLTSGLATKFKVKAIDLAGRVSEFSDEIEATPVDTERPTVPGNVQANAGGKFIELKWVASEDNVGVTGYDIYEGNRLVASGVTGTQRFIYPIDQFAVDPDRLYRFTVVAKDAAGNQSSARTTLEHFGWSQTDSSIDVWTTSAEYRIPSANLSYIEAEQYRALTGQWYLMSDSAQSEGTYIRTASANPNDQIYLEYKLNVETTGNYYISILGRGGSATPNHVTLRIDNNAASGQNIALSSGEWGWQRTGSTFLIPAGSHTLRLLQSRSGLDVDKIAISTQTTVPTGTGGTALKPVDSKPPAQPTLSYSKPSDTEFKLMWTKSADNDNTAAPQYELLMSEGTTEPSLVVQTASPATQYTASNLTIGTRYNFKVRAIDAAGNESFSNVIHITP
;
A
#
# COMPACT_ATOMS: atom_id res chain seq x y z
N MET A 1 16.01 33.80 33.22
CA MET A 1 15.65 34.90 34.16
C MET A 1 14.14 34.87 34.33
N ASN A 2 13.66 34.87 35.58
CA ASN A 2 12.29 34.55 36.03
C ASN A 2 11.16 35.50 35.60
N PHE A 3 9.92 34.98 35.73
CA PHE A 3 8.59 35.59 36.03
C PHE A 3 7.54 35.28 34.95
N LEU A 4 6.27 34.89 35.21
CA LEU A 4 5.54 34.40 36.38
C LEU A 4 4.16 33.87 35.89
N HIS A 5 3.63 32.85 36.55
CA HIS A 5 2.24 32.37 36.48
C HIS A 5 1.19 33.46 36.80
N ARG A 6 -0.02 33.37 36.20
CA ARG A 6 -1.27 33.80 36.85
C ARG A 6 -2.43 32.82 36.59
N LYS A 7 -3.01 32.41 37.72
CA LYS A 7 -4.18 31.55 37.92
C LYS A 7 -5.49 32.23 37.47
N PHE A 8 -6.40 31.45 36.89
CA PHE A 8 -7.81 31.81 36.75
C PHE A 8 -8.55 31.73 38.10
N ILE A 9 -9.37 32.73 38.38
CA ILE A 9 -10.29 32.81 39.53
C ILE A 9 -11.69 32.41 39.04
N ALA A 10 -12.28 31.43 39.72
CA ALA A 10 -13.68 31.06 39.56
C ALA A 10 -14.60 32.09 40.24
N VAL A 11 -15.67 32.50 39.55
CA VAL A 11 -16.84 33.19 40.14
C VAL A 11 -18.08 32.40 39.71
N PRO A 12 -18.96 31.96 40.62
CA PRO A 12 -20.19 31.25 40.25
C PRO A 12 -21.33 32.27 40.07
N VAL A 13 -22.05 32.18 38.94
CA VAL A 13 -23.38 32.78 38.80
C VAL A 13 -24.35 31.67 38.45
N PHE A 14 -25.24 31.37 39.40
CA PHE A 14 -26.43 30.55 39.24
C PHE A 14 -27.48 31.33 38.45
N VAL A 15 -27.91 30.81 37.30
CA VAL A 15 -29.26 31.06 36.76
C VAL A 15 -29.82 29.73 36.23
N LEU A 16 -30.92 29.31 36.84
CA LEU A 16 -31.78 28.19 36.46
C LEU A 16 -32.69 28.60 35.28
N VAL A 17 -32.62 27.90 34.15
CA VAL A 17 -33.75 27.69 33.23
C VAL A 17 -33.68 26.27 32.69
N VAL A 18 -34.78 25.53 32.87
CA VAL A 18 -35.01 24.14 32.45
C VAL A 18 -35.63 24.14 31.05
N GLY A 19 -35.16 23.29 30.12
CA GLY A 19 -35.93 22.97 28.91
C GLY A 19 -35.16 22.41 27.70
N TRP A 20 -34.87 21.10 27.72
CA TRP A 20 -34.74 20.19 26.55
C TRP A 20 -33.88 20.62 25.34
N PHE A 21 -32.60 20.24 25.36
CA PHE A 21 -31.87 19.80 24.16
C PHE A 21 -31.31 18.40 24.46
N THR A 22 -31.75 17.42 23.68
CA THR A 22 -31.20 16.06 23.68
C THR A 22 -29.75 16.09 23.21
N ALA A 23 -28.91 15.37 23.95
CA ALA A 23 -27.48 15.28 23.79
C ALA A 23 -27.05 14.91 22.35
N ILE A 24 -26.23 15.77 21.75
CA ILE A 24 -25.22 15.33 20.81
C ILE A 24 -24.24 14.48 21.62
N PRO A 25 -23.87 13.25 21.22
CA PRO A 25 -22.77 12.54 21.85
C PRO A 25 -21.50 13.36 21.59
N SER A 26 -21.11 14.15 22.58
CA SER A 26 -19.77 14.69 22.70
C SER A 26 -18.84 13.53 23.09
N ALA A 27 -18.54 12.66 22.13
CA ALA A 27 -17.36 11.81 22.21
C ALA A 27 -16.22 12.57 21.53
N ILE A 28 -15.75 13.64 22.19
CA ILE A 28 -14.37 14.05 21.99
C ILE A 28 -13.63 13.10 22.92
N ALA A 29 -13.16 11.98 22.37
CA ALA A 29 -12.06 11.27 23.00
C ALA A 29 -10.93 12.30 23.14
N ASP A 30 -10.31 12.39 24.32
CA ASP A 30 -9.08 13.16 24.46
C ASP A 30 -8.09 12.60 23.44
N GLU A 31 -7.90 13.28 22.31
CA GLU A 31 -6.96 12.86 21.27
C GLU A 31 -5.56 12.79 21.88
N PRO A 32 -4.76 11.76 21.56
CA PRO A 32 -3.39 11.71 22.02
C PRO A 32 -2.67 12.93 21.48
N ALA A 33 -2.10 13.75 22.36
CA ALA A 33 -1.19 14.81 21.94
C ALA A 33 -0.08 14.16 21.10
N TYR A 34 0.19 14.72 19.90
CA TYR A 34 1.35 14.33 19.11
C TYR A 34 2.60 14.29 20.00
N GLU A 35 3.46 13.29 19.79
CA GLU A 35 4.75 13.22 20.48
C GLU A 35 5.56 14.52 20.32
N ALA A 36 6.62 14.66 21.11
CA ALA A 36 7.51 15.80 20.96
C ALA A 36 8.01 15.89 19.50
N ILE A 37 7.89 17.08 18.90
CA ILE A 37 8.34 17.35 17.53
C ILE A 37 9.78 16.80 17.36
N PRO A 38 10.04 15.91 16.38
CA PRO A 38 11.37 15.33 16.18
C PRO A 38 12.41 16.44 15.99
N SER A 39 13.66 16.18 16.36
CA SER A 39 14.76 17.13 16.10
C SER A 39 15.65 16.60 14.98
N PRO A 40 16.14 17.45 14.06
CA PRO A 40 17.12 17.02 13.05
C PRO A 40 18.35 16.37 13.70
N ILE A 41 18.76 15.21 13.17
CA ILE A 41 20.01 14.56 13.58
C ILE A 41 21.19 15.49 13.34
N ALA A 42 22.22 15.45 14.19
CA ALA A 42 23.38 16.35 14.07
C ALA A 42 24.29 16.05 12.86
N ALA A 43 24.09 14.93 12.16
CA ALA A 43 24.93 14.54 11.03
C ALA A 43 24.35 15.06 9.71
N HIS A 44 25.24 15.47 8.80
CA HIS A 44 24.92 15.74 7.40
C HIS A 44 25.45 14.62 6.49
N PRO A 45 24.76 14.26 5.41
CA PRO A 45 23.47 14.79 4.95
C PRO A 45 22.30 14.25 5.79
N ARG A 46 21.19 15.00 5.81
CA ARG A 46 19.93 14.65 6.50
C ARG A 46 18.66 15.09 5.75
N VAL A 47 18.79 15.81 4.63
CA VAL A 47 17.67 16.17 3.76
C VAL A 47 17.48 15.07 2.72
N PHE A 48 16.38 14.30 2.83
CA PHE A 48 15.99 13.16 1.98
C PHE A 48 16.96 11.96 1.90
N ALA A 49 18.22 12.13 2.28
CA ALA A 49 19.22 11.08 2.30
C ALA A 49 20.19 11.29 3.45
N THR A 50 20.71 10.19 3.98
CA THR A 50 21.76 10.15 4.99
C THR A 50 23.04 9.54 4.41
N ALA A 51 24.12 9.53 5.18
CA ALA A 51 25.34 8.83 4.78
C ALA A 51 25.13 7.32 4.53
N ALA A 52 24.12 6.71 5.15
CA ALA A 52 23.79 5.30 4.98
C ALA A 52 23.21 4.99 3.58
N ASP A 53 22.56 5.97 2.93
CA ASP A 53 21.91 5.79 1.64
C ASP A 53 22.89 5.78 0.45
N ARG A 54 24.15 6.17 0.66
CA ARG A 54 25.14 6.36 -0.42
C ARG A 54 25.38 5.14 -1.28
N ALA A 55 25.39 3.95 -0.68
CA ALA A 55 25.64 2.70 -1.40
C ALA A 55 24.52 2.41 -2.39
N ASP A 56 23.26 2.51 -1.95
CA ASP A 56 22.08 2.33 -2.78
C ASP A 56 22.00 3.38 -3.89
N LEU A 57 22.17 4.67 -3.56
CA LEU A 57 22.17 5.74 -4.57
C LEU A 57 23.27 5.54 -5.62
N THR A 58 24.46 5.10 -5.20
CA THR A 58 25.57 4.78 -6.13
C THR A 58 25.24 3.57 -7.01
N ALA A 59 24.55 2.56 -6.48
CA ALA A 59 24.10 1.41 -7.27
C ALA A 59 23.09 1.85 -8.33
N LYS A 60 22.08 2.64 -7.95
CA LYS A 60 21.09 3.21 -8.87
C LYS A 60 21.74 4.08 -9.95
N TRP A 61 22.70 4.92 -9.59
CA TRP A 61 23.44 5.76 -10.53
C TRP A 61 24.23 4.98 -11.60
N ASN A 62 24.71 3.79 -11.24
CA ASN A 62 25.49 2.91 -12.11
C ASN A 62 24.65 1.80 -12.74
N ALA A 63 23.33 1.81 -12.58
CA ALA A 63 22.44 0.86 -13.20
C ALA A 63 22.63 0.85 -14.72
N THR A 64 22.62 -0.33 -15.33
CA THR A 64 22.88 -0.53 -16.76
C THR A 64 21.63 -0.82 -17.58
N SER A 65 20.47 -0.93 -16.93
CA SER A 65 19.16 -1.15 -17.52
C SER A 65 18.04 -0.68 -16.59
N GLY A 66 16.82 -0.54 -17.13
CA GLY A 66 15.61 -0.17 -16.39
C GLY A 66 15.55 1.30 -15.98
N TRP A 67 14.52 1.64 -15.18
CA TRP A 67 14.20 3.02 -14.80
C TRP A 67 15.37 3.76 -14.11
N ALA A 68 16.18 3.04 -13.32
CA ALA A 68 17.28 3.65 -12.58
C ALA A 68 18.40 4.12 -13.51
N LYS A 69 18.64 3.40 -14.61
CA LYS A 69 19.57 3.82 -15.66
C LYS A 69 19.08 5.11 -16.33
N GLU A 70 17.81 5.14 -16.75
CA GLU A 70 17.20 6.30 -17.43
C GLU A 70 17.25 7.55 -16.56
N ALA A 71 16.86 7.44 -15.28
CA ALA A 71 16.96 8.53 -14.31
C ALA A 71 18.42 8.97 -14.07
N ALA A 72 19.36 8.02 -13.98
CA ALA A 72 20.76 8.37 -13.83
C ALA A 72 21.36 9.04 -15.07
N GLU A 73 20.92 8.67 -16.29
CA GLU A 73 21.34 9.33 -17.54
C GLU A 73 20.83 10.77 -17.59
N ALA A 74 19.54 10.99 -17.28
CA ALA A 74 18.99 12.35 -17.19
C ALA A 74 19.77 13.24 -16.20
N LEU A 75 20.09 12.74 -15.00
CA LEU A 75 20.90 13.52 -14.04
C LEU A 75 22.36 13.71 -14.47
N LYS A 76 22.93 12.77 -15.25
CA LYS A 76 24.29 12.93 -15.79
C LYS A 76 24.29 14.08 -16.79
N ASP A 77 23.29 14.15 -17.65
CA ASP A 77 23.12 15.23 -18.63
C ASP A 77 22.94 16.58 -17.92
N ASP A 78 22.13 16.65 -16.86
CA ASP A 78 21.99 17.85 -16.03
C ASP A 78 23.30 18.26 -15.36
N ALA A 79 24.09 17.28 -14.88
CA ALA A 79 25.38 17.54 -14.24
C ALA A 79 26.47 18.02 -15.23
N ASP A 80 26.31 17.77 -16.52
CA ASP A 80 27.23 18.16 -17.59
C ASP A 80 26.86 19.51 -18.24
N TYR A 81 26.01 20.30 -17.57
CA TYR A 81 25.60 21.65 -17.97
C TYR A 81 26.79 22.56 -18.35
N ASP A 82 26.75 23.12 -19.56
CA ASP A 82 27.78 24.01 -20.12
C ASP A 82 27.41 25.50 -20.07
N GLY A 83 26.23 25.83 -19.53
CA GLY A 83 25.73 27.20 -19.41
C GLY A 83 26.26 27.97 -18.19
N SER A 84 25.85 29.24 -18.08
CA SER A 84 26.25 30.12 -16.98
C SER A 84 25.32 30.03 -15.79
N PHE A 85 25.86 29.82 -14.59
CA PHE A 85 25.10 29.96 -13.34
C PHE A 85 24.81 31.42 -12.95
N VAL A 86 25.43 32.40 -13.60
CA VAL A 86 25.06 33.82 -13.43
C VAL A 86 23.84 34.11 -14.30
N LEU A 87 22.71 34.43 -13.66
CA LEU A 87 21.42 34.66 -14.29
C LEU A 87 21.31 36.12 -14.78
N THR A 88 21.01 36.30 -16.07
CA THR A 88 20.92 37.64 -16.69
C THR A 88 19.58 37.93 -17.36
N GLU A 89 18.81 36.91 -17.76
CA GLU A 89 17.58 37.07 -18.54
C GLU A 89 16.35 37.07 -17.64
N LEU A 90 15.52 38.11 -17.73
CA LEU A 90 14.27 38.21 -16.98
C LEU A 90 13.11 37.58 -17.76
N GLN A 91 12.33 36.76 -17.07
CA GLN A 91 11.02 36.31 -17.49
C GLN A 91 9.97 37.42 -17.24
N TYR A 92 8.94 37.47 -18.09
CA TYR A 92 7.89 38.48 -18.04
C TYR A 92 6.51 37.82 -17.95
N ASN A 93 5.61 38.38 -17.15
CA ASN A 93 4.22 37.91 -17.07
C ASN A 93 3.39 38.37 -18.29
N SER A 94 2.11 37.96 -18.34
CA SER A 94 1.16 38.35 -19.39
C SER A 94 0.90 39.86 -19.49
N ALA A 95 1.26 40.64 -18.46
CA ALA A 95 1.25 42.11 -18.45
C ALA A 95 2.62 42.72 -18.83
N ASN A 96 3.54 41.92 -19.37
CA ASN A 96 4.88 42.28 -19.79
C ASN A 96 5.73 42.93 -18.68
N SER A 97 5.50 42.54 -17.42
CA SER A 97 6.28 42.99 -16.26
C SER A 97 7.29 41.90 -15.86
N PRO A 98 8.55 42.25 -15.54
CA PRO A 98 9.56 41.26 -15.17
C PRO A 98 9.18 40.59 -13.85
N THR A 99 9.25 39.26 -13.79
CA THR A 99 8.84 38.45 -12.63
C THR A 99 10.01 37.80 -11.91
N THR A 100 10.87 37.11 -12.64
CA THR A 100 12.03 36.39 -12.11
C THR A 100 13.03 36.15 -13.23
N ASN A 101 14.29 35.83 -12.91
CA ASN A 101 15.27 35.31 -13.86
C ASN A 101 15.63 33.84 -13.57
N GLU A 102 14.76 33.11 -12.87
CA GLU A 102 14.93 31.68 -12.59
C GLU A 102 15.21 30.90 -13.87
N ASN A 103 16.17 29.98 -13.80
CA ASN A 103 16.53 29.11 -14.91
C ASN A 103 16.50 27.66 -14.40
N GLN A 104 15.48 26.92 -14.84
CA GLN A 104 15.24 25.55 -14.42
C GLN A 104 16.43 24.64 -14.67
N GLN A 105 17.05 24.70 -15.86
CA GLN A 105 18.16 23.83 -16.23
C GLN A 105 19.40 24.10 -15.36
N ALA A 106 19.73 25.37 -15.12
CA ALA A 106 20.82 25.75 -14.22
C ALA A 106 20.55 25.25 -12.78
N ARG A 107 19.31 25.35 -12.31
CA ARG A 107 18.90 24.85 -10.99
C ARG A 107 19.04 23.32 -10.89
N GLU A 108 18.51 22.59 -11.87
CA GLU A 108 18.58 21.12 -11.92
C GLU A 108 20.02 20.62 -12.03
N SER A 109 20.89 21.35 -12.72
CA SER A 109 22.33 21.08 -12.74
C SER A 109 22.99 21.21 -11.37
N LEU A 110 22.60 22.21 -10.57
CA LEU A 110 23.10 22.35 -9.20
C LEU A 110 22.65 21.18 -8.32
N ASP A 111 21.38 20.77 -8.44
CA ASP A 111 20.84 19.61 -7.74
C ASP A 111 21.61 18.32 -8.13
N ALA A 112 21.87 18.11 -9.43
CA ALA A 112 22.59 16.95 -9.95
C ALA A 112 24.08 16.92 -9.54
N LEU A 113 24.76 18.07 -9.53
CA LEU A 113 26.15 18.18 -9.07
C LEU A 113 26.27 17.90 -7.56
N ALA A 114 25.33 18.42 -6.75
CA ALA A 114 25.26 18.13 -5.33
C ALA A 114 24.93 16.64 -5.08
N PHE A 115 24.03 16.06 -5.86
CA PHE A 115 23.71 14.63 -5.80
C PHE A 115 24.91 13.73 -6.13
N LYS A 116 25.72 14.09 -7.15
CA LYS A 116 26.99 13.39 -7.44
C LYS A 116 27.93 13.40 -6.24
N TYR A 117 28.03 14.54 -5.55
CA TYR A 117 28.83 14.64 -4.34
C TYR A 117 28.24 13.83 -3.18
N LEU A 118 26.92 13.87 -2.97
CA LEU A 118 26.19 13.09 -1.96
C LEU A 118 26.57 11.60 -2.01
N MET A 119 26.50 11.01 -3.20
CA MET A 119 26.76 9.58 -3.43
C MET A 119 28.21 9.17 -3.10
N ASN A 120 29.19 9.97 -3.55
CA ASN A 120 30.59 9.67 -3.30
C ASN A 120 31.42 10.96 -3.12
N PRO A 121 31.49 11.48 -1.88
CA PRO A 121 32.20 12.73 -1.60
C PRO A 121 33.69 12.70 -1.93
N VAL A 122 34.30 11.51 -1.91
CA VAL A 122 35.74 11.33 -2.16
C VAL A 122 36.03 11.41 -3.66
N ALA A 123 35.26 10.69 -4.48
CA ALA A 123 35.46 10.68 -5.93
C ALA A 123 34.94 11.95 -6.61
N ASN A 124 33.87 12.55 -6.08
CA ASN A 124 33.14 13.63 -6.72
C ASN A 124 33.36 15.00 -6.03
N GLN A 125 34.51 15.20 -5.39
CA GLN A 125 34.83 16.46 -4.71
C GLN A 125 34.75 17.68 -5.65
N ALA A 126 35.17 17.52 -6.91
CA ALA A 126 35.07 18.57 -7.92
C ALA A 126 33.60 18.95 -8.23
N SER A 127 32.70 17.96 -8.30
CA SER A 127 31.26 18.20 -8.50
C SER A 127 30.65 18.95 -7.32
N GLY A 128 30.99 18.57 -6.09
CA GLY A 128 30.52 19.30 -4.89
C GLY A 128 31.03 20.75 -4.85
N GLN A 129 32.30 20.97 -5.19
CA GLN A 129 32.86 22.33 -5.30
C GLN A 129 32.20 23.16 -6.41
N ALA A 130 31.89 22.53 -7.55
CA ALA A 130 31.16 23.15 -8.64
C ALA A 130 29.72 23.50 -8.23
N ALA A 131 29.02 22.61 -7.50
CA ALA A 131 27.69 22.88 -6.96
C ALA A 131 27.70 24.09 -6.01
N VAL A 132 28.61 24.13 -5.04
CA VAL A 132 28.74 25.26 -4.10
C VAL A 132 29.05 26.57 -4.83
N THR A 133 30.01 26.55 -5.76
CA THR A 133 30.42 27.76 -6.51
C THR A 133 29.30 28.24 -7.44
N GLY A 134 28.68 27.32 -8.18
CA GLY A 134 27.58 27.61 -9.09
C GLY A 134 26.35 28.15 -8.35
N ALA A 135 25.99 27.52 -7.21
CA ALA A 135 24.88 27.98 -6.38
C ALA A 135 25.11 29.40 -5.84
N LYS A 136 26.35 29.76 -5.47
CA LYS A 136 26.68 31.14 -5.08
C LYS A 136 26.49 32.15 -6.22
N GLN A 137 26.85 31.77 -7.45
CA GLN A 137 26.62 32.61 -8.63
C GLN A 137 25.13 32.75 -8.95
N TYR A 138 24.41 31.63 -8.90
CA TYR A 138 22.99 31.52 -9.18
C TYR A 138 22.16 32.32 -8.16
N PHE A 139 22.27 32.03 -6.87
CA PHE A 139 21.51 32.75 -5.84
C PHE A 139 21.99 34.20 -5.65
N GLY A 140 23.24 34.51 -6.02
CA GLY A 140 23.77 35.87 -6.04
C GLY A 140 23.17 36.74 -7.14
N SER A 141 22.68 36.13 -8.22
CA SER A 141 22.05 36.81 -9.36
C SER A 141 20.53 36.61 -9.46
N LEU A 142 19.95 35.72 -8.64
CA LEU A 142 18.52 35.41 -8.63
C LEU A 142 17.65 36.62 -8.21
N VAL A 143 16.78 37.01 -9.13
CA VAL A 143 15.67 37.94 -8.97
C VAL A 143 14.44 37.13 -8.61
N LEU A 144 13.97 37.30 -7.37
CA LEU A 144 12.79 36.62 -6.86
C LEU A 144 11.52 37.32 -7.36
N PRO A 145 10.41 36.58 -7.51
CA PRO A 145 9.09 37.18 -7.62
C PRO A 145 8.85 38.18 -6.49
N ALA A 146 8.12 39.25 -6.79
CA ALA A 146 7.63 40.17 -5.75
C ALA A 146 6.78 39.42 -4.71
N ALA A 147 6.68 39.96 -3.50
CA ALA A 147 5.81 39.41 -2.46
C ALA A 147 4.37 39.19 -2.97
N GLY A 148 3.88 37.96 -2.85
CA GLY A 148 2.59 37.53 -3.43
C GLY A 148 2.65 37.04 -4.89
N GLY A 149 3.85 36.98 -5.48
CA GLY A 149 4.10 36.33 -6.76
C GLY A 149 4.10 34.80 -6.67
N ASP A 150 4.63 34.14 -7.70
CA ASP A 150 4.66 32.67 -7.78
C ASP A 150 5.52 32.05 -6.66
N HIS A 151 4.85 31.47 -5.67
CA HIS A 151 5.48 30.85 -4.50
C HIS A 151 6.16 29.52 -4.84
N HIS A 152 5.78 28.85 -5.93
CA HIS A 152 6.41 27.60 -6.37
C HIS A 152 7.82 27.84 -6.92
N VAL A 153 8.05 29.00 -7.55
CA VAL A 153 9.41 29.43 -7.94
C VAL A 153 10.28 29.58 -6.69
N ILE A 154 9.75 30.20 -5.63
CA ILE A 154 10.49 30.39 -4.37
C ILE A 154 10.77 29.03 -3.72
N GLY A 155 9.76 28.16 -3.63
CA GLY A 155 9.88 26.81 -3.06
C GLY A 155 10.94 25.95 -3.74
N ARG A 156 10.91 25.86 -5.08
CA ARG A 156 11.93 25.09 -5.85
C ARG A 156 13.36 25.57 -5.58
N ASN A 157 13.55 26.89 -5.46
CA ASN A 157 14.87 27.46 -5.16
C ASN A 157 15.29 27.27 -3.69
N LEU A 158 14.34 27.28 -2.74
CA LEU A 158 14.60 26.89 -1.34
C LEU A 158 15.07 25.43 -1.27
N LEU A 159 14.41 24.54 -1.99
CA LEU A 159 14.78 23.12 -2.03
C LEU A 159 16.18 22.90 -2.62
N THR A 160 16.52 23.53 -3.75
CA THR A 160 17.87 23.47 -4.31
C THR A 160 18.92 24.03 -3.35
N ALA A 161 18.61 25.14 -2.66
CA ALA A 161 19.49 25.67 -1.63
C ALA A 161 19.68 24.68 -0.48
N ALA A 162 18.61 23.99 -0.06
CA ALA A 162 18.67 22.96 0.98
C ALA A 162 19.54 21.77 0.54
N PHE A 163 19.39 21.26 -0.68
CA PHE A 163 20.21 20.17 -1.22
C PHE A 163 21.69 20.53 -1.28
N VAL A 164 22.04 21.69 -1.87
CA VAL A 164 23.44 22.12 -1.95
C VAL A 164 24.01 22.35 -0.55
N TYR A 165 23.25 22.97 0.36
CA TYR A 165 23.71 23.24 1.72
C TYR A 165 23.97 21.94 2.50
N ASP A 166 22.99 21.05 2.53
CA ASP A 166 23.00 19.83 3.34
C ASP A 166 23.97 18.78 2.77
N TRP A 167 23.89 18.51 1.46
CA TRP A 167 24.69 17.45 0.85
C TRP A 167 26.15 17.85 0.67
N CYS A 168 26.42 19.14 0.44
CA CYS A 168 27.78 19.67 0.33
C CYS A 168 28.27 20.34 1.63
N TYR A 169 27.60 20.13 2.77
CA TYR A 169 27.89 20.80 4.04
C TYR A 169 29.39 20.75 4.44
N ALA A 170 30.04 19.60 4.22
CA ALA A 170 31.46 19.39 4.50
C ALA A 170 32.43 20.22 3.63
N LEU A 171 31.95 20.83 2.55
CA LEU A 171 32.72 21.70 1.65
C LEU A 171 32.51 23.20 1.95
N LEU A 172 31.49 23.55 2.74
CA LEU A 172 31.13 24.94 3.00
C LEU A 172 32.07 25.57 4.04
N THR A 173 32.58 26.76 3.77
CA THR A 173 33.18 27.61 4.81
C THR A 173 32.10 28.30 5.65
N ASP A 174 32.47 28.92 6.76
CA ASP A 174 31.51 29.71 7.56
C ASP A 174 30.92 30.88 6.77
N GLU A 175 31.68 31.47 5.84
CA GLU A 175 31.19 32.49 4.91
C GLU A 175 30.20 31.91 3.89
N ASP A 176 30.46 30.70 3.38
CA ASP A 176 29.51 30.02 2.50
C ASP A 176 28.21 29.73 3.24
N LYS A 177 28.30 29.17 4.45
CA LYS A 177 27.12 28.90 5.29
C LYS A 177 26.30 30.16 5.53
N SER A 178 26.97 31.26 5.89
CA SER A 178 26.34 32.56 6.09
C SER A 178 25.65 33.06 4.82
N PHE A 179 26.29 32.92 3.65
CA PHE A 179 25.70 33.28 2.36
C PHE A 179 24.42 32.48 2.09
N PHE A 180 24.46 31.16 2.22
CA PHE A 180 23.28 30.34 1.94
C PHE A 180 22.13 30.62 2.90
N ILE A 181 22.40 30.77 4.20
CA ILE A 181 21.38 31.12 5.20
C ILE A 181 20.74 32.47 4.85
N GLU A 182 21.53 33.48 4.48
CA GLU A 182 21.00 34.78 4.04
C GLU A 182 20.10 34.65 2.80
N ARG A 183 20.47 33.81 1.83
CA ARG A 183 19.65 33.58 0.62
C ARG A 183 18.37 32.81 0.92
N ILE A 184 18.43 31.79 1.79
CA ILE A 184 17.27 31.04 2.27
C ILE A 184 16.31 31.97 3.01
N ASP A 185 16.80 32.80 3.94
CA ASP A 185 16.00 33.80 4.64
C ASP A 185 15.36 34.81 3.68
N ARG A 186 16.14 35.31 2.70
CA ARG A 186 15.64 36.23 1.68
C ARG A 186 14.49 35.60 0.90
N MET A 187 14.62 34.34 0.48
CA MET A 187 13.58 33.60 -0.23
C MET A 187 12.35 33.38 0.64
N ALA A 188 12.52 32.86 1.84
CA ALA A 188 11.43 32.61 2.77
C ALA A 188 10.68 33.91 3.15
N SER A 189 11.38 35.05 3.23
CA SER A 189 10.75 36.37 3.48
C SER A 189 9.78 36.82 2.38
N GLN A 190 9.86 36.28 1.16
CA GLN A 190 8.92 36.57 0.08
C GLN A 190 7.63 35.74 0.16
N LEU A 191 7.59 34.71 1.02
CA LEU A 191 6.44 33.82 1.24
C LEU A 191 5.40 34.39 2.23
N THR A 192 5.42 35.70 2.49
CA THR A 192 4.42 36.37 3.34
C THR A 192 2.99 36.17 2.83
N GLY A 193 2.80 36.09 1.51
CA GLY A 193 1.52 35.75 0.89
C GLY A 193 1.05 34.31 1.18
N LEU A 194 1.99 33.39 1.40
CA LEU A 194 1.74 32.00 1.81
C LEU A 194 1.68 31.86 3.35
N GLY A 195 1.84 32.94 4.10
CA GLY A 195 1.79 32.94 5.56
C GLY A 195 3.10 32.53 6.23
N TYR A 196 4.28 32.75 5.64
CA TYR A 196 5.54 32.58 6.38
C TYR A 196 6.05 33.95 6.91
N PRO A 197 6.50 34.06 8.18
CA PRO A 197 6.56 33.01 9.20
C PRO A 197 5.24 32.77 9.96
N ALA A 198 4.26 33.68 9.85
CA ALA A 198 3.00 33.57 10.59
C ALA A 198 1.94 32.83 9.76
N PHE A 199 1.73 31.54 10.05
CA PHE A 199 0.82 30.68 9.29
C PHE A 199 -0.61 31.24 9.31
N LYS A 200 -1.11 31.59 8.12
CA LYS A 200 -2.41 32.26 7.91
C LYS A 200 -3.21 31.68 6.76
N GLN A 201 -2.73 30.57 6.19
CA GLN A 201 -3.37 29.88 5.08
C GLN A 201 -4.16 28.68 5.60
N SER A 202 -4.95 28.06 4.71
CA SER A 202 -5.61 26.81 5.05
C SER A 202 -4.58 25.71 5.29
N ALA A 203 -4.59 25.15 6.50
CA ALA A 203 -3.90 23.92 6.79
C ALA A 203 -4.53 22.74 6.06
N VAL A 204 -5.79 22.80 5.62
CA VAL A 204 -6.54 21.66 5.05
C VAL A 204 -6.41 21.55 3.53
N THR A 205 -6.43 22.71 2.84
CA THR A 205 -6.46 22.81 1.38
C THR A 205 -5.38 23.77 0.86
N SER A 206 -5.39 24.06 -0.44
CA SER A 206 -4.48 25.05 -1.03
C SER A 206 -4.70 26.46 -0.46
N PRO A 207 -3.67 27.33 -0.41
CA PRO A 207 -2.28 27.06 -0.74
C PRO A 207 -1.40 26.66 0.47
N GLY A 208 -1.93 26.70 1.71
CA GLY A 208 -1.18 26.32 2.92
C GLY A 208 -0.85 24.83 3.00
N SER A 209 -1.54 24.01 2.21
CA SER A 209 -1.26 22.59 1.99
C SER A 209 -0.54 22.34 0.64
N SER A 210 0.51 23.10 0.35
CA SER A 210 1.35 22.92 -0.84
C SER A 210 2.72 22.35 -0.48
N GLU A 211 3.42 21.83 -1.47
CA GLU A 211 4.80 21.36 -1.37
C GLU A 211 5.74 22.43 -0.79
N VAL A 212 5.44 23.72 -0.90
CA VAL A 212 6.28 24.77 -0.32
C VAL A 212 6.35 24.66 1.21
N TRP A 213 5.23 24.37 1.87
CA TRP A 213 5.20 24.14 3.33
C TRP A 213 5.63 22.72 3.68
N LEU A 214 5.05 21.72 3.00
CA LEU A 214 5.21 20.31 3.35
C LEU A 214 6.55 19.70 2.91
N ARG A 215 7.29 20.38 2.01
CA ARG A 215 8.56 19.91 1.47
C ARG A 215 9.65 20.97 1.52
N ASP A 216 9.45 22.11 0.89
CA ASP A 216 10.56 23.02 0.56
C ASP A 216 11.05 23.80 1.79
N LEU A 217 10.14 24.41 2.55
CA LEU A 217 10.45 25.10 3.81
C LEU A 217 10.93 24.12 4.89
N LEU A 218 10.32 22.94 4.96
CA LEU A 218 10.73 21.88 5.88
C LEU A 218 12.15 21.42 5.57
N ALA A 219 12.45 21.08 4.31
CA ALA A 219 13.79 20.68 3.87
C ALA A 219 14.83 21.78 4.11
N ALA A 220 14.51 23.05 3.82
CA ALA A 220 15.41 24.17 4.10
C ALA A 220 15.66 24.35 5.60
N GLY A 221 14.63 24.24 6.43
CA GLY A 221 14.74 24.28 7.89
C GLY A 221 15.60 23.15 8.46
N ILE A 222 15.43 21.93 7.94
CA ILE A 222 16.25 20.77 8.29
C ILE A 222 17.72 21.00 7.88
N ALA A 223 17.97 21.52 6.68
CA ALA A 223 19.33 21.77 6.20
C ALA A 223 20.12 22.71 7.13
N ILE A 224 19.54 23.86 7.49
CA ILE A 224 20.26 24.91 8.23
C ILE A 224 20.12 24.81 9.76
N TYR A 225 19.55 23.72 10.28
CA TYR A 225 19.14 23.63 11.68
C TYR A 225 20.26 23.90 12.69
N ASP A 226 21.49 23.47 12.39
CA ASP A 226 22.63 23.58 13.31
C ASP A 226 23.03 25.04 13.54
N GLU A 227 22.95 25.87 12.51
CA GLU A 227 23.26 27.29 12.54
C GLU A 227 22.04 28.16 12.86
N LYS A 228 20.85 27.78 12.40
CA LYS A 228 19.61 28.57 12.52
C LYS A 228 18.34 27.70 12.60
N PRO A 229 17.97 27.19 13.79
CA PRO A 229 16.86 26.26 13.97
C PRO A 229 15.45 26.87 13.82
N GLU A 230 15.34 28.20 13.77
CA GLU A 230 14.07 28.93 13.80
C GLU A 230 13.11 28.52 12.67
N MET A 231 13.61 28.35 11.44
CA MET A 231 12.77 27.96 10.29
C MET A 231 12.17 26.57 10.50
N TYR A 232 12.97 25.60 10.95
CA TYR A 232 12.49 24.25 11.25
C TYR A 232 11.42 24.26 12.33
N ASN A 233 11.66 24.99 13.42
CA ASN A 233 10.71 25.05 14.54
C ASN A 233 9.36 25.63 14.07
N ILE A 234 9.38 26.75 13.35
CA ILE A 234 8.15 27.38 12.82
C ILE A 234 7.39 26.41 11.90
N VAL A 235 8.09 25.75 10.97
CA VAL A 235 7.45 24.86 10.00
C VAL A 235 6.90 23.62 10.70
N SER A 236 7.66 23.03 11.61
CA SER A 236 7.23 21.83 12.34
C SER A 236 6.07 22.13 13.28
N ASP A 237 6.09 23.26 14.00
CA ASP A 237 4.96 23.71 14.83
C ASP A 237 3.67 23.79 13.99
N VAL A 238 3.73 24.38 12.79
CA VAL A 238 2.57 24.45 11.88
C VAL A 238 2.09 23.07 11.45
N LEU A 239 3.02 22.17 11.10
CA LEU A 239 2.66 20.83 10.65
C LEU A 239 1.97 20.03 11.76
N PHE A 240 2.55 20.00 12.95
CA PHE A 240 2.04 19.25 14.10
C PHE A 240 0.80 19.88 14.75
N GLU A 241 0.69 21.21 14.79
CA GLU A 241 -0.45 21.88 15.42
C GLU A 241 -1.68 22.01 14.50
N HIS A 242 -1.49 21.99 13.17
CA HIS A 242 -2.58 22.33 12.24
C HIS A 242 -2.76 21.35 11.08
N VAL A 243 -1.67 20.91 10.45
CA VAL A 243 -1.74 20.12 9.21
C VAL A 243 -2.07 18.67 9.52
N PHE A 244 -1.28 18.01 10.37
CA PHE A 244 -1.47 16.59 10.72
C PHE A 244 -2.80 16.31 11.41
N PRO A 245 -3.28 17.09 12.41
CA PRO A 245 -4.60 16.84 13.00
C PRO A 245 -5.72 16.87 11.95
N ALA A 246 -5.64 17.79 11.00
CA ALA A 246 -6.60 17.86 9.91
C ALA A 246 -6.51 16.66 8.95
N ARG A 247 -5.32 16.09 8.70
CA ARG A 247 -5.16 14.88 7.85
C ARG A 247 -5.69 13.66 8.55
N ASP A 248 -5.37 13.49 9.83
CA ASP A 248 -5.80 12.33 10.61
C ASP A 248 -7.32 12.23 10.61
N PHE A 249 -8.00 13.35 10.83
CA PHE A 249 -9.46 13.41 10.70
C PHE A 249 -9.95 13.11 9.26
N LEU A 250 -9.38 13.75 8.23
CA LEU A 250 -9.91 13.64 6.87
C LEU A 250 -9.63 12.27 6.21
N TYR A 251 -8.46 11.70 6.44
CA TYR A 251 -8.02 10.43 5.88
C TYR A 251 -8.45 9.21 6.69
N GLU A 252 -9.12 9.39 7.85
CA GLU A 252 -9.80 8.29 8.55
C GLU A 252 -10.77 7.52 7.64
N SER A 253 -11.38 8.21 6.68
CA SER A 253 -12.24 7.60 5.65
C SER A 253 -11.52 6.67 4.66
N GLY A 254 -10.19 6.75 4.58
CA GLY A 254 -9.38 6.13 3.52
C GLY A 254 -9.66 6.70 2.13
N MET A 255 -10.20 7.93 2.01
CA MET A 255 -10.57 8.55 0.75
C MET A 255 -10.07 10.01 0.64
N PRO A 256 -9.48 10.42 -0.50
CA PRO A 256 -9.08 11.81 -0.70
C PRO A 256 -10.30 12.72 -0.84
N TYR A 257 -10.18 13.96 -0.37
CA TYR A 257 -11.29 14.92 -0.24
C TYR A 257 -11.34 16.01 -1.33
N ASN A 258 -10.35 16.09 -2.23
CA ASN A 258 -10.25 17.09 -3.30
C ASN A 258 -10.61 16.55 -4.71
N GLY A 259 -11.37 15.45 -4.77
CA GLY A 259 -11.71 14.80 -6.04
C GLY A 259 -10.54 14.04 -6.67
N VAL A 260 -10.73 13.57 -7.89
CA VAL A 260 -9.79 12.62 -8.53
C VAL A 260 -8.62 13.27 -9.26
N ALA A 261 -8.74 14.54 -9.68
CA ALA A 261 -7.64 15.22 -10.37
C ALA A 261 -6.67 15.90 -9.38
N TYR A 262 -7.21 16.61 -8.38
CA TYR A 262 -6.40 17.30 -7.37
C TYR A 262 -6.07 16.43 -6.15
N GLY A 263 -6.87 15.40 -5.87
CA GLY A 263 -6.62 14.44 -4.79
C GLY A 263 -5.21 13.84 -4.82
N PRO A 264 -4.73 13.30 -5.96
CA PRO A 264 -3.39 12.72 -6.05
C PRO A 264 -2.26 13.71 -5.75
N ALA A 265 -2.33 14.92 -6.31
CA ALA A 265 -1.30 15.95 -6.09
C ALA A 265 -1.26 16.41 -4.62
N LYS A 266 -2.43 16.52 -3.98
CA LYS A 266 -2.54 16.86 -2.55
C LYS A 266 -2.02 15.75 -1.66
N TYR A 267 -2.43 14.53 -1.98
CA TYR A 267 -1.98 13.36 -1.26
C TYR A 267 -0.46 13.21 -1.35
N MET A 268 0.14 13.37 -2.54
CA MET A 268 1.60 13.39 -2.69
C MET A 268 2.27 14.47 -1.83
N ASN A 269 1.67 15.67 -1.75
CA ASN A 269 2.20 16.72 -0.90
C ASN A 269 2.19 16.32 0.59
N ASP A 270 1.18 15.59 1.04
CA ASP A 270 1.09 15.07 2.40
C ASP A 270 2.10 13.96 2.71
N LEU A 271 2.68 13.31 1.68
CA LEU A 271 3.73 12.29 1.86
C LEU A 271 5.14 12.87 2.04
N TRP A 272 5.42 14.09 1.58
CA TRP A 272 6.76 14.70 1.68
C TRP A 272 7.31 14.79 3.12
N PRO A 273 6.53 15.23 4.11
CA PRO A 273 6.99 15.25 5.49
C PRO A 273 7.38 13.85 5.98
N SER A 274 6.65 12.81 5.56
CA SER A 274 6.90 11.43 5.97
C SER A 274 8.31 10.97 5.59
N TRP A 275 8.77 11.24 4.37
CA TRP A 275 10.15 10.91 3.99
C TRP A 275 11.19 11.76 4.74
N LEU A 276 10.94 13.06 4.92
CA LEU A 276 11.86 13.95 5.61
C LEU A 276 12.04 13.55 7.08
N TYR A 277 10.95 13.31 7.81
CA TYR A 277 11.01 12.87 9.21
C TYR A 277 11.58 11.46 9.37
N ARG A 278 11.27 10.52 8.47
CA ARG A 278 11.88 9.17 8.48
C ARG A 278 13.40 9.24 8.32
N LYS A 279 13.91 10.11 7.45
CA LYS A 279 15.36 10.33 7.30
C LYS A 279 16.00 11.05 8.49
N MET A 280 15.21 11.72 9.32
CA MET A 280 15.63 12.27 10.61
C MET A 280 15.60 11.25 11.76
N GLY A 281 15.21 10.00 11.50
CA GLY A 281 15.19 8.93 12.49
C GLY A 281 13.82 8.68 13.15
N GLU A 282 12.75 9.31 12.66
CA GLU A 282 11.38 9.01 13.08
C GLU A 282 10.89 7.72 12.40
N ASN A 283 10.69 6.66 13.16
CA ASN A 283 10.15 5.41 12.61
C ASN A 283 8.63 5.50 12.49
N ASP A 284 8.15 5.44 11.25
CA ASP A 284 6.73 5.34 10.86
C ASP A 284 5.78 6.35 11.55
N PRO A 285 5.79 7.63 11.12
CA PRO A 285 5.07 8.69 11.84
C PRO A 285 3.57 8.44 11.91
N TYR A 286 2.96 8.61 13.10
CA TYR A 286 1.57 8.24 13.40
C TYR A 286 0.54 8.73 12.35
N TRP A 287 0.68 9.97 11.88
CA TRP A 287 -0.27 10.57 10.91
C TRP A 287 -0.26 9.90 9.53
N THR A 288 0.73 9.05 9.25
CA THR A 288 0.83 8.31 7.98
C THR A 288 -0.03 7.05 7.96
N GLN A 289 -0.51 6.58 9.12
CA GLN A 289 -1.32 5.36 9.20
C GLN A 289 -2.69 5.51 8.56
N THR A 290 -3.30 6.70 8.64
CA THR A 290 -4.59 7.00 8.00
C THR A 290 -4.44 7.21 6.49
N MET A 291 -3.26 7.61 6.04
CA MET A 291 -2.96 7.89 4.63
C MET A 291 -2.87 6.61 3.78
N LYS A 292 -2.40 5.49 4.34
CA LYS A 292 -2.06 4.27 3.59
C LYS A 292 -3.18 3.69 2.73
N ASP A 293 -4.44 3.96 3.09
CA ASP A 293 -5.62 3.41 2.40
C ASP A 293 -6.24 4.39 1.38
N VAL A 294 -5.81 5.65 1.37
CA VAL A 294 -6.25 6.69 0.42
C VAL A 294 -6.14 6.24 -1.05
N PRO A 295 -5.08 5.53 -1.48
CA PRO A 295 -4.95 5.07 -2.87
C PRO A 295 -6.05 4.13 -3.37
N TYR A 296 -6.74 3.40 -2.46
CA TYR A 296 -7.79 2.47 -2.85
C TYR A 296 -8.96 3.15 -3.57
N ARG A 297 -9.20 4.45 -3.34
CA ARG A 297 -10.21 5.19 -4.10
C ARG A 297 -9.98 5.08 -5.60
N TRP A 298 -8.78 5.42 -6.07
CA TRP A 298 -8.51 5.50 -7.51
C TRP A 298 -8.55 4.12 -8.17
N LEU A 299 -8.17 3.08 -7.44
CA LEU A 299 -8.29 1.70 -7.90
C LEU A 299 -9.77 1.30 -8.07
N TYR A 300 -10.61 1.56 -7.06
CA TYR A 300 -12.03 1.20 -7.08
C TYR A 300 -12.87 2.07 -8.05
N GLU A 301 -12.51 3.34 -8.28
CA GLU A 301 -13.20 4.23 -9.24
C GLU A 301 -12.74 4.02 -10.70
N ARG A 302 -11.71 3.21 -10.94
CA ARG A 302 -11.19 2.94 -12.29
C ARG A 302 -12.24 2.22 -13.13
N ARG A 303 -12.63 2.88 -14.22
CA ARG A 303 -13.50 2.36 -15.26
C ARG A 303 -12.71 1.39 -16.16
N PRO A 304 -13.37 0.36 -16.72
CA PRO A 304 -12.76 -0.53 -17.71
C PRO A 304 -12.18 0.17 -18.96
N ASP A 305 -12.64 1.36 -19.32
CA ASP A 305 -12.08 2.19 -20.40
C ASP A 305 -10.78 2.93 -20.03
N GLY A 306 -10.23 2.66 -18.84
CA GLY A 306 -8.99 3.24 -18.32
C GLY A 306 -9.16 4.56 -17.57
N GLN A 307 -10.31 5.20 -17.68
CA GLN A 307 -10.58 6.48 -17.04
C GLN A 307 -11.09 6.31 -15.60
N LEU A 308 -11.21 7.40 -14.84
CA LEU A 308 -11.80 7.37 -13.48
C LEU A 308 -13.24 7.88 -13.51
N LEU A 309 -14.08 7.46 -12.54
CA LEU A 309 -15.31 8.20 -12.24
C LEU A 309 -14.98 9.66 -11.87
N ARG A 310 -15.85 10.60 -12.25
CA ARG A 310 -15.56 12.04 -12.16
C ARG A 310 -15.91 12.57 -10.76
N SER A 311 -14.97 13.20 -10.07
CA SER A 311 -15.24 13.80 -8.75
C SER A 311 -14.36 15.02 -8.50
N GLY A 312 -14.90 15.97 -7.73
CA GLY A 312 -14.34 17.31 -7.55
C GLY A 312 -14.10 18.02 -8.89
N ASP A 313 -13.13 18.94 -8.88
CA ASP A 313 -12.64 19.60 -10.09
C ASP A 313 -11.96 18.56 -10.99
N ASN A 314 -12.51 18.40 -12.19
CA ASN A 314 -12.08 17.36 -13.11
C ASN A 314 -11.96 17.90 -14.54
N TYR A 315 -10.89 17.49 -15.22
CA TYR A 315 -10.54 17.95 -16.57
C TYR A 315 -11.11 17.02 -17.64
N ILE A 316 -11.11 17.49 -18.89
CA ILE A 316 -11.23 16.60 -20.06
C ILE A 316 -9.87 16.58 -20.76
N SER A 317 -9.40 15.39 -21.18
CA SER A 317 -8.18 15.16 -22.01
C SER A 317 -6.83 15.65 -21.46
N THR A 318 -6.77 16.17 -20.24
CA THR A 318 -5.50 16.69 -19.69
C THR A 318 -4.57 15.59 -19.21
N TYR A 319 -5.13 14.44 -18.79
CA TYR A 319 -4.37 13.32 -18.22
C TYR A 319 -4.40 12.07 -19.07
N ALA A 320 -5.42 11.90 -19.92
CA ALA A 320 -5.56 10.75 -20.81
C ALA A 320 -6.63 11.05 -21.86
N ASP A 321 -6.45 10.51 -23.06
CA ASP A 321 -7.51 10.46 -24.06
C ASP A 321 -8.49 9.29 -23.78
N PRO A 322 -9.74 9.32 -24.31
CA PRO A 322 -10.67 8.21 -24.16
C PRO A 322 -10.06 6.88 -24.64
N GLY A 323 -10.05 5.87 -23.77
CA GLY A 323 -9.43 4.57 -24.04
C GLY A 323 -7.97 4.44 -23.61
N GLU A 324 -7.40 5.47 -23.00
CA GLU A 324 -6.12 5.41 -22.29
C GLU A 324 -6.35 5.34 -20.78
N TYR A 325 -5.33 4.92 -20.03
CA TYR A 325 -5.40 4.96 -18.57
C TYR A 325 -5.23 6.38 -18.07
N TRP A 326 -6.09 6.81 -17.14
CA TRP A 326 -5.91 8.10 -16.47
C TRP A 326 -4.59 8.11 -15.72
N ASP A 327 -3.71 9.00 -16.16
CA ASP A 327 -2.30 8.96 -15.84
C ASP A 327 -1.95 9.89 -14.68
N ASN A 328 -1.88 9.33 -13.47
CA ASN A 328 -1.45 10.05 -12.28
C ASN A 328 -0.67 9.11 -11.35
N LEU A 329 0.64 9.07 -11.53
CA LEU A 329 1.54 8.21 -10.76
C LEU A 329 1.66 8.62 -9.28
N GLY A 330 1.40 9.88 -8.95
CA GLY A 330 1.37 10.40 -7.58
C GLY A 330 0.43 9.63 -6.64
N ALA A 331 -0.67 9.13 -7.21
CA ALA A 331 -1.71 8.38 -6.50
C ALA A 331 -1.40 6.89 -6.30
N THR A 332 -0.40 6.33 -7.01
CA THR A 332 -0.18 4.87 -7.08
C THR A 332 1.25 4.48 -6.72
N ALA A 333 2.26 5.03 -7.40
CA ALA A 333 3.65 4.58 -7.24
C ALA A 333 4.33 5.09 -5.96
N TYR A 334 4.12 6.35 -5.59
CA TYR A 334 4.78 6.93 -4.42
C TYR A 334 4.34 6.38 -3.06
N PRO A 335 3.04 6.15 -2.81
CA PRO A 335 2.58 5.52 -1.59
C PRO A 335 3.20 4.12 -1.43
N GLU A 336 3.40 3.41 -2.54
CA GLU A 336 4.00 2.09 -2.58
C GLU A 336 5.45 2.09 -2.08
N TYR A 337 6.25 3.08 -2.50
CA TYR A 337 7.61 3.25 -1.97
C TYR A 337 7.65 3.63 -0.49
N LEU A 338 6.54 4.13 0.06
CA LEU A 338 6.44 4.49 1.48
C LEU A 338 5.86 3.35 2.34
N TYR A 339 4.95 2.53 1.80
CA TYR A 339 4.14 1.56 2.54
C TYR A 339 4.31 0.09 2.09
N GLN A 340 5.06 -0.19 1.02
CA GLN A 340 5.53 -1.52 0.59
C GLN A 340 4.46 -2.65 0.52
N LYS A 341 3.32 -2.41 -0.14
CA LYS A 341 2.23 -3.38 -0.33
C LYS A 341 2.26 -4.14 -1.68
N GLY A 342 3.11 -3.77 -2.63
CA GLY A 342 3.24 -4.31 -3.99
C GLY A 342 2.05 -4.08 -4.95
N LEU A 343 0.82 -4.04 -4.44
CA LEU A 343 -0.42 -3.90 -5.21
C LEU A 343 -0.50 -2.62 -6.05
N PHE A 344 -0.13 -1.46 -5.50
CA PHE A 344 -0.22 -0.20 -6.23
C PHE A 344 0.89 -0.04 -7.26
N LEU A 345 1.98 -0.80 -7.14
CA LEU A 345 3.03 -0.88 -8.15
C LEU A 345 2.52 -1.64 -9.38
N THR A 346 1.74 -2.70 -9.18
CA THR A 346 1.04 -3.41 -10.24
C THR A 346 0.11 -2.48 -11.01
N GLU A 347 -0.65 -1.65 -10.28
CA GLU A 347 -1.52 -0.65 -10.91
C GLU A 347 -0.73 0.48 -11.61
N ALA A 348 0.35 0.97 -10.99
CA ALA A 348 1.21 1.99 -11.60
C ALA A 348 1.84 1.48 -12.91
N ASN A 349 2.32 0.24 -12.93
CA ASN A 349 2.86 -0.41 -14.13
C ASN A 349 1.78 -0.63 -15.19
N ARG A 350 0.53 -0.84 -14.80
CA ARG A 350 -0.60 -0.92 -15.74
C ARG A 350 -0.90 0.42 -16.39
N ILE A 351 -0.86 1.51 -15.62
CA ILE A 351 -1.11 2.88 -16.11
C ILE A 351 0.04 3.32 -17.02
N ARG A 352 1.29 3.11 -16.60
CA ARG A 352 2.51 3.39 -17.37
C ARG A 352 3.48 2.21 -17.29
N PRO A 353 3.53 1.32 -18.30
CA PRO A 353 4.47 0.18 -18.30
C PRO A 353 5.94 0.62 -18.44
N ASN A 354 6.18 1.83 -18.94
CA ASN A 354 7.50 2.48 -18.99
C ASN A 354 7.42 3.79 -18.21
N ILE A 355 7.59 3.73 -16.89
CA ILE A 355 7.62 4.95 -16.06
C ILE A 355 8.90 5.74 -16.37
N ASP A 356 8.88 6.49 -17.47
CA ASP A 356 9.90 7.45 -17.86
C ASP A 356 9.76 8.73 -17.00
N THR A 357 10.89 9.39 -16.83
CA THR A 357 11.22 10.49 -15.92
C THR A 357 10.57 11.85 -16.22
N ASP A 358 9.60 11.92 -17.15
CA ASP A 358 9.04 13.17 -17.67
C ASP A 358 7.69 13.58 -17.03
N ASP A 359 7.52 13.39 -15.72
CA ASP A 359 6.36 13.94 -15.00
C ASP A 359 6.77 15.12 -14.11
N ARG A 360 5.93 16.16 -14.06
CA ARG A 360 6.10 17.42 -13.30
C ARG A 360 6.21 17.20 -11.78
N THR A 361 6.02 15.95 -11.33
CA THR A 361 6.16 15.49 -9.95
C THR A 361 7.30 14.47 -9.75
N ASN A 362 7.88 13.94 -10.83
CA ASN A 362 8.96 12.94 -10.86
C ASN A 362 10.22 13.53 -11.51
N SER A 363 10.95 14.39 -10.80
CA SER A 363 12.32 14.62 -11.25
C SER A 363 13.08 13.30 -11.16
N ALA A 364 13.99 13.04 -12.11
CA ALA A 364 14.87 11.89 -12.07
C ALA A 364 15.65 11.80 -10.73
N LEU A 365 15.84 12.94 -10.05
CA LEU A 365 16.41 13.00 -8.70
C LEU A 365 15.52 12.31 -7.67
N PHE A 366 14.23 12.66 -7.59
CA PHE A 366 13.32 12.03 -6.63
C PHE A 366 13.07 10.56 -6.95
N ALA A 367 13.11 10.17 -8.24
CA ALA A 367 13.09 8.76 -8.62
C ALA A 367 14.27 7.99 -8.00
N LEU A 368 15.50 8.52 -8.08
CA LEU A 368 16.67 7.88 -7.46
C LEU A 368 16.62 7.91 -5.92
N LEU A 369 16.13 9.01 -5.33
CA LEU A 369 16.03 9.17 -3.88
C LEU A 369 14.99 8.25 -3.23
N LEU A 370 13.81 8.10 -3.84
CA LEU A 370 12.64 7.55 -3.15
C LEU A 370 12.26 6.14 -3.60
N ARG A 371 12.53 5.75 -4.85
CA ARG A 371 12.13 4.44 -5.36
C ARG A 371 12.98 3.33 -4.76
N ASP A 372 12.34 2.26 -4.32
CA ASP A 372 13.00 1.06 -3.83
C ASP A 372 13.26 0.07 -5.00
N LEU A 373 14.51 -0.40 -5.15
CA LEU A 373 14.89 -1.38 -6.18
C LEU A 373 14.45 -2.82 -5.85
N THR A 374 14.13 -3.09 -4.59
CA THR A 374 13.79 -4.42 -4.10
C THR A 374 12.29 -4.72 -4.17
N LEU A 375 11.47 -3.68 -4.28
CA LEU A 375 10.01 -3.79 -4.30
C LEU A 375 9.52 -4.32 -5.65
N ALA A 376 8.89 -5.50 -5.64
CA ALA A 376 8.30 -6.12 -6.81
C ALA A 376 6.78 -5.87 -6.84
N PRO A 377 6.17 -5.68 -8.03
CA PRO A 377 4.72 -5.61 -8.16
C PRO A 377 4.08 -6.95 -7.80
N GLU A 378 2.93 -6.90 -7.14
CA GLU A 378 2.09 -8.09 -6.91
C GLU A 378 1.54 -8.65 -8.24
N PRO A 379 1.20 -9.95 -8.31
CA PRO A 379 0.50 -10.47 -9.48
C PRO A 379 -0.83 -9.75 -9.66
N VAL A 380 -1.24 -9.53 -10.91
CA VAL A 380 -2.51 -8.85 -11.23
C VAL A 380 -3.73 -9.54 -10.59
N THR A 381 -3.63 -10.84 -10.29
CA THR A 381 -4.67 -11.57 -9.57
C THR A 381 -5.03 -10.93 -8.23
N ALA A 382 -4.08 -10.27 -7.56
CA ALA A 382 -4.31 -9.56 -6.30
C ALA A 382 -5.34 -8.42 -6.46
N ILE A 383 -5.38 -7.73 -7.60
CA ILE A 383 -6.41 -6.71 -7.89
C ILE A 383 -7.76 -7.40 -8.11
N THR A 384 -7.79 -8.48 -8.89
CA THR A 384 -9.05 -9.17 -9.22
C THR A 384 -9.67 -9.90 -8.02
N GLU A 385 -8.90 -10.17 -6.97
CA GLU A 385 -9.34 -10.78 -5.71
C GLU A 385 -9.83 -9.74 -4.68
N LEU A 386 -9.70 -8.43 -4.97
CA LEU A 386 -10.23 -7.40 -4.09
C LEU A 386 -11.76 -7.49 -3.99
N PRO A 387 -12.35 -7.21 -2.80
CA PRO A 387 -13.78 -7.11 -2.63
C PRO A 387 -14.42 -6.21 -3.69
N LEU A 388 -15.58 -6.62 -4.24
CA LEU A 388 -16.24 -5.83 -5.28
C LEU A 388 -16.88 -4.53 -4.74
N THR A 389 -17.06 -4.44 -3.42
CA THR A 389 -17.58 -3.23 -2.77
C THR A 389 -16.63 -2.78 -1.68
N ARG A 390 -16.34 -1.48 -1.65
CA ARG A 390 -15.61 -0.83 -0.56
C ARG A 390 -16.41 0.35 -0.02
N TYR A 391 -16.59 0.35 1.30
CA TYR A 391 -17.12 1.48 2.05
C TYR A 391 -15.98 2.36 2.55
N PHE A 392 -16.06 3.66 2.27
CA PHE A 392 -15.17 4.70 2.75
C PHE A 392 -15.94 5.50 3.82
N GLY A 393 -15.54 5.31 5.07
CA GLY A 393 -16.26 5.80 6.24
C GLY A 393 -16.27 7.32 6.39
N SER A 394 -16.67 7.78 7.58
CA SER A 394 -16.52 9.17 8.00
C SER A 394 -15.05 9.64 7.85
N PRO A 395 -14.80 10.92 7.51
CA PRO A 395 -15.75 12.01 7.29
C PRO A 395 -16.28 12.16 5.85
N ILE A 396 -16.07 11.18 4.97
CA ILE A 396 -16.58 11.26 3.59
C ILE A 396 -17.91 10.52 3.45
N GLY A 397 -18.01 9.27 3.92
CA GLY A 397 -19.21 8.46 3.80
C GLY A 397 -19.55 8.19 2.33
N SER A 398 -18.68 7.47 1.63
CA SER A 398 -18.87 7.04 0.24
C SER A 398 -18.78 5.53 0.12
N MET A 399 -19.43 4.97 -0.89
CA MET A 399 -19.37 3.55 -1.19
C MET A 399 -19.19 3.36 -2.68
N ILE A 400 -18.20 2.56 -3.06
CA ILE A 400 -17.97 2.16 -4.45
C ILE A 400 -18.31 0.69 -4.56
N ALA A 401 -19.21 0.36 -5.47
CA ALA A 401 -19.65 -1.01 -5.74
C ALA A 401 -19.39 -1.39 -7.21
N ARG A 402 -18.91 -2.61 -7.41
CA ARG A 402 -18.58 -3.19 -8.70
C ARG A 402 -19.29 -4.52 -8.93
N THR A 403 -19.33 -5.00 -10.17
CA THR A 403 -19.73 -6.39 -10.50
C THR A 403 -18.54 -7.29 -10.87
N GLY A 404 -17.34 -6.72 -10.95
CA GLY A 404 -16.13 -7.43 -11.31
C GLY A 404 -14.94 -6.49 -11.46
N TRP A 405 -13.82 -7.09 -11.84
CA TRP A 405 -12.58 -6.43 -12.20
C TRP A 405 -12.20 -6.88 -13.61
N GLU A 406 -11.84 -5.93 -14.47
CA GLU A 406 -11.49 -6.22 -15.85
C GLU A 406 -10.24 -7.10 -15.90
N THR A 407 -10.33 -8.26 -16.56
CA THR A 407 -9.18 -9.17 -16.70
C THR A 407 -8.10 -8.54 -17.58
N TYR A 408 -6.92 -8.34 -17.02
CA TYR A 408 -5.77 -7.74 -17.68
C TYR A 408 -5.33 -8.54 -18.91
N SER A 409 -5.32 -7.89 -20.09
CA SER A 409 -4.79 -8.44 -21.34
C SER A 409 -3.49 -7.79 -21.79
N GLY A 410 -2.77 -7.11 -20.91
CA GLY A 410 -1.39 -6.67 -21.15
C GLY A 410 -1.20 -5.60 -22.22
N ASP A 411 -2.01 -4.53 -22.21
CA ASP A 411 -1.68 -3.17 -22.71
C ASP A 411 -2.90 -2.35 -23.21
N SER A 412 -4.14 -2.83 -23.07
CA SER A 412 -5.32 -2.09 -23.58
C SER A 412 -6.48 -2.03 -22.62
N THR A 413 -7.13 -0.86 -22.57
CA THR A 413 -8.44 -0.65 -21.94
C THR A 413 -9.51 -1.55 -22.57
N ASN A 414 -10.55 -1.91 -21.81
CA ASN A 414 -11.57 -2.88 -22.22
C ASN A 414 -12.97 -2.26 -22.24
N PHE A 415 -13.26 -1.56 -23.34
CA PHE A 415 -14.61 -1.02 -23.64
C PHE A 415 -15.71 -2.10 -23.65
N ALA A 416 -15.37 -3.36 -23.89
CA ALA A 416 -16.31 -4.47 -23.96
C ALA A 416 -16.56 -5.14 -22.59
N SER A 417 -15.87 -4.72 -21.53
CA SER A 417 -16.08 -5.27 -20.19
C SER A 417 -17.55 -5.18 -19.78
N THR A 418 -18.01 -6.23 -19.10
CA THR A 418 -19.34 -6.28 -18.49
C THR A 418 -19.35 -5.76 -17.05
N ASP A 419 -18.22 -5.24 -16.57
CA ASP A 419 -18.10 -4.72 -15.22
C ASP A 419 -18.82 -3.37 -15.08
N VAL A 420 -19.68 -3.30 -14.07
CA VAL A 420 -20.35 -2.08 -13.65
C VAL A 420 -19.51 -1.44 -12.55
N VAL A 421 -19.40 -0.12 -12.56
CA VAL A 421 -18.78 0.66 -11.48
C VAL A 421 -19.75 1.74 -11.03
N ALA A 422 -20.08 1.77 -9.73
CA ALA A 422 -21.02 2.71 -9.15
C ALA A 422 -20.41 3.43 -7.94
N GLU A 423 -20.54 4.75 -7.87
CA GLU A 423 -20.25 5.54 -6.66
C GLU A 423 -21.57 5.99 -6.03
N MET A 424 -21.67 5.86 -4.71
CA MET A 424 -22.77 6.37 -3.89
C MET A 424 -22.16 7.20 -2.74
N LYS A 425 -22.44 8.50 -2.68
CA LYS A 425 -21.75 9.41 -1.77
C LYS A 425 -22.72 10.20 -0.89
N ILE A 426 -22.52 10.16 0.43
CA ILE A 426 -23.22 11.03 1.39
C ILE A 426 -22.50 12.37 1.53
N GLN A 427 -21.16 12.39 1.59
CA GLN A 427 -20.34 13.58 1.85
C GLN A 427 -20.72 14.22 3.19
N GLU A 428 -20.17 13.72 4.30
CA GLU A 428 -20.50 14.28 5.62
C GLU A 428 -19.89 15.66 5.85
N TRP A 429 -18.75 15.96 5.20
CA TRP A 429 -18.05 17.23 5.29
C TRP A 429 -17.64 17.76 3.91
N SER A 430 -17.69 19.08 3.76
CA SER A 430 -17.14 19.80 2.62
C SER A 430 -15.92 20.61 3.06
N VAL A 431 -14.81 20.49 2.32
CA VAL A 431 -13.61 21.32 2.53
C VAL A 431 -13.57 22.57 1.63
N ASN A 432 -14.62 22.80 0.82
CA ASN A 432 -14.61 23.74 -0.29
C ASN A 432 -13.42 23.46 -1.25
N ASP A 433 -12.73 24.49 -1.75
CA ASP A 433 -11.62 24.36 -2.70
C ASP A 433 -12.03 23.54 -3.94
N HIS A 434 -11.37 22.41 -4.20
CA HIS A 434 -11.66 21.52 -5.32
C HIS A 434 -12.79 20.51 -5.03
N ALA A 435 -13.29 20.43 -3.80
CA ALA A 435 -14.50 19.68 -3.49
C ALA A 435 -15.74 20.40 -4.02
N HIS A 436 -16.74 19.62 -4.42
CA HIS A 436 -18.01 20.15 -4.92
C HIS A 436 -19.09 20.05 -3.83
N TRP A 437 -20.15 20.85 -3.96
CA TRP A 437 -21.32 20.79 -3.09
C TRP A 437 -22.32 19.77 -3.65
N ASP A 438 -21.94 18.50 -3.54
CA ASP A 438 -22.57 17.35 -4.19
C ASP A 438 -22.89 16.22 -3.21
N ALA A 439 -23.24 16.56 -1.97
CA ALA A 439 -23.71 15.60 -0.97
C ALA A 439 -24.92 14.79 -1.51
N GLY A 440 -24.94 13.50 -1.23
CA GLY A 440 -25.94 12.60 -1.77
C GLY A 440 -25.81 12.30 -3.26
N SER A 441 -24.71 12.59 -3.94
CA SER A 441 -24.55 12.27 -5.37
C SER A 441 -24.28 10.78 -5.63
N PHE A 442 -24.55 10.34 -6.86
CA PHE A 442 -24.17 9.02 -7.35
C PHE A 442 -23.67 9.08 -8.79
N GLN A 443 -22.92 8.07 -9.20
CA GLN A 443 -22.47 7.86 -10.59
C GLN A 443 -22.58 6.39 -10.96
N LEU A 444 -22.74 6.11 -12.26
CA LEU A 444 -22.87 4.74 -12.76
C LEU A 444 -22.23 4.60 -14.14
N TYR A 445 -21.31 3.65 -14.26
CA TYR A 445 -20.64 3.27 -15.49
C TYR A 445 -20.99 1.83 -15.88
N TYR A 446 -21.27 1.61 -17.17
CA TYR A 446 -21.33 0.29 -17.78
C TYR A 446 -21.14 0.46 -19.30
N LYS A 447 -20.02 -0.02 -19.85
CA LYS A 447 -19.64 0.15 -21.28
C LYS A 447 -19.84 1.59 -21.78
N GLY A 448 -19.39 2.56 -20.99
CA GLY A 448 -19.64 3.99 -21.14
C GLY A 448 -20.24 4.60 -19.87
N ALA A 449 -19.98 5.88 -19.63
CA ALA A 449 -20.54 6.57 -18.46
C ALA A 449 -22.03 6.88 -18.71
N LEU A 450 -22.91 6.40 -17.82
CA LEU A 450 -24.36 6.43 -18.02
C LEU A 450 -25.06 7.43 -17.10
N ALA A 451 -24.72 7.40 -15.80
CA ALA A 451 -25.10 8.43 -14.84
C ALA A 451 -23.81 9.19 -14.46
N ILE A 452 -23.66 10.40 -14.97
CA ILE A 452 -22.40 11.15 -14.89
C ILE A 452 -22.45 12.26 -13.86
N LYS A 453 -21.28 12.83 -13.57
CA LYS A 453 -21.16 14.15 -12.98
C LYS A 453 -20.80 15.17 -14.08
N SER A 454 -21.65 16.17 -14.25
CA SER A 454 -21.58 17.13 -15.35
C SER A 454 -20.67 18.32 -15.07
N GLY A 455 -20.31 19.05 -16.13
CA GLY A 455 -19.41 20.18 -16.11
C GLY A 455 -17.94 19.78 -16.20
N VAL A 456 -17.11 20.77 -16.47
CA VAL A 456 -15.67 20.61 -16.62
C VAL A 456 -14.95 21.73 -15.88
N TYR A 457 -13.79 21.42 -15.30
CA TYR A 457 -13.09 22.38 -14.46
C TYR A 457 -12.44 23.51 -15.27
N GLU A 458 -11.76 23.20 -16.37
CA GLU A 458 -11.03 24.17 -17.19
C GLU A 458 -11.41 24.08 -18.67
N GLY A 459 -11.40 25.23 -19.33
CA GLY A 459 -11.78 25.36 -20.73
C GLY A 459 -11.66 26.79 -21.23
N ARG A 460 -12.40 27.10 -22.29
CA ARG A 460 -12.48 28.42 -22.93
C ARG A 460 -13.90 28.95 -22.84
N ASP A 461 -14.03 30.25 -22.67
CA ASP A 461 -15.32 30.92 -22.71
C ASP A 461 -15.95 30.72 -24.09
N ALA A 462 -17.15 30.15 -24.15
CA ALA A 462 -17.79 29.82 -25.41
C ALA A 462 -18.10 31.05 -26.27
N ASN A 463 -18.19 32.24 -25.66
CA ASN A 463 -18.42 33.51 -26.35
C ASN A 463 -17.11 34.25 -26.66
N ASN A 464 -15.98 33.82 -26.09
CA ASN A 464 -14.66 34.41 -26.33
C ASN A 464 -13.55 33.37 -26.15
N ASN A 465 -13.16 32.71 -27.25
CA ASN A 465 -12.18 31.62 -27.23
C ASN A 465 -10.78 32.00 -26.69
N ASN A 466 -10.48 33.31 -26.58
CA ASN A 466 -9.23 33.82 -26.00
C ASN A 466 -9.27 33.93 -24.47
N LYS A 467 -10.45 33.84 -23.85
CA LYS A 467 -10.62 33.86 -22.40
C LYS A 467 -10.65 32.43 -21.86
N LEU A 468 -9.63 32.07 -21.09
CA LEU A 468 -9.61 30.81 -20.34
C LEU A 468 -10.57 30.89 -19.15
N LEU A 469 -11.29 29.80 -18.92
CA LEU A 469 -12.10 29.57 -17.73
C LEU A 469 -11.45 28.45 -16.91
N GLY A 470 -11.59 28.55 -15.59
CA GLY A 470 -11.00 27.63 -14.62
C GLY A 470 -11.58 27.89 -13.22
N TYR A 471 -10.80 27.61 -12.19
CA TYR A 471 -11.17 27.88 -10.79
C TYR A 471 -11.74 29.29 -10.59
N GLY A 472 -12.90 29.38 -9.96
CA GLY A 472 -13.58 30.63 -9.64
C GLY A 472 -14.26 31.32 -10.83
N SER A 473 -14.29 30.69 -12.01
CA SER A 473 -15.00 31.22 -13.18
C SER A 473 -16.52 31.13 -13.05
N GLU A 474 -17.24 31.75 -13.99
CA GLU A 474 -18.71 31.70 -14.00
C GLU A 474 -19.25 30.28 -14.24
N HIS A 475 -18.59 29.45 -15.06
CA HIS A 475 -18.96 28.03 -15.20
C HIS A 475 -18.71 27.27 -13.90
N ASP A 476 -17.53 27.47 -13.31
CA ASP A 476 -17.10 26.78 -12.11
C ASP A 476 -18.04 27.02 -10.91
N LEU A 477 -18.32 28.30 -10.60
CA LEU A 477 -19.08 28.69 -9.40
C LEU A 477 -20.60 28.69 -9.58
N ASN A 478 -21.12 28.69 -10.81
CA ASN A 478 -22.57 28.68 -11.05
C ASN A 478 -23.10 27.35 -11.59
N TYR A 479 -22.24 26.46 -12.10
CA TYR A 479 -22.65 25.15 -12.58
C TYR A 479 -21.76 24.02 -12.05
N HIS A 480 -20.48 23.95 -12.42
CA HIS A 480 -19.63 22.76 -12.22
C HIS A 480 -19.53 22.30 -10.76
N LYS A 481 -19.27 23.22 -9.81
CA LYS A 481 -19.17 22.90 -8.37
C LYS A 481 -20.52 22.70 -7.69
N ARG A 482 -21.61 23.03 -8.37
CA ARG A 482 -22.95 23.19 -7.80
C ARG A 482 -23.73 21.88 -7.87
N SER A 483 -24.74 21.74 -7.01
CA SER A 483 -25.53 20.51 -6.93
C SER A 483 -26.28 20.20 -8.23
N ILE A 484 -26.64 21.22 -8.99
CA ILE A 484 -27.28 21.05 -10.32
C ILE A 484 -26.40 20.35 -11.36
N ALA A 485 -25.11 20.18 -11.12
CA ALA A 485 -24.21 19.43 -12.00
C ALA A 485 -24.00 17.97 -11.54
N ALA A 486 -24.67 17.54 -10.47
CA ALA A 486 -24.54 16.20 -9.91
C ALA A 486 -25.89 15.49 -9.82
N ASN A 487 -25.87 14.15 -9.80
CA ASN A 487 -27.08 13.32 -9.61
C ASN A 487 -27.54 13.36 -8.14
N THR A 488 -28.01 14.53 -7.70
CA THR A 488 -28.47 14.81 -6.33
C THR A 488 -29.88 15.41 -6.34
N LEU A 489 -30.26 16.10 -5.26
CA LEU A 489 -31.58 16.65 -5.03
C LEU A 489 -31.53 18.18 -5.00
N LEU A 490 -32.55 18.82 -5.57
CA LEU A 490 -32.74 20.27 -5.50
C LEU A 490 -34.04 20.60 -4.77
N VAL A 491 -34.02 21.71 -4.04
CA VAL A 491 -35.20 22.35 -3.44
C VAL A 491 -35.15 23.84 -3.75
N GLU A 492 -36.11 24.32 -4.53
CA GLU A 492 -36.15 25.68 -5.04
C GLU A 492 -37.33 26.45 -4.46
N ASP A 493 -37.03 27.56 -3.78
CA ASP A 493 -38.01 28.60 -3.45
C ASP A 493 -38.09 29.59 -4.62
N LYS A 494 -39.16 29.50 -5.41
CA LYS A 494 -39.38 30.41 -6.56
C LYS A 494 -39.97 31.76 -6.17
N VAL A 495 -40.44 31.91 -4.93
CA VAL A 495 -41.12 33.12 -4.45
C VAL A 495 -40.14 34.05 -3.74
N THR A 496 -39.34 33.49 -2.83
CA THR A 496 -38.29 34.20 -2.09
C THR A 496 -36.96 33.44 -2.13
N PRO A 497 -36.31 33.34 -3.31
CA PRO A 497 -35.11 32.54 -3.48
C PRO A 497 -34.02 32.93 -2.47
N GLU A 498 -33.35 31.93 -1.89
CA GLU A 498 -32.15 32.17 -1.09
C GLU A 498 -31.02 32.78 -1.94
N THR A 499 -30.13 33.50 -1.28
CA THR A 499 -28.94 34.06 -1.94
C THR A 499 -27.74 33.16 -1.64
N PHE A 500 -27.12 32.62 -2.70
CA PHE A 500 -25.80 32.00 -2.56
C PHE A 500 -24.71 33.03 -2.73
N GLU A 501 -23.70 32.96 -1.88
CA GLU A 501 -22.59 33.90 -1.89
C GLU A 501 -21.26 33.14 -1.86
N TYR A 502 -20.34 33.55 -2.73
CA TYR A 502 -18.95 33.11 -2.71
C TYR A 502 -18.06 34.34 -2.53
N ARG A 503 -17.44 34.45 -1.36
CA ARG A 503 -16.51 35.52 -0.96
C ARG A 503 -17.03 36.94 -1.28
N GLY A 504 -18.24 37.28 -0.83
CA GLY A 504 -18.84 38.60 -1.09
C GLY A 504 -19.63 38.71 -2.39
N THR A 505 -19.54 37.73 -3.29
CA THR A 505 -20.17 37.79 -4.62
C THR A 505 -21.35 36.84 -4.71
N VAL A 506 -22.52 37.38 -5.07
CA VAL A 506 -23.74 36.60 -5.30
C VAL A 506 -23.56 35.64 -6.48
N ARG A 507 -24.03 34.40 -6.31
CA ARG A 507 -23.98 33.32 -7.30
C ARG A 507 -25.38 32.86 -7.68
N SER A 508 -25.47 32.17 -8.80
CA SER A 508 -26.74 31.63 -9.27
C SER A 508 -27.36 30.69 -8.25
N ASN A 509 -28.67 30.84 -8.11
CA ASN A 509 -29.49 29.93 -7.33
C ASN A 509 -29.85 28.75 -8.21
N ASP A 510 -29.27 27.60 -7.89
CA ASP A 510 -29.49 26.34 -8.59
C ASP A 510 -30.53 25.46 -7.86
N GLY A 511 -31.15 25.95 -6.78
CA GLY A 511 -31.95 25.16 -5.86
C GLY A 511 -31.14 24.14 -5.05
N GLY A 512 -29.82 24.16 -5.15
CA GLY A 512 -28.91 23.14 -4.64
C GLY A 512 -28.45 23.34 -3.20
N GLN A 513 -27.34 22.72 -2.85
CA GLN A 513 -26.72 22.81 -1.55
C GLN A 513 -26.06 24.17 -1.34
N ARG A 514 -25.84 24.52 -0.08
CA ARG A 514 -25.23 25.78 0.32
C ARG A 514 -23.73 25.79 0.03
N ILE A 515 -23.23 26.99 -0.26
CA ILE A 515 -21.79 27.28 -0.32
C ILE A 515 -21.29 27.41 1.12
N ALA A 516 -20.65 26.36 1.64
CA ALA A 516 -20.17 26.34 3.03
C ALA A 516 -19.21 27.50 3.32
N ASN A 517 -19.36 28.16 4.48
CA ASN A 517 -18.59 29.33 4.89
C ASN A 517 -18.35 30.37 3.76
N ASN A 518 -19.35 30.64 2.92
CA ASN A 518 -19.24 31.54 1.76
C ASN A 518 -18.04 31.23 0.83
N GLY A 519 -17.62 29.97 0.75
CA GLY A 519 -16.53 29.50 -0.11
C GLY A 519 -15.13 29.73 0.47
N TYR A 520 -15.01 30.17 1.72
CA TYR A 520 -13.72 30.17 2.41
C TYR A 520 -13.35 28.75 2.83
N GLN A 521 -12.10 28.36 2.61
CA GLN A 521 -11.59 27.06 3.05
C GLN A 521 -11.37 27.03 4.57
N PRO A 522 -11.51 25.86 5.23
CA PRO A 522 -11.23 25.74 6.65
C PRO A 522 -9.77 26.02 6.94
N LEU A 523 -9.47 26.81 7.96
CA LEU A 523 -8.09 27.16 8.29
C LEU A 523 -7.32 26.00 8.94
N ASN A 524 -7.99 25.18 9.73
CA ASN A 524 -7.45 24.01 10.45
C ASN A 524 -8.62 23.11 10.89
N LEU A 525 -8.36 22.08 11.68
CA LEU A 525 -9.38 21.14 12.15
C LEU A 525 -10.48 21.82 12.98
N ASP A 526 -10.12 22.67 13.95
CA ASP A 526 -11.08 23.43 14.76
C ASP A 526 -12.02 24.26 13.87
N ASP A 527 -11.45 24.86 12.82
CA ASP A 527 -12.20 25.67 11.89
C ASP A 527 -13.15 24.86 11.01
N LEU A 528 -12.69 23.69 10.56
CA LEU A 528 -13.49 22.71 9.83
C LEU A 528 -14.67 22.25 10.68
N GLN A 529 -14.42 21.92 11.95
CA GLN A 529 -15.44 21.39 12.85
C GLN A 529 -16.34 22.47 13.46
N ASN A 530 -16.05 23.76 13.25
CA ASN A 530 -16.84 24.87 13.77
C ASN A 530 -18.27 24.87 13.19
N PRO A 531 -19.31 24.63 14.01
CA PRO A 531 -20.69 24.57 13.53
C PRO A 531 -21.18 25.88 12.91
N ALA A 532 -20.63 27.03 13.32
CA ALA A 532 -21.01 28.34 12.79
C ALA A 532 -20.55 28.54 11.33
N LYS A 533 -19.47 27.88 10.93
CA LYS A 533 -18.96 27.90 9.54
C LYS A 533 -19.66 26.91 8.64
N LYS A 534 -20.35 25.95 9.26
CA LYS A 534 -21.19 24.97 8.59
C LYS A 534 -20.38 24.22 7.51
N TYR A 535 -19.31 23.51 7.84
CA TYR A 535 -18.67 22.63 6.85
C TYR A 535 -19.30 21.22 6.81
N ARG A 536 -20.00 20.83 7.88
CA ARG A 536 -20.80 19.60 7.92
C ARG A 536 -21.96 19.67 6.92
N THR A 537 -22.02 18.70 6.01
CA THR A 537 -23.02 18.59 4.93
C THR A 537 -23.93 17.38 5.11
N GLY A 538 -23.50 16.36 5.82
CA GLY A 538 -24.36 15.19 6.05
C GLY A 538 -23.90 14.28 7.18
N GLU A 539 -24.64 13.20 7.35
CA GLU A 539 -24.38 12.13 8.31
C GLU A 539 -24.73 10.79 7.67
N VAL A 540 -23.83 9.81 7.73
CA VAL A 540 -24.16 8.43 7.38
C VAL A 540 -25.04 7.86 8.48
N LEU A 541 -26.25 7.45 8.12
CA LEU A 541 -27.21 6.84 9.05
C LEU A 541 -27.13 5.32 9.06
N SER A 542 -26.66 4.74 7.96
CA SER A 542 -26.72 3.31 7.71
C SER A 542 -25.81 2.93 6.56
N HIS A 543 -25.18 1.76 6.64
CA HIS A 543 -24.55 1.12 5.50
C HIS A 543 -24.57 -0.40 5.68
N GLY A 544 -24.29 -1.16 4.63
CA GLY A 544 -24.22 -2.61 4.69
C GLY A 544 -23.79 -3.23 3.37
N ILE A 545 -23.08 -4.36 3.46
CA ILE A 545 -22.67 -5.18 2.32
C ILE A 545 -23.09 -6.60 2.67
N GLN A 546 -23.92 -7.22 1.83
CA GLN A 546 -24.25 -8.63 1.95
C GLN A 546 -23.62 -9.38 0.79
N ALA A 547 -22.77 -10.33 1.11
CA ALA A 547 -22.20 -11.28 0.18
C ALA A 547 -23.00 -12.58 0.12
N ASP A 548 -22.83 -13.32 -0.98
CA ASP A 548 -23.20 -14.73 -1.02
C ASP A 548 -22.12 -15.60 -0.35
N ASP A 549 -22.30 -16.92 -0.40
CA ASP A 549 -21.38 -17.90 0.19
C ASP A 549 -19.96 -17.85 -0.42
N ASP A 550 -19.80 -17.26 -1.61
CA ASP A 550 -18.52 -17.07 -2.30
C ASP A 550 -17.88 -15.70 -1.97
N GLY A 551 -18.47 -14.91 -1.08
CA GLY A 551 -17.98 -13.57 -0.72
C GLY A 551 -18.34 -12.48 -1.74
N VAL A 552 -19.18 -12.79 -2.74
CA VAL A 552 -19.57 -11.84 -3.80
C VAL A 552 -20.81 -11.07 -3.39
N PRO A 553 -20.74 -9.72 -3.25
CA PRO A 553 -21.88 -8.90 -2.84
C PRO A 553 -23.12 -9.15 -3.70
N ASP A 554 -24.25 -9.45 -3.08
CA ASP A 554 -25.57 -9.39 -3.70
C ASP A 554 -26.12 -7.96 -3.68
N PHE A 555 -25.88 -7.24 -2.58
CA PHE A 555 -26.22 -5.83 -2.46
C PHE A 555 -25.14 -5.02 -1.74
N SER A 556 -25.18 -3.71 -1.98
CA SER A 556 -24.41 -2.70 -1.26
C SER A 556 -25.32 -1.53 -0.94
N PHE A 557 -25.50 -1.25 0.36
CA PHE A 557 -26.47 -0.32 0.89
C PHE A 557 -25.76 0.84 1.59
N LEU A 558 -26.18 2.07 1.28
CA LEU A 558 -25.71 3.27 1.95
C LEU A 558 -26.88 4.24 2.16
N LYS A 559 -27.01 4.81 3.35
CA LYS A 559 -28.03 5.81 3.67
C LYS A 559 -27.42 6.95 4.47
N GLY A 560 -27.83 8.17 4.15
CA GLY A 560 -27.46 9.33 4.92
C GLY A 560 -28.55 10.39 5.04
N ASP A 561 -28.38 11.23 6.04
CA ASP A 561 -29.08 12.49 6.22
C ASP A 561 -28.20 13.61 5.66
N ILE A 562 -28.62 14.23 4.56
CA ILE A 562 -27.90 15.32 3.91
C ILE A 562 -28.60 16.66 4.14
N THR A 563 -29.47 16.75 5.16
CA THR A 563 -30.20 18.00 5.47
C THR A 563 -29.23 19.16 5.72
N ALA A 564 -28.10 18.89 6.39
CA ALA A 564 -27.09 19.89 6.71
C ALA A 564 -26.38 20.50 5.48
N ALA A 565 -26.48 19.88 4.30
CA ALA A 565 -25.96 20.42 3.05
C ALA A 565 -26.84 21.55 2.49
N TYR A 566 -28.11 21.63 2.90
CA TYR A 566 -29.04 22.67 2.45
C TYR A 566 -29.19 23.76 3.50
N SER A 567 -29.67 24.92 3.10
CA SER A 567 -29.91 26.02 4.04
C SER A 567 -31.17 25.77 4.88
N ASP A 568 -31.15 26.33 6.09
CA ASP A 568 -32.30 26.39 6.99
C ASP A 568 -33.46 27.20 6.40
N HIS A 569 -33.28 27.88 5.26
CA HIS A 569 -34.38 28.58 4.58
C HIS A 569 -35.42 27.61 4.02
N LYS A 570 -34.97 26.48 3.46
CA LYS A 570 -35.80 25.73 2.51
C LYS A 570 -36.19 24.31 2.89
N VAL A 571 -35.39 23.63 3.72
CA VAL A 571 -35.68 22.24 4.12
C VAL A 571 -35.69 22.06 5.63
N SER A 572 -36.40 21.03 6.07
CA SER A 572 -36.34 20.51 7.44
C SER A 572 -35.92 19.04 7.50
N GLY A 573 -35.76 18.38 6.34
CA GLY A 573 -35.23 17.03 6.24
C GLY A 573 -34.93 16.64 4.80
N VAL A 574 -33.74 16.09 4.54
CA VAL A 574 -33.34 15.51 3.25
C VAL A 574 -32.56 14.23 3.54
N LYS A 575 -33.18 13.09 3.27
CA LYS A 575 -32.56 11.77 3.48
C LYS A 575 -32.52 11.01 2.17
N ARG A 576 -31.40 10.34 1.92
CA ARG A 576 -31.15 9.58 0.70
C ARG A 576 -30.60 8.21 1.05
N SER A 577 -31.14 7.21 0.38
CA SER A 577 -30.74 5.80 0.49
C SER A 577 -30.36 5.29 -0.89
N PHE A 578 -29.28 4.54 -0.97
CA PHE A 578 -28.78 3.88 -2.16
C PHE A 578 -28.74 2.37 -1.91
N VAL A 579 -29.22 1.59 -2.87
CA VAL A 579 -29.01 0.14 -2.92
C VAL A 579 -28.49 -0.21 -4.30
N PHE A 580 -27.21 -0.56 -4.37
CA PHE A 580 -26.65 -1.20 -5.55
C PHE A 580 -26.89 -2.71 -5.46
N LEU A 581 -27.41 -3.29 -6.53
CA LEU A 581 -27.68 -4.72 -6.66
C LEU A 581 -26.74 -5.27 -7.73
N ASN A 582 -25.83 -6.15 -7.32
CA ASN A 582 -25.14 -7.03 -8.26
C ASN A 582 -26.10 -8.18 -8.59
N LEU A 583 -26.72 -8.10 -9.76
CA LEU A 583 -27.81 -9.00 -10.16
C LEU A 583 -27.30 -10.37 -10.62
N LYS A 584 -25.98 -10.54 -10.78
CA LYS A 584 -25.34 -11.79 -11.22
C LYS A 584 -26.00 -12.33 -12.50
N ASN A 585 -26.34 -11.40 -13.40
CA ASN A 585 -27.11 -11.66 -14.61
C ASN A 585 -26.35 -11.13 -15.83
N SER A 586 -26.11 -11.98 -16.83
CA SER A 586 -25.28 -11.62 -17.99
C SER A 586 -25.91 -10.59 -18.93
N THR A 587 -27.20 -10.28 -18.78
CA THR A 587 -27.94 -9.33 -19.65
C THR A 587 -28.26 -8.01 -18.94
N ILE A 588 -28.55 -8.07 -17.64
CA ILE A 588 -28.81 -6.92 -16.78
C ILE A 588 -27.90 -7.08 -15.55
N PRO A 589 -26.59 -6.75 -15.67
CA PRO A 589 -25.61 -7.10 -14.65
C PRO A 589 -25.82 -6.43 -13.30
N ALA A 590 -26.38 -5.21 -13.29
CA ALA A 590 -26.65 -4.50 -12.04
C ALA A 590 -27.88 -3.60 -12.12
N ALA A 591 -28.34 -3.20 -10.93
CA ALA A 591 -29.26 -2.09 -10.77
C ALA A 591 -28.85 -1.20 -9.58
N LEU A 592 -29.07 0.10 -9.69
CA LEU A 592 -28.95 1.08 -8.60
C LEU A 592 -30.34 1.62 -8.26
N ILE A 593 -30.74 1.52 -7.01
CA ILE A 593 -31.99 2.07 -6.49
C ILE A 593 -31.67 3.28 -5.62
N THR A 594 -32.32 4.41 -5.88
CA THR A 594 -32.30 5.57 -4.97
C THR A 594 -33.66 5.76 -4.33
N TYR A 595 -33.69 5.88 -3.00
CA TYR A 595 -34.88 6.27 -2.26
C TYR A 595 -34.63 7.54 -1.45
N ASP A 596 -35.39 8.58 -1.75
CA ASP A 596 -35.22 9.90 -1.18
C ASP A 596 -36.47 10.36 -0.46
N LYS A 597 -36.28 11.01 0.68
CA LYS A 597 -37.31 11.74 1.39
C LYS A 597 -36.87 13.19 1.56
N ILE A 598 -37.66 14.10 1.02
CA ILE A 598 -37.42 15.54 1.11
C ILE A 598 -38.60 16.21 1.80
N THR A 599 -38.35 16.89 2.90
CA THR A 599 -39.32 17.74 3.60
C THR A 599 -38.89 19.19 3.48
N ALA A 600 -39.59 19.93 2.62
CA ALA A 600 -39.43 21.38 2.46
C ALA A 600 -40.10 22.14 3.61
N LYS A 601 -39.72 23.41 3.81
CA LYS A 601 -40.35 24.31 4.79
C LYS A 601 -41.66 24.93 4.31
N ASP A 602 -41.85 25.01 2.99
CA ASP A 602 -43.07 25.50 2.37
C ASP A 602 -43.53 24.53 1.28
N THR A 603 -44.84 24.35 1.13
CA THR A 603 -45.44 23.49 0.11
C THR A 603 -45.10 23.96 -1.31
N SER A 604 -44.89 25.25 -1.52
CA SER A 604 -44.62 25.86 -2.83
C SER A 604 -43.20 25.62 -3.34
N PHE A 605 -42.28 25.14 -2.49
CA PHE A 605 -40.90 24.89 -2.89
C PHE A 605 -40.82 23.67 -3.81
N GLN A 606 -40.31 23.87 -5.01
CA GLN A 606 -40.20 22.83 -6.01
C GLN A 606 -39.04 21.89 -5.64
N LYS A 607 -39.33 20.59 -5.57
CA LYS A 607 -38.33 19.56 -5.29
C LYS A 607 -38.01 18.83 -6.59
N LYS A 608 -36.73 18.56 -6.82
CA LYS A 608 -36.26 17.87 -8.02
C LYS A 608 -35.25 16.79 -7.68
N TRP A 609 -35.33 15.68 -8.41
CA TRP A 609 -34.31 14.64 -8.49
C TRP A 609 -33.63 14.71 -9.85
N LEU A 610 -32.31 14.56 -9.89
CA LEU A 610 -31.48 14.77 -11.10
C LEU A 610 -30.82 13.47 -11.58
N LEU A 611 -30.76 13.31 -12.91
CA LEU A 611 -29.97 12.29 -13.61
C LEU A 611 -29.30 12.87 -14.86
N HIS A 612 -27.98 13.01 -14.84
CA HIS A 612 -27.17 13.57 -15.92
C HIS A 612 -26.68 12.49 -16.88
N SER A 613 -26.57 12.87 -18.15
CA SER A 613 -26.10 12.00 -19.23
C SER A 613 -25.25 12.74 -20.25
N GLU A 614 -24.38 11.98 -20.90
CA GLU A 614 -23.55 12.46 -22.01
C GLU A 614 -24.36 12.62 -23.29
N GLU A 615 -25.25 11.68 -23.59
CA GLU A 615 -26.15 11.71 -24.75
C GLU A 615 -27.58 12.09 -24.34
N THR A 616 -28.43 12.43 -25.32
CA THR A 616 -29.82 12.85 -25.08
C THR A 616 -30.63 11.70 -24.46
N PRO A 617 -31.23 11.88 -23.27
CA PRO A 617 -32.09 10.88 -22.68
C PRO A 617 -33.47 10.85 -23.37
N VAL A 618 -34.06 9.66 -23.48
CA VAL A 618 -35.42 9.47 -23.98
C VAL A 618 -36.37 9.23 -22.82
N VAL A 619 -37.35 10.11 -22.65
CA VAL A 619 -38.38 10.00 -21.61
C VAL A 619 -39.69 9.50 -22.23
N ASN A 620 -40.25 8.42 -21.69
CA ASN A 620 -41.55 7.88 -22.07
C ASN A 620 -42.35 7.46 -20.83
N GLY A 621 -43.35 8.26 -20.47
CA GLY A 621 -44.10 8.09 -19.22
C GLY A 621 -43.16 8.20 -18.03
N ASN A 622 -43.13 7.17 -17.19
CA ASN A 622 -42.28 7.11 -16.00
C ASN A 622 -40.87 6.54 -16.27
N ARG A 623 -40.54 6.23 -17.53
CA ARG A 623 -39.28 5.60 -17.90
C ARG A 623 -38.37 6.56 -18.63
N THR A 624 -37.12 6.63 -18.19
CA THR A 624 -36.01 7.33 -18.87
C THR A 624 -35.01 6.32 -19.39
N VAL A 625 -34.56 6.50 -20.63
CA VAL A 625 -33.52 5.68 -21.25
C VAL A 625 -32.34 6.57 -21.63
N ILE A 626 -31.14 6.18 -21.21
CA ILE A 626 -29.86 6.79 -21.59
C ILE A 626 -29.03 5.70 -22.27
N GLU A 627 -28.49 6.01 -23.44
CA GLU A 627 -27.61 5.11 -24.19
C GLU A 627 -26.25 5.77 -24.39
N ARG A 628 -25.22 4.94 -24.48
CA ARG A 628 -23.87 5.30 -24.91
C ARG A 628 -23.57 4.47 -26.15
N ALA A 629 -23.78 5.08 -27.32
CA ALA A 629 -23.63 4.42 -28.61
C ALA A 629 -22.51 5.03 -29.46
N GLU A 630 -21.84 6.08 -28.98
CA GLU A 630 -20.68 6.65 -29.66
C GLU A 630 -19.40 5.81 -29.50
N GLY A 631 -18.55 5.86 -30.52
CA GLY A 631 -17.24 5.18 -30.50
C GLY A 631 -17.37 3.66 -30.29
N ASN A 632 -16.68 3.15 -29.25
CA ASN A 632 -16.67 1.74 -28.88
C ASN A 632 -17.64 1.41 -27.72
N TYR A 633 -18.45 2.37 -27.27
CA TYR A 633 -19.38 2.18 -26.16
C TYR A 633 -20.65 1.45 -26.61
N ASN A 634 -21.27 0.72 -25.67
CA ASN A 634 -22.53 -0.01 -25.91
C ASN A 634 -23.41 -0.05 -24.64
N GLY A 635 -23.20 0.90 -23.72
CA GLY A 635 -23.91 0.97 -22.47
C GLY A 635 -25.34 1.50 -22.62
N LYS A 636 -26.25 0.99 -21.81
CA LYS A 636 -27.59 1.55 -21.65
C LYS A 636 -28.03 1.53 -20.19
N LEU A 637 -28.60 2.63 -19.74
CA LEU A 637 -29.27 2.78 -18.46
C LEU A 637 -30.77 2.99 -18.71
N VAL A 638 -31.59 2.21 -18.02
CA VAL A 638 -33.04 2.39 -17.97
C VAL A 638 -33.44 2.75 -16.54
N ASN A 639 -33.94 3.96 -16.33
CA ASN A 639 -34.50 4.41 -15.06
C ASN A 639 -36.02 4.31 -15.09
N ASP A 640 -36.60 3.57 -14.16
CA ASP A 640 -38.03 3.59 -13.88
C ASP A 640 -38.31 4.42 -12.61
N THR A 641 -38.97 5.57 -12.79
CA THR A 641 -39.45 6.40 -11.68
C THR A 641 -40.73 5.79 -11.13
N LEU A 642 -40.69 5.28 -9.90
CA LEU A 642 -41.84 4.68 -9.22
C LEU A 642 -42.49 5.65 -8.23
N LEU A 643 -41.70 6.56 -7.65
CA LEU A 643 -42.21 7.66 -6.84
C LEU A 643 -41.52 8.98 -7.24
N PRO A 644 -42.25 10.11 -7.21
CA PRO A 644 -43.70 10.19 -6.97
C PRO A 644 -44.48 9.50 -8.11
N ALA A 645 -45.64 8.89 -7.81
CA ALA A 645 -46.39 8.13 -8.81
C ALA A 645 -46.91 9.01 -9.96
N ALA A 646 -47.17 10.29 -9.68
CA ALA A 646 -47.43 11.33 -10.66
C ALA A 646 -46.22 12.29 -10.64
N ALA A 647 -45.35 12.15 -11.64
CA ALA A 647 -44.11 12.88 -11.74
C ALA A 647 -44.04 13.64 -13.08
N ASP A 648 -43.63 14.89 -13.01
CA ASP A 648 -43.17 15.64 -14.17
C ASP A 648 -41.71 15.25 -14.43
N ILE A 649 -41.44 14.57 -15.55
CA ILE A 649 -40.11 14.09 -15.94
C ILE A 649 -39.70 14.84 -17.20
N THR A 650 -38.71 15.72 -17.06
CA THR A 650 -38.28 16.61 -18.14
C THR A 650 -36.81 16.39 -18.47
N SER A 651 -36.47 16.41 -19.75
CA SER A 651 -35.09 16.43 -20.22
C SER A 651 -34.67 17.88 -20.48
N VAL A 652 -33.54 18.29 -19.89
CA VAL A 652 -32.92 19.61 -20.08
C VAL A 652 -31.52 19.39 -20.63
N GLY A 653 -31.19 20.04 -21.75
CA GLY A 653 -29.86 19.91 -22.35
C GLY A 653 -29.84 20.25 -23.84
N GLY A 654 -28.76 19.84 -24.48
CA GLY A 654 -28.44 20.17 -25.86
C GLY A 654 -27.77 21.54 -25.98
N SER A 655 -27.25 21.84 -27.17
CA SER A 655 -26.46 23.05 -27.43
C SER A 655 -27.17 24.33 -26.96
N GLY A 656 -26.52 25.07 -26.05
CA GLY A 656 -27.01 26.29 -25.43
C GLY A 656 -27.84 26.06 -24.16
N SER A 657 -27.96 24.82 -23.69
CA SER A 657 -28.72 24.44 -22.48
C SER A 657 -28.06 23.31 -21.68
N GLU A 658 -26.89 22.83 -22.09
CA GLU A 658 -26.11 21.79 -21.43
C GLU A 658 -25.79 22.12 -19.97
N TYR A 659 -25.56 23.41 -19.65
CA TYR A 659 -25.19 23.91 -18.33
C TYR A 659 -26.19 24.97 -17.84
N LEU A 660 -27.49 24.74 -18.11
CA LEU A 660 -28.57 25.69 -17.80
C LEU A 660 -28.91 25.71 -16.30
N VAL A 661 -28.82 26.91 -15.70
CA VAL A 661 -29.23 27.21 -14.32
C VAL A 661 -30.14 28.43 -14.33
N ASN A 662 -31.40 28.25 -13.88
CA ASN A 662 -32.40 29.33 -13.77
C ASN A 662 -32.48 30.24 -15.02
N GLY A 663 -32.52 29.64 -16.20
CA GLY A 663 -32.66 30.33 -17.49
C GLY A 663 -31.35 30.89 -18.06
N THR A 664 -30.22 30.75 -17.35
CA THR A 664 -28.90 31.16 -17.84
C THR A 664 -28.03 29.94 -18.08
N ASN A 665 -27.52 29.78 -19.31
CA ASN A 665 -26.53 28.75 -19.62
C ASN A 665 -25.12 29.25 -19.29
N TYR A 666 -24.29 28.40 -18.69
CA TYR A 666 -22.89 28.69 -18.37
C TYR A 666 -21.96 27.89 -19.28
N PRO A 667 -21.87 28.20 -20.59
CA PRO A 667 -21.15 27.38 -21.55
C PRO A 667 -19.64 27.45 -21.33
N ILE A 668 -18.97 26.33 -21.61
CA ILE A 668 -17.51 26.22 -21.62
C ILE A 668 -17.13 25.29 -22.76
N ASN A 669 -16.18 25.74 -23.57
CA ASN A 669 -15.59 24.93 -24.63
C ASN A 669 -14.33 24.25 -24.11
N ASP A 670 -13.97 23.11 -24.67
CA ASP A 670 -12.76 22.41 -24.26
C ASP A 670 -11.50 23.25 -24.48
N LYS A 671 -10.56 23.11 -23.54
CA LYS A 671 -9.26 23.79 -23.60
C LYS A 671 -8.44 23.34 -24.82
N TYR A 672 -8.59 22.05 -25.15
CA TYR A 672 -7.96 21.33 -26.26
C TYR A 672 -9.05 20.65 -27.13
N PRO A 673 -8.81 20.42 -28.43
CA PRO A 673 -9.74 19.67 -29.27
C PRO A 673 -9.83 18.22 -28.80
N VAL A 674 -11.04 17.77 -28.46
CA VAL A 674 -11.30 16.42 -27.93
C VAL A 674 -12.53 15.81 -28.60
N ASN A 675 -12.56 14.48 -28.68
CA ASN A 675 -13.69 13.73 -29.25
C ASN A 675 -14.51 13.07 -28.13
N THR A 676 -14.92 13.84 -27.13
CA THR A 676 -15.75 13.33 -26.04
C THR A 676 -16.70 14.38 -25.49
N VAL A 677 -17.78 13.93 -24.88
CA VAL A 677 -18.82 14.74 -24.24
C VAL A 677 -18.92 14.43 -22.74
N GLU A 678 -17.84 13.96 -22.10
CA GLU A 678 -17.82 13.60 -20.66
C GLU A 678 -18.24 14.74 -19.70
N GLY A 679 -18.22 15.99 -20.16
CA GLY A 679 -18.81 17.12 -19.42
C GLY A 679 -20.34 17.03 -19.28
N GLY A 680 -20.98 16.14 -20.04
CA GLY A 680 -22.42 15.99 -20.11
C GLY A 680 -23.07 17.02 -21.02
N THR A 681 -24.11 16.59 -21.74
CA THR A 681 -24.89 17.49 -22.59
C THR A 681 -26.33 17.62 -22.14
N HIS A 682 -26.81 16.71 -21.29
CA HIS A 682 -28.20 16.66 -20.83
C HIS A 682 -28.30 16.22 -19.37
N ARG A 683 -29.48 16.49 -18.80
CA ARG A 683 -29.97 15.91 -17.55
C ARG A 683 -31.47 15.70 -17.62
N VAL A 684 -31.96 14.77 -16.82
CA VAL A 684 -33.37 14.58 -16.50
C VAL A 684 -33.66 15.19 -15.13
N GLU A 685 -34.74 15.96 -15.05
CA GLU A 685 -35.30 16.50 -13.82
C GLU A 685 -36.64 15.82 -13.55
N VAL A 686 -36.75 15.16 -12.40
CA VAL A 686 -38.00 14.54 -11.91
C VAL A 686 -38.56 15.39 -10.79
N ALA A 687 -39.79 15.88 -10.94
CA ALA A 687 -40.49 16.68 -9.94
C ALA A 687 -41.89 16.11 -9.62
N PRO A 688 -42.39 16.25 -8.38
CA PRO A 688 -43.79 15.95 -8.08
C PRO A 688 -44.73 16.89 -8.84
N GLU A 689 -45.78 16.35 -9.47
CA GLU A 689 -46.80 17.19 -10.14
C GLU A 689 -47.62 18.01 -9.14
N THR A 690 -47.80 17.49 -7.93
CA THR A 690 -48.57 18.15 -6.87
C THR A 690 -47.64 18.64 -5.77
N ALA A 691 -47.78 19.91 -5.43
CA ALA A 691 -47.04 20.56 -4.35
C ALA A 691 -47.39 19.95 -2.98
N ALA A 692 -46.37 19.48 -2.25
CA ALA A 692 -46.51 18.93 -0.90
C ALA A 692 -45.37 19.42 0.00
N LEU A 693 -45.51 19.30 1.32
CA LEU A 693 -44.38 19.57 2.22
C LEU A 693 -43.32 18.47 2.12
N THR A 694 -43.77 17.21 2.04
CA THR A 694 -42.90 16.04 1.98
C THR A 694 -43.19 15.25 0.72
N ASP A 695 -42.14 14.92 -0.01
CA ASP A 695 -42.20 14.07 -1.19
C ASP A 695 -41.18 12.94 -1.08
N GLN A 696 -41.52 11.78 -1.65
CA GLN A 696 -40.63 10.65 -1.81
C GLN A 696 -40.26 10.46 -3.28
N PHE A 697 -39.00 10.13 -3.52
CA PHE A 697 -38.53 9.72 -4.85
C PHE A 697 -38.02 8.29 -4.75
N LEU A 698 -38.46 7.43 -5.67
CA LEU A 698 -38.01 6.04 -5.79
C LEU A 698 -37.70 5.81 -7.26
N ASN A 699 -36.41 5.71 -7.57
CA ASN A 699 -35.88 5.53 -8.92
C ASN A 699 -35.10 4.22 -8.98
N VAL A 700 -35.31 3.45 -10.04
CA VAL A 700 -34.73 2.11 -10.23
C VAL A 700 -33.98 2.11 -11.55
N MET A 701 -32.65 2.17 -11.48
CA MET A 701 -31.77 2.30 -12.63
C MET A 701 -31.10 0.96 -12.92
N GLN A 702 -31.47 0.32 -14.02
CA GLN A 702 -30.88 -0.95 -14.46
C GLN A 702 -29.95 -0.68 -15.64
N VAL A 703 -28.78 -1.35 -15.65
CA VAL A 703 -27.79 -1.24 -16.74
C VAL A 703 -27.76 -2.50 -17.58
N MET A 704 -27.54 -2.34 -18.89
CA MET A 704 -27.54 -3.41 -19.88
C MET A 704 -26.94 -2.92 -21.20
N ASP A 705 -26.79 -3.82 -22.18
CA ASP A 705 -26.38 -3.42 -23.53
C ASP A 705 -27.51 -2.70 -24.30
N VAL A 706 -27.14 -1.81 -25.22
CA VAL A 706 -28.09 -1.22 -26.20
C VAL A 706 -28.85 -2.34 -26.93
N GLY A 707 -30.15 -2.14 -27.16
CA GLY A 707 -31.04 -3.16 -27.75
C GLY A 707 -31.57 -4.25 -26.80
N THR A 708 -30.99 -4.42 -25.60
CA THR A 708 -31.51 -5.35 -24.58
C THR A 708 -32.88 -4.92 -24.03
N THR A 709 -33.79 -5.86 -23.78
CA THR A 709 -35.08 -5.51 -23.16
C THR A 709 -34.91 -5.36 -21.64
N PRO A 710 -35.24 -4.22 -21.03
CA PRO A 710 -35.12 -4.03 -19.58
C PRO A 710 -36.17 -4.86 -18.82
N ALA A 711 -35.88 -5.17 -17.56
CA ALA A 711 -36.91 -5.70 -16.67
C ALA A 711 -37.97 -4.62 -16.39
N SER A 712 -39.12 -5.04 -15.84
CA SER A 712 -40.16 -4.12 -15.35
C SER A 712 -40.22 -4.21 -13.83
N PRO A 713 -39.63 -3.24 -13.11
CA PRO A 713 -39.73 -3.18 -11.66
C PRO A 713 -41.19 -3.12 -11.21
N VAL A 714 -41.53 -3.82 -10.13
CA VAL A 714 -42.89 -3.88 -9.57
C VAL A 714 -42.87 -3.25 -8.19
N SER A 715 -43.66 -2.21 -7.98
CA SER A 715 -43.81 -1.61 -6.65
C SER A 715 -44.41 -2.62 -5.66
N VAL A 716 -43.78 -2.74 -4.50
CA VAL A 716 -44.26 -3.53 -3.36
C VAL A 716 -44.33 -2.58 -2.16
N GLU A 717 -45.15 -2.86 -1.17
CA GLU A 717 -45.22 -2.02 0.03
C GLU A 717 -45.47 -2.85 1.27
N THR A 718 -44.95 -2.36 2.40
CA THR A 718 -45.29 -2.92 3.70
C THR A 718 -46.38 -2.11 4.39
N ARG A 719 -47.26 -2.80 5.10
CA ARG A 719 -48.37 -2.22 5.86
C ARG A 719 -48.38 -2.77 7.28
N THR A 720 -48.86 -1.98 8.23
CA THR A 720 -49.17 -2.47 9.58
C THR A 720 -50.33 -3.47 9.54
N PRO A 721 -50.41 -4.44 10.47
CA PRO A 721 -51.58 -5.29 10.62
C PRO A 721 -52.87 -4.49 10.83
N LEU A 722 -54.02 -5.10 10.54
CA LEU A 722 -55.32 -4.53 10.91
C LEU A 722 -55.38 -4.29 12.44
N PRO A 723 -56.04 -3.21 12.90
CA PRO A 723 -56.96 -2.35 12.15
C PRO A 723 -56.33 -1.15 11.44
N SER A 724 -55.06 -0.79 11.68
CA SER A 724 -54.47 0.45 11.12
C SER A 724 -54.23 0.36 9.61
N ASN A 725 -53.72 -0.78 9.11
CA ASN A 725 -53.38 -1.01 7.70
C ASN A 725 -52.56 0.12 7.03
N ALA A 726 -51.86 0.91 7.85
CA ALA A 726 -51.08 2.06 7.44
C ALA A 726 -49.84 1.59 6.71
N LYS A 727 -49.54 2.21 5.57
CA LYS A 727 -48.31 1.99 4.82
C LYS A 727 -47.10 2.44 5.63
N ARG A 728 -46.01 1.67 5.56
CA ARG A 728 -44.79 1.86 6.36
C ARG A 728 -43.52 1.92 5.54
N HIS A 729 -43.40 1.06 4.54
CA HIS A 729 -42.29 1.09 3.60
C HIS A 729 -42.80 1.13 2.17
N ASP A 730 -42.11 1.92 1.36
CA ASP A 730 -42.13 1.79 -0.09
C ASP A 730 -41.10 0.73 -0.49
N GLY A 731 -41.42 -0.10 -1.46
CA GLY A 731 -40.51 -1.14 -1.91
C GLY A 731 -40.65 -1.41 -3.39
N VAL A 732 -39.69 -2.16 -3.90
CA VAL A 732 -39.61 -2.54 -5.30
C VAL A 732 -39.10 -3.96 -5.41
N MET A 733 -39.70 -4.72 -6.31
CA MET A 733 -39.18 -5.97 -6.82
C MET A 733 -38.58 -5.74 -8.21
N ILE A 734 -37.32 -6.12 -8.39
CA ILE A 734 -36.64 -6.16 -9.69
C ILE A 734 -35.94 -7.52 -9.83
N LEU A 735 -36.29 -8.26 -10.88
CA LEU A 735 -35.90 -9.66 -11.04
C LEU A 735 -36.21 -10.48 -9.76
N ASP A 736 -35.21 -11.15 -9.18
CA ASP A 736 -35.29 -11.94 -7.95
C ASP A 736 -35.02 -11.14 -6.67
N ARG A 737 -34.86 -9.81 -6.76
CA ARG A 737 -34.54 -8.94 -5.63
C ARG A 737 -35.76 -8.14 -5.18
N VAL A 738 -35.95 -8.03 -3.86
CA VAL A 738 -37.01 -7.22 -3.25
C VAL A 738 -36.42 -6.30 -2.20
N VAL A 739 -36.57 -4.99 -2.39
CA VAL A 739 -35.97 -3.96 -1.52
C VAL A 739 -37.04 -3.05 -0.95
N PHE A 740 -36.96 -2.71 0.34
CA PHE A 740 -37.89 -1.82 1.03
C PHE A 740 -37.18 -0.67 1.76
N PHE A 741 -37.84 0.49 1.83
CA PHE A 741 -37.38 1.73 2.47
C PHE A 741 -38.48 2.39 3.29
N ALA A 742 -38.18 2.90 4.48
CA ALA A 742 -39.21 3.43 5.36
C ALA A 742 -39.72 4.80 4.89
N GLN A 743 -41.04 4.98 4.84
CA GLN A 743 -41.67 6.26 4.48
C GLN A 743 -41.38 7.38 5.49
N SER A 744 -41.08 7.00 6.73
CA SER A 744 -40.63 7.93 7.76
C SER A 744 -39.24 8.50 7.47
N GLY A 745 -38.43 7.84 6.64
CA GLY A 745 -37.01 8.13 6.47
C GLY A 745 -36.16 7.80 7.70
N GLY A 746 -36.72 7.20 8.75
CA GLY A 746 -36.00 6.78 9.95
C GLY A 746 -36.34 5.33 10.30
N ARG A 747 -35.64 4.79 11.31
CA ARG A 747 -35.80 3.39 11.73
C ARG A 747 -37.25 3.09 12.16
N ASN A 748 -37.75 1.93 11.80
CA ASN A 748 -39.10 1.45 12.06
C ASN A 748 -39.06 0.25 13.02
N SER A 749 -39.94 0.23 14.02
CA SER A 749 -40.11 -0.88 14.98
C SER A 749 -41.48 -1.56 14.92
N ASP A 750 -42.38 -1.11 14.05
CA ASP A 750 -43.71 -1.67 13.88
C ASP A 750 -43.66 -3.05 13.23
N THR A 751 -44.68 -3.88 13.51
CA THR A 751 -44.92 -5.10 12.73
C THR A 751 -45.28 -4.73 11.29
N LEU A 752 -44.62 -5.39 10.33
CA LEU A 752 -44.80 -5.19 8.90
C LEU A 752 -45.49 -6.40 8.27
N LYS A 753 -46.41 -6.15 7.34
CA LYS A 753 -46.99 -7.15 6.45
C LYS A 753 -46.85 -6.73 5.01
N PHE A 754 -46.49 -7.65 4.13
CA PHE A 754 -46.47 -7.42 2.69
C PHE A 754 -46.76 -8.71 1.94
N ASN A 755 -47.01 -8.59 0.64
CA ASN A 755 -47.28 -9.71 -0.24
C ASN A 755 -46.53 -9.52 -1.54
N VAL A 756 -45.77 -10.53 -1.97
CA VAL A 756 -45.13 -10.56 -3.29
C VAL A 756 -45.86 -11.58 -4.16
N THR A 757 -46.55 -11.10 -5.18
CA THR A 757 -47.42 -11.93 -6.04
C THR A 757 -46.75 -12.41 -7.32
N ASN A 758 -45.61 -11.81 -7.70
CA ASN A 758 -44.88 -12.23 -8.88
C ASN A 758 -44.18 -13.58 -8.60
N THR A 759 -44.65 -14.62 -9.28
CA THR A 759 -44.21 -16.01 -9.12
C THR A 759 -43.18 -16.45 -10.17
N SER A 760 -42.65 -15.50 -10.95
CA SER A 760 -41.67 -15.79 -12.02
C SER A 760 -40.33 -16.31 -11.50
N TYR A 761 -40.06 -16.14 -10.20
CA TYR A 761 -38.83 -16.57 -9.52
C TYR A 761 -39.19 -17.47 -8.33
N GLY A 762 -38.46 -18.59 -8.18
CA GLY A 762 -38.72 -19.59 -7.14
C GLY A 762 -38.29 -19.13 -5.74
N THR A 763 -37.13 -18.47 -5.66
CA THR A 763 -36.58 -17.87 -4.44
C THR A 763 -36.30 -16.40 -4.73
N LEU A 764 -36.61 -15.53 -3.76
CA LEU A 764 -36.35 -14.09 -3.80
C LEU A 764 -35.39 -13.72 -2.67
N LYS A 765 -34.52 -12.73 -2.92
CA LYS A 765 -33.64 -12.12 -1.91
C LYS A 765 -34.25 -10.81 -1.42
N PHE A 766 -34.56 -10.73 -0.12
CA PHE A 766 -35.20 -9.59 0.50
C PHE A 766 -34.17 -8.74 1.24
N LEU A 767 -34.21 -7.43 1.00
CA LEU A 767 -33.54 -6.41 1.80
C LEU A 767 -34.59 -5.44 2.33
N ILE A 768 -34.75 -5.38 3.64
CA ILE A 768 -35.65 -4.41 4.29
C ILE A 768 -34.78 -3.43 5.07
N THR A 769 -34.61 -2.24 4.52
CA THR A 769 -33.82 -1.17 5.14
C THR A 769 -34.65 -0.44 6.19
N ASP A 770 -34.01 0.45 6.96
CA ASP A 770 -34.68 1.28 7.97
C ASP A 770 -35.37 0.50 9.08
N MET A 771 -34.79 -0.62 9.47
CA MET A 771 -35.25 -1.45 10.56
C MET A 771 -34.60 -1.00 11.87
N ALA A 772 -35.41 -0.81 12.91
CA ALA A 772 -34.89 -0.59 14.25
C ALA A 772 -34.07 -1.81 14.67
N ALA A 773 -32.96 -1.53 15.35
CA ALA A 773 -32.08 -2.56 15.85
C ALA A 773 -32.86 -3.51 16.78
N GLY A 774 -32.69 -4.81 16.57
CA GLY A 774 -33.44 -5.85 17.25
C GLY A 774 -33.49 -7.14 16.44
N PHE A 775 -34.05 -8.19 17.04
CA PHE A 775 -34.42 -9.39 16.30
C PHE A 775 -35.80 -9.24 15.68
N TRP A 776 -35.89 -9.64 14.42
CA TRP A 776 -37.10 -9.60 13.64
C TRP A 776 -37.55 -11.00 13.29
N HIS A 777 -38.77 -11.36 13.70
CA HIS A 777 -39.35 -12.65 13.39
C HIS A 777 -40.07 -12.58 12.04
N VAL A 778 -39.54 -13.30 11.04
CA VAL A 778 -40.04 -13.38 9.67
C VAL A 778 -40.93 -14.62 9.53
N LYS A 779 -42.19 -14.42 9.12
CA LYS A 779 -43.18 -15.49 8.98
C LYS A 779 -43.88 -15.42 7.62
N LYS A 780 -43.77 -16.49 6.82
CA LYS A 780 -44.47 -16.66 5.54
C LYS A 780 -45.78 -17.45 5.72
N ASP A 781 -46.87 -16.99 5.13
CA ASP A 781 -48.18 -17.67 5.02
C ASP A 781 -48.73 -18.29 6.32
N GLY A 782 -48.34 -17.76 7.48
CA GLY A 782 -48.75 -18.31 8.78
C GLY A 782 -48.02 -19.59 9.23
N GLY A 783 -47.01 -20.07 8.48
CA GLY A 783 -46.15 -21.21 8.80
C GLY A 783 -45.14 -20.96 9.94
N THR A 784 -44.14 -21.82 10.12
CA THR A 784 -43.06 -21.59 11.10
C THR A 784 -42.20 -20.41 10.62
N GLY A 785 -41.94 -19.43 11.49
CA GLY A 785 -41.06 -18.31 11.18
C GLY A 785 -39.63 -18.52 11.68
N PHE A 786 -38.75 -17.60 11.35
CA PHE A 786 -37.34 -17.57 11.79
C PHE A 786 -36.94 -16.16 12.20
N LEU A 787 -35.87 -16.02 12.98
CA LEU A 787 -35.35 -14.72 13.42
C LEU A 787 -34.25 -14.25 12.49
N VAL A 788 -34.22 -12.95 12.21
CA VAL A 788 -33.13 -12.26 11.53
C VAL A 788 -32.72 -11.03 12.35
N PRO A 789 -31.41 -10.74 12.51
CA PRO A 789 -30.96 -9.59 13.28
C PRO A 789 -30.97 -8.32 12.45
N SER A 790 -31.15 -7.18 13.12
CA SER A 790 -30.86 -5.85 12.60
C SER A 790 -29.98 -5.13 13.61
N THR A 791 -28.83 -4.62 13.18
CA THR A 791 -27.87 -3.93 14.04
C THR A 791 -28.17 -2.42 14.11
N LYS A 792 -27.56 -1.70 15.04
CA LYS A 792 -27.73 -0.24 15.16
C LYS A 792 -27.16 0.51 13.95
N GLU A 793 -25.96 0.10 13.53
CA GLU A 793 -25.23 0.68 12.39
C GLU A 793 -25.84 0.26 11.06
N GLY A 794 -26.05 -1.05 10.87
CA GLY A 794 -26.63 -1.59 9.64
C GLY A 794 -28.10 -1.26 9.50
N GLY A 795 -28.92 -1.51 10.53
CA GLY A 795 -30.36 -1.23 10.58
C GLY A 795 -31.14 -1.59 9.32
N TYR A 796 -30.78 -2.71 8.72
CA TYR A 796 -31.56 -3.45 7.74
C TYR A 796 -31.74 -4.89 8.24
N ILE A 797 -32.62 -5.64 7.61
CA ILE A 797 -32.66 -7.10 7.70
C ILE A 797 -32.64 -7.69 6.29
N GLU A 798 -32.14 -8.91 6.20
CA GLU A 798 -32.07 -9.67 4.97
C GLU A 798 -32.56 -11.11 5.19
N PHE A 799 -33.13 -11.70 4.14
CA PHE A 799 -33.47 -13.13 4.10
C PHE A 799 -33.84 -13.57 2.69
N GLU A 800 -33.84 -14.87 2.47
CA GLU A 800 -34.37 -15.48 1.25
C GLU A 800 -35.75 -16.10 1.48
N GLY A 801 -36.59 -16.10 0.45
CA GLY A 801 -37.87 -16.80 0.51
C GLY A 801 -38.66 -16.80 -0.78
N ALA A 802 -39.56 -17.76 -0.94
CA ALA A 802 -40.45 -17.81 -2.09
C ALA A 802 -41.47 -16.64 -2.09
N PRO A 803 -42.03 -16.27 -3.25
CA PRO A 803 -43.16 -15.34 -3.32
C PRO A 803 -44.32 -15.76 -2.39
N GLY A 804 -45.01 -14.78 -1.81
CA GLY A 804 -46.11 -15.01 -0.87
C GLY A 804 -46.31 -13.88 0.14
N GLN A 805 -47.13 -14.16 1.16
CA GLN A 805 -47.48 -13.19 2.19
C GLN A 805 -46.55 -13.32 3.40
N TYR A 806 -45.91 -12.21 3.78
CA TYR A 806 -45.00 -12.15 4.91
C TYR A 806 -45.56 -11.28 6.04
N THR A 807 -45.30 -11.69 7.28
CA THR A 807 -45.43 -10.87 8.49
C THR A 807 -44.08 -10.83 9.18
N ILE A 808 -43.58 -9.64 9.46
CA ILE A 808 -42.28 -9.38 10.09
C ILE A 808 -42.53 -8.59 11.37
N THR A 809 -42.12 -9.14 12.51
CA THR A 809 -42.43 -8.58 13.83
C THR A 809 -41.16 -8.26 14.58
N ASN A 810 -41.03 -7.03 15.10
CA ASN A 810 -39.91 -6.63 15.94
C ASN A 810 -40.06 -7.24 17.33
N TYR A 811 -39.08 -7.98 17.80
CA TYR A 811 -39.02 -8.53 19.17
C TYR A 811 -38.15 -7.68 20.10
N GLY A 812 -37.51 -6.64 19.54
CA GLY A 812 -36.53 -5.76 20.16
C GLY A 812 -35.28 -6.52 20.58
N PHE A 813 -34.40 -5.80 21.27
CA PHE A 813 -33.46 -6.41 22.21
C PHE A 813 -34.04 -6.48 23.62
N ALA A 814 -35.34 -6.20 23.83
CA ALA A 814 -35.90 -6.10 25.19
C ALA A 814 -35.93 -7.44 25.96
N SER A 815 -35.79 -8.57 25.25
CA SER A 815 -35.52 -9.87 25.88
C SER A 815 -34.05 -10.08 26.22
N ASP A 816 -33.19 -9.24 25.67
CA ASP A 816 -31.77 -9.27 25.88
C ASP A 816 -31.39 -8.29 26.97
N ASN A 817 -30.86 -8.78 28.07
CA ASN A 817 -30.34 -7.96 29.16
C ASN A 817 -29.00 -8.50 29.65
N VAL A 818 -28.42 -9.38 28.85
CA VAL A 818 -27.14 -10.00 29.08
C VAL A 818 -26.17 -9.20 28.23
N THR A 819 -25.07 -8.79 28.84
CA THR A 819 -23.91 -8.31 28.09
C THR A 819 -23.15 -9.52 27.59
N PRO A 820 -22.57 -9.48 26.38
CA PRO A 820 -21.70 -10.55 25.92
C PRO A 820 -20.57 -10.77 26.93
N ASP A 821 -20.14 -12.02 27.09
CA ASP A 821 -18.95 -12.27 27.89
C ASP A 821 -17.72 -11.60 27.23
N PRO A 822 -16.73 -11.15 28.03
CA PRO A 822 -15.50 -10.59 27.47
C PRO A 822 -14.81 -11.63 26.57
N PRO A 823 -14.21 -11.22 25.45
CA PRO A 823 -13.43 -12.11 24.60
C PRO A 823 -12.42 -12.91 25.45
N GLY A 824 -12.56 -14.23 25.42
CA GLY A 824 -11.74 -15.13 26.22
C GLY A 824 -10.45 -15.50 25.49
N ASN A 825 -9.42 -15.93 26.21
CA ASN A 825 -8.16 -16.42 25.63
C ASN A 825 -7.60 -15.49 24.55
N VAL A 826 -7.65 -14.18 24.74
CA VAL A 826 -6.96 -13.26 23.84
C VAL A 826 -5.47 -13.63 23.87
N GLN A 827 -4.89 -13.83 22.71
CA GLN A 827 -3.52 -14.26 22.54
C GLN A 827 -2.93 -13.59 21.29
N ALA A 828 -1.68 -13.17 21.40
CA ALA A 828 -0.89 -12.87 20.21
C ALA A 828 -0.42 -14.20 19.60
N LYS A 829 -0.89 -14.51 18.39
CA LYS A 829 -0.58 -15.77 17.71
C LYS A 829 0.66 -15.67 16.83
N THR A 830 0.66 -14.67 15.97
CA THR A 830 1.79 -14.34 15.11
C THR A 830 2.25 -12.95 15.51
N VAL A 831 3.49 -12.84 15.95
CA VAL A 831 4.12 -11.58 16.27
C VAL A 831 5.28 -11.43 15.29
N THR A 832 5.18 -10.45 14.40
CA THR A 832 6.27 -10.03 13.50
C THR A 832 7.01 -8.86 14.14
N GLU A 833 8.02 -8.32 13.46
CA GLU A 833 8.69 -7.09 13.91
C GLU A 833 7.75 -5.88 14.05
N ASP A 834 6.66 -5.83 13.27
CA ASP A 834 5.81 -4.64 13.09
C ASP A 834 4.31 -4.91 13.22
N SER A 835 3.93 -6.17 13.47
CA SER A 835 2.54 -6.56 13.54
C SER A 835 2.30 -7.66 14.56
N VAL A 836 1.07 -7.71 15.07
CA VAL A 836 0.58 -8.78 15.92
C VAL A 836 -0.74 -9.24 15.36
N THR A 837 -0.83 -10.52 15.01
CA THR A 837 -2.11 -11.20 14.82
C THR A 837 -2.64 -11.58 16.20
N LEU A 838 -3.67 -10.87 16.62
CA LEU A 838 -4.43 -11.20 17.82
C LEU A 838 -5.49 -12.23 17.43
N GLU A 839 -5.60 -13.29 18.22
CA GLU A 839 -6.72 -14.22 18.20
C GLU A 839 -7.35 -14.28 19.57
N TRP A 840 -8.64 -14.56 19.59
CA TRP A 840 -9.37 -14.76 20.83
C TRP A 840 -10.41 -15.85 20.64
N SER A 841 -10.90 -16.38 21.75
CA SER A 841 -12.07 -17.25 21.74
C SER A 841 -13.32 -16.41 21.52
N GLU A 842 -14.23 -16.95 20.72
CA GLU A 842 -15.54 -16.35 20.48
C GLU A 842 -16.25 -16.05 21.79
N SER A 843 -16.71 -14.80 21.93
CA SER A 843 -17.61 -14.41 22.99
C SER A 843 -18.98 -15.06 22.79
N LYS A 844 -19.65 -15.37 23.88
CA LYS A 844 -21.00 -15.87 23.93
C LYS A 844 -21.92 -14.76 24.41
N ASP A 845 -23.00 -14.66 23.67
CA ASP A 845 -24.17 -13.93 24.06
C ASP A 845 -25.39 -14.82 23.78
N ASN A 846 -26.50 -14.59 24.49
CA ASN A 846 -27.74 -15.34 24.27
C ASN A 846 -28.35 -15.10 22.89
N LEU A 847 -27.98 -14.01 22.23
CA LEU A 847 -28.48 -13.61 20.91
C LEU A 847 -27.39 -13.55 19.84
N GLY A 848 -26.13 -13.40 20.24
CA GLY A 848 -24.97 -13.53 19.37
C GLY A 848 -24.12 -12.26 19.33
N ILE A 849 -22.89 -12.42 18.85
CA ILE A 849 -21.93 -11.33 18.73
C ILE A 849 -22.11 -10.62 17.40
N GLN A 850 -22.13 -9.29 17.41
CA GLN A 850 -22.12 -8.47 16.21
C GLN A 850 -20.69 -8.38 15.65
N HIS A 851 -19.77 -7.87 16.45
CA HIS A 851 -18.37 -7.68 16.09
C HIS A 851 -17.51 -7.57 17.35
N TYR A 852 -16.20 -7.54 17.13
CA TYR A 852 -15.20 -7.26 18.14
C TYR A 852 -14.52 -5.92 17.84
N GLU A 853 -14.16 -5.20 18.89
CA GLU A 853 -13.37 -3.97 18.79
C GLU A 853 -12.03 -4.18 19.51
N VAL A 854 -10.93 -3.94 18.79
CA VAL A 854 -9.58 -4.16 19.28
C VAL A 854 -8.97 -2.84 19.69
N PHE A 855 -8.32 -2.82 20.85
CA PHE A 855 -7.69 -1.63 21.42
C PHE A 855 -6.20 -1.86 21.64
N ARG A 856 -5.41 -0.84 21.30
CA ARG A 856 -3.97 -0.76 21.58
C ARG A 856 -3.72 0.20 22.73
N GLY A 857 -2.88 -0.20 23.67
CA GLY A 857 -2.40 0.63 24.78
C GLY A 857 -1.16 1.43 24.38
N ILE A 858 -1.20 2.74 24.59
CA ILE A 858 -0.08 3.66 24.43
C ILE A 858 0.25 4.24 25.80
N GLU A 859 1.50 4.07 26.26
CA GLU A 859 1.94 4.59 27.55
C GLU A 859 2.49 6.01 27.41
N SER A 860 1.95 6.96 28.17
CA SER A 860 2.47 8.33 28.27
C SER A 860 2.44 8.82 29.72
N GLY A 861 3.57 9.29 30.23
CA GLY A 861 3.68 9.80 31.60
C GLY A 861 3.34 8.79 32.72
N GLY A 862 3.48 7.48 32.44
CA GLY A 862 3.15 6.39 33.37
C GLY A 862 1.67 6.01 33.43
N THR A 863 0.84 6.50 32.50
CA THR A 863 -0.55 6.09 32.31
C THR A 863 -0.70 5.48 30.91
N ILE A 864 -1.43 4.35 30.80
CA ILE A 864 -1.71 3.71 29.52
C ILE A 864 -3.09 4.17 29.05
N ALA A 865 -3.12 4.85 27.90
CA ALA A 865 -4.35 5.18 27.19
C ALA A 865 -4.62 4.08 26.15
N TYR A 866 -5.84 3.54 26.14
CA TYR A 866 -6.26 2.55 25.15
C TYR A 866 -7.02 3.25 24.02
N THR A 867 -6.52 3.11 22.78
CA THR A 867 -7.17 3.61 21.58
C THR A 867 -7.65 2.45 20.72
N SER A 868 -8.81 2.60 20.09
CA SER A 868 -9.34 1.60 19.15
C SER A 868 -8.44 1.56 17.92
N VAL A 869 -8.11 0.36 17.43
CA VAL A 869 -7.31 0.15 16.21
C VAL A 869 -8.15 -0.46 15.07
N GLY A 870 -9.44 -0.69 15.33
CA GLY A 870 -10.44 -1.15 14.36
C GLY A 870 -11.38 -2.21 14.93
N THR A 871 -12.33 -2.62 14.10
CA THR A 871 -13.33 -3.64 14.40
C THR A 871 -13.21 -4.83 13.43
N THR A 872 -13.70 -5.98 13.85
CA THR A 872 -13.75 -7.20 13.03
C THR A 872 -14.93 -8.08 13.45
N ASP A 873 -15.60 -8.72 12.49
CA ASP A 873 -16.64 -9.71 12.77
C ASP A 873 -16.02 -11.10 13.07
N GLU A 874 -14.72 -11.25 12.82
CA GLU A 874 -13.95 -12.45 13.07
C GLU A 874 -13.35 -12.48 14.49
N THR A 875 -12.94 -13.66 14.95
CA THR A 875 -12.24 -13.82 16.24
C THR A 875 -10.73 -13.62 16.14
N SER A 876 -10.31 -12.86 15.14
CA SER A 876 -8.91 -12.52 14.89
C SER A 876 -8.79 -11.17 14.22
N MET A 877 -7.71 -10.44 14.52
CA MET A 877 -7.35 -9.21 13.83
C MET A 877 -5.83 -9.08 13.75
N ILE A 878 -5.34 -8.66 12.59
CA ILE A 878 -3.94 -8.26 12.43
C ILE A 878 -3.82 -6.78 12.79
N VAL A 879 -3.04 -6.48 13.81
CA VAL A 879 -2.68 -5.12 14.20
C VAL A 879 -1.29 -4.82 13.67
N THR A 880 -1.19 -3.95 12.68
CA THR A 880 0.06 -3.55 12.01
C THR A 880 0.57 -2.19 12.51
N GLY A 881 1.79 -1.79 12.14
CA GLY A 881 2.35 -0.48 12.51
C GLY A 881 2.79 -0.43 13.98
N LEU A 882 3.27 -1.56 14.49
CA LEU A 882 3.84 -1.69 15.82
C LEU A 882 5.36 -1.46 15.76
N THR A 883 5.93 -0.96 16.85
CA THR A 883 7.37 -0.72 16.94
C THR A 883 8.07 -1.93 17.53
N SER A 884 9.06 -2.49 16.82
CA SER A 884 9.89 -3.58 17.34
C SER A 884 10.56 -3.20 18.66
N GLY A 885 10.62 -4.15 19.60
CA GLY A 885 11.13 -4.00 20.95
C GLY A 885 10.19 -3.26 21.91
N LEU A 886 9.14 -2.61 21.42
CA LEU A 886 8.17 -1.89 22.26
C LEU A 886 7.04 -2.82 22.69
N ALA A 887 7.03 -3.20 23.97
CA ALA A 887 5.93 -3.95 24.55
C ALA A 887 4.62 -3.18 24.38
N THR A 888 3.72 -3.73 23.56
CA THR A 888 2.44 -3.12 23.25
C THR A 888 1.34 -3.96 23.85
N LYS A 889 0.42 -3.28 24.54
CA LYS A 889 -0.69 -3.96 25.21
C LYS A 889 -1.95 -3.90 24.37
N PHE A 890 -2.71 -4.99 24.37
CA PHE A 890 -3.96 -5.09 23.64
C PHE A 890 -5.09 -5.57 24.53
N LYS A 891 -6.28 -5.07 24.22
CA LYS A 891 -7.54 -5.53 24.79
C LYS A 891 -8.58 -5.63 23.70
N VAL A 892 -9.52 -6.55 23.86
CA VAL A 892 -10.61 -6.74 22.91
C VAL A 892 -11.93 -6.63 23.66
N LYS A 893 -12.93 -6.02 23.02
CA LYS A 893 -14.31 -6.03 23.46
C LYS A 893 -15.16 -6.78 22.45
N ALA A 894 -16.14 -7.52 22.94
CA ALA A 894 -17.22 -8.02 22.11
C ALA A 894 -18.40 -7.04 22.19
N ILE A 895 -19.02 -6.82 21.04
CA ILE A 895 -20.24 -6.04 20.92
C ILE A 895 -21.31 -7.01 20.44
N ASP A 896 -22.38 -7.20 21.22
CA ASP A 896 -23.48 -8.07 20.84
C ASP A 896 -24.36 -7.44 19.74
N LEU A 897 -25.28 -8.21 19.19
CA LEU A 897 -26.26 -7.71 18.22
C LEU A 897 -27.13 -6.58 18.76
N ALA A 898 -27.27 -6.47 20.09
CA ALA A 898 -27.95 -5.39 20.80
C ALA A 898 -27.13 -4.11 21.00
N GLY A 899 -25.86 -4.11 20.59
CA GLY A 899 -24.91 -3.03 20.80
C GLY A 899 -24.44 -2.90 22.25
N ARG A 900 -24.64 -3.91 23.11
CA ARG A 900 -24.00 -3.94 24.43
C ARG A 900 -22.57 -4.39 24.27
N VAL A 901 -21.72 -3.73 25.03
CA VAL A 901 -20.29 -3.93 25.02
C VAL A 901 -19.92 -4.80 26.21
N SER A 902 -19.13 -5.83 25.99
CA SER A 902 -18.56 -6.63 27.07
C SER A 902 -17.62 -5.79 27.95
N GLU A 903 -17.23 -6.32 29.11
CA GLU A 903 -15.99 -5.88 29.73
C GLU A 903 -14.81 -6.11 28.76
N PHE A 904 -13.69 -5.43 28.98
CA PHE A 904 -12.48 -5.78 28.23
C PHE A 904 -12.10 -7.24 28.51
N SER A 905 -11.53 -7.88 27.51
CA SER A 905 -10.72 -9.08 27.70
C SER A 905 -9.63 -8.87 28.75
N ASP A 906 -8.99 -9.97 29.15
CA ASP A 906 -7.69 -9.88 29.79
C ASP A 906 -6.74 -9.06 28.89
N GLU A 907 -5.93 -8.22 29.54
CA GLU A 907 -4.87 -7.45 28.89
C GLU A 907 -3.79 -8.42 28.44
N ILE A 908 -3.46 -8.38 27.16
CA ILE A 908 -2.34 -9.13 26.62
C ILE A 908 -1.25 -8.16 26.26
N GLU A 909 -0.03 -8.49 26.58
CA GLU A 909 1.13 -7.76 26.11
C GLU A 909 1.79 -8.59 25.03
N ALA A 910 1.96 -8.00 23.86
CA ALA A 910 2.83 -8.53 22.85
C ALA A 910 3.94 -7.51 22.65
N THR A 911 5.17 -7.95 22.83
CA THR A 911 6.32 -7.22 22.33
C THR A 911 6.55 -7.77 20.93
N PRO A 912 6.32 -6.99 19.86
CA PRO A 912 6.94 -7.25 18.57
C PRO A 912 8.43 -7.35 18.86
N VAL A 913 8.95 -8.58 18.90
CA VAL A 913 10.37 -8.81 19.15
C VAL A 913 10.92 -9.23 17.82
N ASP A 914 11.75 -8.36 17.28
CA ASP A 914 12.73 -8.81 16.35
C ASP A 914 13.59 -9.90 17.02
N THR A 915 13.48 -11.13 16.53
CA THR A 915 14.27 -12.28 16.98
C THR A 915 15.28 -12.73 15.94
N GLU A 916 15.23 -12.10 14.76
CA GLU A 916 16.21 -12.35 13.74
C GLU A 916 17.50 -11.69 14.19
N ARG A 917 18.61 -12.38 13.93
CA ARG A 917 19.91 -11.84 14.29
C ARG A 917 20.41 -11.10 13.06
N PRO A 918 21.08 -9.96 13.27
CA PRO A 918 21.82 -9.32 12.23
C PRO A 918 22.75 -10.34 11.59
N THR A 919 22.86 -10.30 10.27
CA THR A 919 23.86 -11.12 9.57
C THR A 919 25.23 -10.83 10.17
N VAL A 920 26.15 -11.80 10.16
CA VAL A 920 27.50 -11.56 10.68
C VAL A 920 28.14 -10.44 9.85
N PRO A 921 28.75 -9.40 10.47
CA PRO A 921 29.41 -8.33 9.74
C PRO A 921 30.33 -8.93 8.68
N GLY A 922 30.00 -8.71 7.41
CA GLY A 922 30.70 -9.35 6.29
C GLY A 922 32.10 -8.76 6.15
N ASN A 923 33.06 -9.52 5.61
CA ASN A 923 34.35 -8.99 5.15
C ASN A 923 35.05 -8.04 6.17
N VAL A 924 35.16 -8.47 7.43
CA VAL A 924 35.90 -7.71 8.46
C VAL A 924 37.39 -7.68 8.07
N GLN A 925 37.86 -6.53 7.64
CA GLN A 925 39.24 -6.24 7.25
C GLN A 925 39.91 -5.36 8.29
N ALA A 926 41.22 -5.52 8.47
CA ALA A 926 42.06 -4.60 9.21
C ALA A 926 43.17 -4.10 8.30
N ASN A 927 43.47 -2.81 8.39
CA ASN A 927 44.57 -2.18 7.69
C ASN A 927 45.44 -1.45 8.71
N ALA A 928 46.71 -1.82 8.81
CA ALA A 928 47.64 -1.14 9.69
C ALA A 928 48.14 0.14 9.01
N GLY A 929 47.92 1.29 9.63
CA GLY A 929 48.41 2.58 9.17
C GLY A 929 49.29 3.19 10.23
N GLY A 930 50.62 3.14 10.07
CA GLY A 930 51.60 3.86 10.92
C GLY A 930 51.47 3.63 12.43
N LYS A 931 50.50 4.29 13.09
CA LYS A 931 50.20 4.24 14.53
C LYS A 931 48.74 3.82 14.85
N PHE A 932 48.02 3.19 13.93
CA PHE A 932 46.66 2.72 14.16
C PHE A 932 46.35 1.47 13.33
N ILE A 933 45.31 0.74 13.71
CA ILE A 933 44.71 -0.31 12.90
C ILE A 933 43.29 0.13 12.56
N GLU A 934 43.01 0.27 11.28
CA GLU A 934 41.69 0.57 10.76
C GLU A 934 40.95 -0.73 10.47
N LEU A 935 39.86 -0.97 11.19
CA LEU A 935 38.90 -2.01 10.87
C LEU A 935 37.86 -1.48 9.90
N LYS A 936 37.47 -2.29 8.92
CA LYS A 936 36.33 -2.09 8.04
C LYS A 936 35.56 -3.40 7.92
N TRP A 937 34.26 -3.34 7.74
CA TRP A 937 33.43 -4.49 7.46
C TRP A 937 32.34 -4.08 6.49
N VAL A 938 31.68 -5.05 5.89
CA VAL A 938 30.41 -4.87 5.18
C VAL A 938 29.31 -4.85 6.22
N ALA A 939 28.33 -3.97 6.02
CA ALA A 939 27.18 -3.91 6.93
C ALA A 939 26.54 -5.29 7.06
N SER A 940 26.19 -5.59 8.30
CA SER A 940 25.18 -6.58 8.60
C SER A 940 23.82 -6.06 8.14
N GLU A 941 23.00 -6.98 7.66
CA GLU A 941 21.60 -6.79 7.31
C GLU A 941 20.75 -7.44 8.39
N ASP A 942 19.56 -6.92 8.58
CA ASP A 942 18.62 -7.34 9.59
C ASP A 942 17.23 -6.84 9.20
N ASN A 943 16.17 -7.56 9.58
CA ASN A 943 14.78 -7.22 9.32
C ASN A 943 14.32 -5.93 10.04
N VAL A 944 14.91 -5.56 11.19
CA VAL A 944 14.60 -4.31 11.93
C VAL A 944 15.74 -3.29 11.88
N GLY A 945 16.88 -3.72 11.35
CA GLY A 945 18.00 -2.86 11.03
C GLY A 945 19.06 -2.88 12.12
N VAL A 946 20.31 -2.77 11.68
CA VAL A 946 21.48 -2.88 12.54
C VAL A 946 21.80 -1.54 13.20
N THR A 947 21.61 -1.44 14.52
CA THR A 947 21.81 -0.22 15.29
C THR A 947 23.24 0.02 15.72
N GLY A 948 24.14 -0.97 15.64
CA GLY A 948 25.56 -0.74 15.90
C GLY A 948 26.41 -1.99 15.90
N TYR A 949 27.72 -1.81 16.13
CA TYR A 949 28.69 -2.90 16.23
C TYR A 949 29.48 -2.82 17.52
N ASP A 950 29.69 -3.97 18.18
CA ASP A 950 30.69 -4.15 19.22
C ASP A 950 32.00 -4.66 18.61
N ILE A 951 33.12 -4.15 19.11
CA ILE A 951 34.45 -4.47 18.62
C ILE A 951 35.32 -4.90 19.78
N TYR A 952 35.94 -6.06 19.65
CA TYR A 952 36.82 -6.65 20.66
C TYR A 952 38.25 -6.75 20.11
N GLU A 953 39.25 -6.50 20.95
CA GLU A 953 40.64 -6.92 20.73
C GLU A 953 40.96 -8.08 21.67
N GLY A 954 41.19 -9.27 21.12
CA GLY A 954 41.14 -10.51 21.89
C GLY A 954 39.75 -10.72 22.50
N ASN A 955 39.68 -10.84 23.83
CA ASN A 955 38.41 -10.93 24.57
C ASN A 955 37.99 -9.58 25.18
N ARG A 956 38.77 -8.52 24.98
CA ARG A 956 38.51 -7.21 25.58
C ARG A 956 37.68 -6.38 24.62
N LEU A 957 36.49 -5.95 25.06
CA LEU A 957 35.69 -4.98 24.34
C LEU A 957 36.45 -3.65 24.23
N VAL A 958 36.75 -3.22 23.01
CA VAL A 958 37.49 -1.99 22.72
C VAL A 958 36.60 -0.87 22.20
N ALA A 959 35.42 -1.20 21.66
CA ALA A 959 34.36 -0.25 21.35
C ALA A 959 33.00 -0.95 21.33
N SER A 960 31.93 -0.22 21.67
CA SER A 960 30.55 -0.72 21.66
C SER A 960 29.63 0.34 21.06
N GLY A 961 28.62 -0.09 20.30
CA GLY A 961 27.65 0.81 19.67
C GLY A 961 28.26 1.65 18.55
N VAL A 962 29.21 1.10 17.77
CA VAL A 962 29.79 1.80 16.61
C VAL A 962 28.72 1.93 15.53
N THR A 963 28.23 3.14 15.26
CA THR A 963 27.13 3.40 14.30
C THR A 963 27.62 4.17 13.07
N GLY A 964 26.95 3.95 11.93
CA GLY A 964 27.01 4.86 10.76
C GLY A 964 28.17 4.74 9.77
N THR A 965 29.25 3.97 10.00
CA THR A 965 30.36 3.91 9.02
C THR A 965 31.03 2.56 8.74
N GLN A 966 30.56 1.45 9.32
CA GLN A 966 31.14 0.09 9.13
C GLN A 966 32.68 0.05 9.26
N ARG A 967 33.23 0.97 10.06
CA ARG A 967 34.66 1.28 10.16
C ARG A 967 34.99 1.66 11.59
N PHE A 968 36.13 1.23 12.08
CA PHE A 968 36.63 1.61 13.40
C PHE A 968 38.14 1.76 13.40
N ILE A 969 38.65 2.85 13.95
CA ILE A 969 40.09 3.08 14.08
C ILE A 969 40.49 2.70 15.49
N TYR A 970 41.31 1.68 15.63
CA TYR A 970 41.97 1.31 16.88
C TYR A 970 43.32 2.04 16.98
N PRO A 971 43.44 3.11 17.79
CA PRO A 971 44.68 3.86 17.93
C PRO A 971 45.72 3.05 18.71
N ILE A 972 46.99 3.18 18.32
CA ILE A 972 48.14 2.63 19.03
C ILE A 972 49.01 3.80 19.49
N ASP A 973 49.13 3.91 20.81
CA ASP A 973 49.63 5.06 21.56
C ASP A 973 51.17 5.19 21.57
N GLN A 974 51.90 4.29 20.89
CA GLN A 974 53.35 4.34 20.71
C GLN A 974 53.78 4.44 19.24
N PHE A 975 55.05 4.79 19.00
CA PHE A 975 55.55 5.38 17.75
C PHE A 975 55.33 4.60 16.43
N ALA A 976 54.86 3.35 16.43
CA ALA A 976 54.30 2.65 15.26
C ALA A 976 53.55 1.36 15.66
N VAL A 977 52.73 0.80 14.77
CA VAL A 977 52.16 -0.56 14.89
C VAL A 977 53.31 -1.58 14.85
N ASP A 978 53.46 -2.37 15.91
CA ASP A 978 54.46 -3.44 15.99
C ASP A 978 54.16 -4.50 14.91
N PRO A 979 55.06 -4.71 13.92
CA PRO A 979 54.82 -5.63 12.82
C PRO A 979 54.76 -7.10 13.24
N ASP A 980 55.32 -7.44 14.41
CA ASP A 980 55.39 -8.81 14.92
C ASP A 980 54.30 -9.11 15.97
N ARG A 981 53.50 -8.11 16.36
CA ARG A 981 52.37 -8.28 17.28
C ARG A 981 51.11 -8.68 16.51
N LEU A 982 50.54 -9.80 16.91
CA LEU A 982 49.24 -10.25 16.42
C LEU A 982 48.11 -9.48 17.11
N TYR A 983 47.29 -8.77 16.34
CA TYR A 983 46.05 -8.17 16.81
C TYR A 983 44.87 -9.03 16.38
N ARG A 984 43.98 -9.34 17.33
CA ARG A 984 42.79 -10.15 17.08
C ARG A 984 41.56 -9.30 17.23
N PHE A 985 40.92 -8.91 16.13
CA PHE A 985 39.69 -8.14 16.21
C PHE A 985 38.45 -9.02 15.97
N THR A 986 37.42 -8.82 16.80
CA THR A 986 36.10 -9.42 16.60
C THR A 986 35.09 -8.28 16.48
N VAL A 987 34.31 -8.26 15.40
CA VAL A 987 33.21 -7.31 15.21
C VAL A 987 31.90 -8.08 15.30
N VAL A 988 30.97 -7.59 16.14
CA VAL A 988 29.66 -8.19 16.40
C VAL A 988 28.62 -7.15 16.07
N ALA A 989 27.70 -7.45 15.15
CA ALA A 989 26.58 -6.56 14.86
C ALA A 989 25.52 -6.68 15.94
N LYS A 990 24.79 -5.58 16.15
CA LYS A 990 23.64 -5.46 17.03
C LYS A 990 22.52 -4.75 16.30
N ASP A 991 21.33 -5.30 16.34
CA ASP A 991 20.08 -4.61 15.98
C ASP A 991 19.56 -3.77 17.16
N ALA A 992 18.37 -3.17 16.98
CA ALA A 992 17.66 -2.38 17.98
C ALA A 992 17.11 -3.22 19.14
N ALA A 993 16.76 -4.49 18.91
CA ALA A 993 16.30 -5.44 19.90
C ALA A 993 17.45 -6.05 20.75
N GLY A 994 18.70 -5.77 20.37
CA GLY A 994 19.91 -6.26 21.02
C GLY A 994 20.31 -7.66 20.58
N ASN A 995 19.74 -8.23 19.52
CA ASN A 995 20.24 -9.49 19.00
C ASN A 995 21.63 -9.24 18.42
N GLN A 996 22.53 -10.14 18.79
CA GLN A 996 23.89 -10.10 18.30
C GLN A 996 24.00 -11.07 17.15
N SER A 997 24.64 -10.62 16.08
CA SER A 997 25.13 -11.57 15.09
C SER A 997 25.96 -12.64 15.83
N SER A 998 25.86 -13.88 15.38
CA SER A 998 26.36 -15.08 16.09
C SER A 998 27.90 -15.14 16.30
N ALA A 999 28.60 -14.04 16.07
CA ALA A 999 29.96 -13.96 15.58
C ALA A 999 31.01 -14.82 16.33
N ARG A 1000 31.82 -15.48 15.51
CA ARG A 1000 33.28 -15.36 15.57
C ARG A 1000 33.84 -15.18 14.16
N THR A 1001 33.94 -13.94 13.68
CA THR A 1001 34.97 -13.60 12.69
C THR A 1001 36.12 -13.01 13.47
N THR A 1002 37.11 -13.84 13.80
CA THR A 1002 38.38 -13.38 14.39
C THR A 1002 39.32 -13.06 13.25
N LEU A 1003 39.53 -11.78 12.99
CA LEU A 1003 40.60 -11.36 12.10
C LEU A 1003 41.91 -11.32 12.89
N GLU A 1004 42.84 -12.22 12.55
CA GLU A 1004 44.22 -12.16 13.00
C GLU A 1004 45.00 -11.28 12.01
N HIS A 1005 45.23 -10.02 12.38
CA HIS A 1005 45.93 -9.06 11.55
C HIS A 1005 47.39 -8.92 12.00
N PHE A 1006 48.32 -9.38 11.16
CA PHE A 1006 49.71 -8.93 11.17
C PHE A 1006 49.85 -7.75 10.19
N GLY A 1007 50.85 -6.89 10.34
CA GLY A 1007 50.93 -5.58 9.68
C GLY A 1007 50.90 -5.47 8.13
N TRP A 1008 50.51 -6.49 7.36
CA TRP A 1008 50.41 -6.48 5.88
C TRP A 1008 49.20 -7.28 5.33
N SER A 1009 48.56 -6.82 4.24
CA SER A 1009 47.24 -7.29 3.73
C SER A 1009 47.27 -8.31 2.56
N GLN A 1010 46.23 -9.16 2.46
CA GLN A 1010 45.76 -9.81 1.22
C GLN A 1010 44.26 -10.24 1.34
N THR A 1011 43.51 -10.18 0.24
CA THR A 1011 42.06 -10.44 0.08
C THR A 1011 41.71 -11.94 0.03
N ASP A 1012 40.60 -12.36 0.67
CA ASP A 1012 40.01 -13.69 0.45
C ASP A 1012 38.46 -13.65 0.50
N SER A 1013 37.85 -14.40 -0.42
CA SER A 1013 36.41 -14.62 -0.60
C SER A 1013 36.13 -16.07 -0.20
N SER A 1014 35.39 -16.28 0.90
CA SER A 1014 35.09 -17.61 1.43
C SER A 1014 34.02 -18.32 0.59
N ILE A 1015 34.38 -19.49 0.04
CA ILE A 1015 33.46 -20.41 -0.63
C ILE A 1015 32.58 -21.16 0.40
N ASP A 1016 31.38 -21.53 -0.06
CA ASP A 1016 30.41 -22.33 0.68
C ASP A 1016 30.96 -23.74 0.99
N VAL A 1017 31.03 -24.09 2.27
CA VAL A 1017 31.48 -25.41 2.72
C VAL A 1017 30.26 -26.31 2.86
N TRP A 1018 30.08 -27.26 1.94
CA TRP A 1018 29.12 -28.36 2.13
C TRP A 1018 29.53 -29.18 3.36
N THR A 1019 28.94 -28.88 4.52
CA THR A 1019 29.28 -29.57 5.76
C THR A 1019 28.60 -30.95 5.82
N THR A 1020 29.44 -31.98 5.75
CA THR A 1020 29.31 -33.27 6.46
C THR A 1020 28.28 -34.31 5.99
N SER A 1021 28.51 -34.93 4.82
CA SER A 1021 28.28 -36.40 4.60
C SER A 1021 28.58 -36.92 3.17
N ALA A 1022 28.97 -36.06 2.23
CA ALA A 1022 29.20 -36.40 0.82
C ALA A 1022 30.18 -37.57 0.58
N GLU A 1023 29.67 -38.66 -0.02
CA GLU A 1023 30.45 -39.80 -0.55
C GLU A 1023 30.23 -39.88 -2.07
N TYR A 1024 31.31 -39.98 -2.85
CA TYR A 1024 31.26 -40.13 -4.30
C TYR A 1024 31.18 -41.61 -4.67
N ARG A 1025 30.08 -42.03 -5.28
CA ARG A 1025 29.93 -43.39 -5.81
C ARG A 1025 30.74 -43.52 -7.09
N ILE A 1026 31.78 -44.35 -7.07
CA ILE A 1026 32.62 -44.64 -8.23
C ILE A 1026 32.06 -45.89 -8.91
N PRO A 1027 31.33 -45.73 -10.03
CA PRO A 1027 30.67 -46.84 -10.69
C PRO A 1027 31.68 -47.82 -11.28
N SER A 1028 31.24 -49.03 -11.66
CA SER A 1028 32.06 -49.97 -12.44
C SER A 1028 32.49 -49.44 -13.83
N ALA A 1029 32.12 -48.22 -14.18
CA ALA A 1029 32.49 -47.55 -15.42
C ALA A 1029 34.00 -47.27 -15.49
N ASN A 1030 34.52 -47.21 -16.71
CA ASN A 1030 35.97 -47.15 -16.94
C ASN A 1030 36.61 -45.79 -16.57
N LEU A 1031 35.84 -44.73 -16.33
CA LEU A 1031 36.34 -43.36 -16.08
C LEU A 1031 35.28 -42.52 -15.35
N SER A 1032 35.67 -41.85 -14.27
CA SER A 1032 34.81 -40.96 -13.48
C SER A 1032 35.54 -39.67 -13.13
N TYR A 1033 34.82 -38.55 -13.08
CA TYR A 1033 35.36 -37.22 -12.79
C TYR A 1033 34.81 -36.67 -11.46
N ILE A 1034 35.61 -35.91 -10.72
CA ILE A 1034 35.25 -35.21 -9.49
C ILE A 1034 35.86 -33.81 -9.55
N GLU A 1035 35.10 -32.77 -9.22
CA GLU A 1035 35.62 -31.39 -9.12
C GLU A 1035 36.50 -31.23 -7.86
N ALA A 1036 37.66 -30.60 -8.01
CA ALA A 1036 38.64 -30.52 -6.93
C ALA A 1036 38.17 -29.60 -5.79
N GLU A 1037 37.40 -28.56 -6.10
CA GLU A 1037 36.76 -27.67 -5.15
C GLU A 1037 35.63 -28.32 -4.35
N GLN A 1038 35.08 -29.45 -4.82
CA GLN A 1038 34.04 -30.18 -4.11
C GLN A 1038 34.65 -31.28 -3.22
N TYR A 1039 35.43 -30.87 -2.22
CA TYR A 1039 36.11 -31.75 -1.28
C TYR A 1039 35.28 -32.03 -0.02
N ARG A 1040 35.57 -33.15 0.64
CA ARG A 1040 34.97 -33.52 1.94
C ARG A 1040 35.62 -32.79 3.10
N ALA A 1041 36.94 -32.63 3.04
CA ALA A 1041 37.71 -31.92 4.06
C ALA A 1041 38.99 -31.36 3.44
N LEU A 1042 39.44 -30.21 3.94
CA LEU A 1042 40.72 -29.63 3.59
C LEU A 1042 41.55 -29.39 4.86
N THR A 1043 42.86 -29.43 4.71
CA THR A 1043 43.82 -28.98 5.73
C THR A 1043 44.90 -28.13 5.06
N GLY A 1044 45.32 -27.06 5.74
CA GLY A 1044 46.22 -26.05 5.20
C GLY A 1044 45.52 -25.00 4.33
N GLN A 1045 46.28 -24.05 3.78
CA GLN A 1045 45.75 -22.90 3.05
C GLN A 1045 45.61 -23.23 1.55
N TRP A 1046 44.40 -23.58 1.16
CA TRP A 1046 43.96 -23.69 -0.24
C TRP A 1046 42.90 -22.60 -0.50
N TYR A 1047 43.04 -21.87 -1.59
CA TYR A 1047 42.17 -20.77 -2.00
C TYR A 1047 41.33 -21.19 -3.19
N LEU A 1048 40.04 -20.86 -3.17
CA LEU A 1048 39.24 -20.92 -4.39
C LEU A 1048 39.59 -19.75 -5.29
N MET A 1049 39.79 -20.05 -6.57
CA MET A 1049 40.04 -19.08 -7.61
C MET A 1049 38.94 -19.22 -8.67
N SER A 1050 38.53 -18.11 -9.25
CA SER A 1050 37.63 -18.09 -10.41
C SER A 1050 38.43 -17.97 -11.71
N ASP A 1051 38.09 -18.79 -12.69
CA ASP A 1051 38.60 -18.73 -14.06
C ASP A 1051 37.58 -19.44 -14.97
N SER A 1052 36.88 -18.66 -15.80
CA SER A 1052 35.83 -19.16 -16.68
C SER A 1052 36.33 -20.14 -17.75
N ALA A 1053 37.65 -20.29 -17.91
CA ALA A 1053 38.24 -21.29 -18.79
C ALA A 1053 38.35 -22.69 -18.17
N GLN A 1054 38.08 -22.86 -16.87
CA GLN A 1054 38.15 -24.13 -16.14
C GLN A 1054 36.76 -24.76 -15.89
N SER A 1055 36.71 -26.00 -15.40
CA SER A 1055 35.43 -26.67 -15.11
C SER A 1055 34.59 -25.85 -14.15
N GLU A 1056 33.29 -25.67 -14.45
CA GLU A 1056 32.34 -24.94 -13.61
C GLU A 1056 32.76 -23.49 -13.26
N GLY A 1057 33.81 -22.96 -13.90
CA GLY A 1057 34.32 -21.59 -13.74
C GLY A 1057 35.24 -21.36 -12.54
N THR A 1058 35.67 -22.41 -11.84
CA THR A 1058 36.48 -22.32 -10.62
C THR A 1058 37.61 -23.35 -10.56
N TYR A 1059 38.61 -23.12 -9.70
CA TYR A 1059 39.67 -24.08 -9.37
C TYR A 1059 40.26 -23.78 -7.98
N ILE A 1060 41.02 -24.71 -7.40
CA ILE A 1060 41.66 -24.50 -6.10
C ILE A 1060 43.18 -24.28 -6.26
N ARG A 1061 43.73 -23.29 -5.55
CA ARG A 1061 45.16 -22.95 -5.49
C ARG A 1061 45.74 -23.12 -4.08
N THR A 1062 46.93 -23.70 -3.95
CA THR A 1062 47.65 -23.71 -2.65
C THR A 1062 48.42 -22.41 -2.38
N ALA A 1063 48.46 -21.97 -1.12
CA ALA A 1063 49.30 -20.86 -0.66
C ALA A 1063 50.82 -21.12 -0.75
N SER A 1064 51.61 -20.06 -0.55
CA SER A 1064 53.08 -20.14 -0.47
C SER A 1064 53.57 -20.87 0.81
N ALA A 1065 53.50 -22.20 0.83
CA ALA A 1065 53.90 -23.02 1.97
C ALA A 1065 55.09 -23.96 1.66
N ASN A 1066 55.82 -24.32 2.72
CA ASN A 1066 56.83 -25.38 2.72
C ASN A 1066 56.17 -26.77 2.56
N PRO A 1067 56.80 -27.73 1.84
CA PRO A 1067 56.32 -29.11 1.73
C PRO A 1067 55.97 -29.72 3.10
N ASN A 1068 54.72 -30.14 3.33
CA ASN A 1068 54.36 -30.92 4.53
C ASN A 1068 53.16 -31.84 4.25
N ASP A 1069 53.22 -33.07 4.75
CA ASP A 1069 52.18 -34.12 4.64
C ASP A 1069 50.85 -33.76 5.35
N GLN A 1070 50.76 -32.57 5.95
CA GLN A 1070 49.58 -32.08 6.68
C GLN A 1070 48.70 -31.12 5.86
N ILE A 1071 49.08 -30.80 4.62
CA ILE A 1071 48.29 -29.92 3.74
C ILE A 1071 47.67 -30.75 2.61
N TYR A 1072 46.36 -30.99 2.68
CA TYR A 1072 45.68 -31.86 1.72
C TYR A 1072 44.20 -31.51 1.50
N LEU A 1073 43.69 -31.93 0.34
CA LEU A 1073 42.26 -32.10 0.06
C LEU A 1073 41.88 -33.57 0.24
N GLU A 1074 40.71 -33.84 0.83
CA GLU A 1074 40.19 -35.18 1.08
C GLU A 1074 38.83 -35.39 0.40
N TYR A 1075 38.66 -36.56 -0.20
CA TYR A 1075 37.43 -37.02 -0.85
C TYR A 1075 37.08 -38.42 -0.31
N LYS A 1076 35.79 -38.67 -0.08
CA LYS A 1076 35.31 -40.00 0.31
C LYS A 1076 34.71 -40.69 -0.91
N LEU A 1077 35.18 -41.89 -1.19
CA LEU A 1077 34.83 -42.67 -2.37
C LEU A 1077 34.11 -43.95 -1.95
N ASN A 1078 33.11 -44.39 -2.70
CA ASN A 1078 32.52 -45.71 -2.59
C ASN A 1078 32.69 -46.44 -3.91
N VAL A 1079 33.65 -47.37 -3.94
CA VAL A 1079 34.02 -48.08 -5.16
C VAL A 1079 33.15 -49.32 -5.32
N GLU A 1080 32.47 -49.45 -6.45
CA GLU A 1080 31.53 -50.57 -6.66
C GLU A 1080 32.20 -51.91 -6.90
N THR A 1081 33.38 -51.94 -7.52
CA THR A 1081 34.06 -53.17 -7.92
C THR A 1081 35.55 -53.07 -7.65
N THR A 1082 36.13 -54.09 -7.01
CA THR A 1082 37.57 -54.17 -6.78
C THR A 1082 38.34 -54.10 -8.11
N GLY A 1083 39.27 -53.17 -8.24
CA GLY A 1083 39.99 -52.94 -9.49
C GLY A 1083 41.31 -52.18 -9.33
N ASN A 1084 42.09 -52.14 -10.41
CA ASN A 1084 43.30 -51.33 -10.52
C ASN A 1084 42.97 -50.01 -11.25
N TYR A 1085 43.07 -48.89 -10.54
CA TYR A 1085 42.68 -47.57 -11.02
C TYR A 1085 43.88 -46.64 -11.17
N TYR A 1086 43.98 -45.97 -12.31
CA TYR A 1086 44.75 -44.74 -12.47
C TYR A 1086 43.98 -43.56 -11.87
N ILE A 1087 44.72 -42.63 -11.27
CA ILE A 1087 44.17 -41.33 -10.87
C ILE A 1087 44.91 -40.26 -11.68
N SER A 1088 44.13 -39.36 -12.28
CA SER A 1088 44.64 -38.22 -13.06
C SER A 1088 44.13 -36.92 -12.46
N ILE A 1089 44.91 -35.86 -12.59
CA ILE A 1089 44.58 -34.52 -12.14
C ILE A 1089 44.74 -33.56 -13.31
N LEU A 1090 43.75 -32.69 -13.50
CA LEU A 1090 43.86 -31.48 -14.31
C LEU A 1090 44.39 -30.37 -13.40
N GLY A 1091 45.59 -29.89 -13.71
CA GLY A 1091 46.25 -28.89 -12.88
C GLY A 1091 47.50 -28.29 -13.52
N ARG A 1092 48.09 -27.30 -12.85
CA ARG A 1092 49.38 -26.70 -13.23
C ARG A 1092 50.22 -26.35 -12.01
N GLY A 1093 51.53 -26.27 -12.21
CA GLY A 1093 52.50 -25.87 -11.19
C GLY A 1093 52.92 -24.40 -11.29
N GLY A 1094 53.32 -23.82 -10.15
CA GLY A 1094 54.03 -22.53 -10.06
C GLY A 1094 55.45 -22.49 -10.68
N SER A 1095 56.05 -21.30 -10.72
CA SER A 1095 57.08 -20.86 -11.67
C SER A 1095 58.54 -21.35 -11.47
N ALA A 1096 58.84 -22.35 -10.63
CA ALA A 1096 60.23 -22.81 -10.47
C ALA A 1096 60.35 -24.32 -10.13
N THR A 1097 60.73 -25.14 -11.13
CA THR A 1097 61.01 -26.61 -11.09
C THR A 1097 59.78 -27.50 -10.76
N PRO A 1098 59.69 -28.77 -11.22
CA PRO A 1098 58.40 -29.45 -11.32
C PRO A 1098 57.73 -29.69 -9.95
N ASN A 1099 56.55 -29.10 -9.79
CA ASN A 1099 55.66 -29.28 -8.65
C ASN A 1099 54.90 -30.61 -8.80
N HIS A 1100 54.70 -31.34 -7.70
CA HIS A 1100 53.95 -32.61 -7.73
C HIS A 1100 52.83 -32.68 -6.70
N VAL A 1101 51.78 -33.43 -7.00
CA VAL A 1101 50.72 -33.83 -6.05
C VAL A 1101 50.99 -35.24 -5.61
N THR A 1102 51.03 -35.48 -4.30
CA THR A 1102 51.14 -36.83 -3.76
C THR A 1102 49.74 -37.36 -3.47
N LEU A 1103 49.42 -38.54 -3.99
CA LEU A 1103 48.12 -39.18 -3.77
C LEU A 1103 48.19 -40.26 -2.70
N ARG A 1104 47.19 -40.31 -1.82
CA ARG A 1104 47.01 -41.41 -0.86
C ARG A 1104 45.57 -41.94 -0.91
N ILE A 1105 45.44 -43.27 -0.90
CA ILE A 1105 44.18 -43.96 -0.62
C ILE A 1105 44.29 -44.56 0.78
N ASP A 1106 43.31 -44.29 1.64
CA ASP A 1106 43.23 -44.77 3.04
C ASP A 1106 44.54 -44.58 3.83
N ASN A 1107 45.20 -43.43 3.61
CA ASN A 1107 46.48 -43.05 4.22
C ASN A 1107 47.71 -43.90 3.85
N ASN A 1108 47.61 -44.85 2.93
CA ASN A 1108 48.76 -45.60 2.44
C ASN A 1108 49.50 -44.82 1.34
N ALA A 1109 50.80 -44.57 1.54
CA ALA A 1109 51.68 -43.95 0.54
C ALA A 1109 52.59 -45.02 -0.07
N ALA A 1110 52.37 -45.39 -1.34
CA ALA A 1110 53.27 -46.24 -2.09
C ALA A 1110 54.22 -45.39 -2.97
N SER A 1111 55.46 -45.86 -3.18
CA SER A 1111 56.42 -45.19 -4.08
C SER A 1111 55.89 -45.13 -5.52
N GLY A 1112 55.91 -43.96 -6.16
CA GLY A 1112 55.45 -43.78 -7.54
C GLY A 1112 54.04 -43.19 -7.72
N GLN A 1113 53.42 -42.72 -6.63
CA GLN A 1113 52.08 -42.11 -6.61
C GLN A 1113 52.09 -40.57 -6.59
N ASN A 1114 53.11 -39.98 -7.22
CA ASN A 1114 53.25 -38.53 -7.38
C ASN A 1114 52.87 -38.15 -8.81
N ILE A 1115 52.03 -37.12 -8.96
CA ILE A 1115 51.66 -36.54 -10.26
C ILE A 1115 52.43 -35.23 -10.41
N ALA A 1116 53.37 -35.17 -11.35
CA ALA A 1116 54.10 -33.94 -11.66
C ALA A 1116 53.27 -33.04 -12.59
N LEU A 1117 53.04 -31.78 -12.21
CA LEU A 1117 52.31 -30.80 -13.00
C LEU A 1117 53.28 -29.83 -13.68
N SER A 1118 53.00 -29.53 -14.96
CA SER A 1118 53.78 -28.60 -15.76
C SER A 1118 53.69 -27.17 -15.23
N SER A 1119 54.79 -26.42 -15.28
CA SER A 1119 54.81 -25.02 -14.84
C SER A 1119 53.99 -24.15 -15.81
N GLY A 1120 53.02 -23.40 -15.29
CA GLY A 1120 52.29 -22.35 -16.03
C GLY A 1120 51.22 -22.81 -17.02
N GLU A 1121 51.21 -24.08 -17.44
CA GLU A 1121 50.23 -24.63 -18.39
C GLU A 1121 49.32 -25.67 -17.73
N TRP A 1122 48.01 -25.53 -17.94
CA TRP A 1122 47.01 -26.51 -17.52
C TRP A 1122 47.10 -27.78 -18.36
N GLY A 1123 47.12 -28.95 -17.70
CA GLY A 1123 47.06 -30.21 -18.42
C GLY A 1123 46.74 -31.39 -17.50
N TRP A 1124 46.17 -32.44 -18.10
CA TRP A 1124 45.96 -33.70 -17.40
C TRP A 1124 47.27 -34.44 -17.21
N GLN A 1125 47.57 -34.76 -15.96
CA GLN A 1125 48.72 -35.57 -15.57
C GLN A 1125 48.22 -36.73 -14.71
N ARG A 1126 48.84 -37.90 -14.82
CA ARG A 1126 48.38 -39.12 -14.13
C ARG A 1126 49.47 -39.79 -13.32
N THR A 1127 49.07 -40.70 -12.45
CA THR A 1127 50.00 -41.57 -11.74
C THR A 1127 50.76 -42.50 -12.69
N GLY A 1128 52.01 -42.81 -12.32
CA GLY A 1128 52.86 -43.75 -13.07
C GLY A 1128 52.48 -45.22 -12.89
N SER A 1129 51.66 -45.54 -11.87
CA SER A 1129 51.14 -46.88 -11.58
C SER A 1129 49.71 -46.82 -11.05
N THR A 1130 48.96 -47.91 -11.15
CA THR A 1130 47.58 -48.01 -10.65
C THR A 1130 47.51 -48.25 -9.15
N PHE A 1131 46.44 -47.79 -8.51
CA PHE A 1131 46.03 -48.18 -7.16
C PHE A 1131 45.10 -49.40 -7.23
N LEU A 1132 45.40 -50.46 -6.47
CA LEU A 1132 44.42 -51.51 -6.22
C LEU A 1132 43.44 -50.99 -5.16
N ILE A 1133 42.21 -50.68 -5.58
CA ILE A 1133 41.15 -50.19 -4.68
C ILE A 1133 40.06 -51.27 -4.59
N PRO A 1134 39.85 -51.89 -3.42
CA PRO A 1134 38.75 -52.82 -3.19
C PRO A 1134 37.36 -52.20 -3.41
N ALA A 1135 36.34 -53.03 -3.54
CA ALA A 1135 34.96 -52.55 -3.46
C ALA A 1135 34.63 -52.12 -2.01
N GLY A 1136 33.98 -50.97 -1.85
CA GLY A 1136 33.62 -50.40 -0.56
C GLY A 1136 34.06 -48.94 -0.38
N SER A 1137 33.97 -48.46 0.87
CA SER A 1137 34.25 -47.07 1.22
C SER A 1137 35.75 -46.83 1.45
N HIS A 1138 36.28 -45.80 0.81
CA HIS A 1138 37.68 -45.44 0.77
C HIS A 1138 37.86 -43.91 0.86
N THR A 1139 39.05 -43.47 1.25
CA THR A 1139 39.39 -42.05 1.34
C THR A 1139 40.53 -41.72 0.39
N LEU A 1140 40.32 -40.80 -0.54
CA LEU A 1140 41.36 -40.24 -1.41
C LEU A 1140 41.85 -38.90 -0.85
N ARG A 1141 43.16 -38.75 -0.70
CA ARG A 1141 43.82 -37.50 -0.31
C ARG A 1141 44.77 -37.01 -1.39
N LEU A 1142 44.68 -35.73 -1.71
CA LEU A 1142 45.60 -34.99 -2.57
C LEU A 1142 46.48 -34.11 -1.68
N LEU A 1143 47.74 -34.50 -1.51
CA LEU A 1143 48.68 -33.80 -0.64
C LEU A 1143 49.58 -32.87 -1.47
N GLN A 1144 49.75 -31.65 -0.97
CA GLN A 1144 50.62 -30.66 -1.58
C GLN A 1144 52.09 -30.99 -1.29
N SER A 1145 52.94 -30.94 -2.32
CA SER A 1145 54.39 -31.02 -2.12
C SER A 1145 55.11 -29.67 -2.10
N ARG A 1146 54.62 -28.61 -2.74
CA ARG A 1146 55.23 -27.26 -2.81
C ARG A 1146 54.21 -26.17 -3.13
N SER A 1147 54.57 -24.91 -2.90
CA SER A 1147 53.73 -23.73 -3.09
C SER A 1147 53.26 -23.48 -4.53
N GLY A 1148 52.07 -22.86 -4.66
CA GLY A 1148 51.56 -22.35 -5.93
C GLY A 1148 51.05 -23.42 -6.91
N LEU A 1149 50.50 -24.51 -6.38
CA LEU A 1149 49.83 -25.56 -7.14
C LEU A 1149 48.37 -25.19 -7.42
N ASP A 1150 47.93 -25.33 -8.67
CA ASP A 1150 46.53 -25.15 -9.09
C ASP A 1150 45.93 -26.50 -9.51
N VAL A 1151 44.75 -26.83 -9.00
CA VAL A 1151 44.03 -28.09 -9.23
C VAL A 1151 42.56 -27.77 -9.54
N ASP A 1152 42.07 -28.31 -10.65
CA ASP A 1152 40.70 -28.08 -11.15
C ASP A 1152 39.87 -29.37 -11.04
N LYS A 1153 40.32 -30.48 -11.65
CA LYS A 1153 39.53 -31.72 -11.71
C LYS A 1153 40.34 -32.98 -11.44
N ILE A 1154 39.67 -34.00 -10.89
CA ILE A 1154 40.23 -35.33 -10.60
C ILE A 1154 39.51 -36.37 -11.44
N ALA A 1155 40.27 -37.27 -12.08
CA ALA A 1155 39.72 -38.39 -12.82
C ALA A 1155 40.21 -39.72 -12.25
N ILE A 1156 39.28 -40.66 -12.01
CA ILE A 1156 39.56 -42.02 -11.52
C ILE A 1156 39.17 -43.00 -12.62
N SER A 1157 40.11 -43.83 -13.08
CA SER A 1157 39.93 -44.61 -14.31
C SER A 1157 40.65 -45.95 -14.31
N THR A 1158 40.05 -46.98 -14.88
CA THR A 1158 40.74 -48.25 -15.20
C THR A 1158 41.45 -48.21 -16.56
N GLN A 1159 41.30 -47.12 -17.33
CA GLN A 1159 41.83 -47.01 -18.68
C GLN A 1159 43.30 -46.59 -18.69
N THR A 1160 44.03 -47.05 -19.71
CA THR A 1160 45.44 -46.70 -19.91
C THR A 1160 45.65 -45.38 -20.66
N THR A 1161 44.58 -44.67 -21.01
CA THR A 1161 44.60 -43.36 -21.68
C THR A 1161 44.35 -42.22 -20.69
N VAL A 1162 45.06 -41.10 -20.86
CA VAL A 1162 44.89 -39.89 -20.03
C VAL A 1162 43.72 -39.05 -20.59
N PRO A 1163 42.85 -38.44 -19.76
CA PRO A 1163 41.80 -37.54 -20.24
C PRO A 1163 42.33 -36.31 -21.00
N THR A 1164 41.46 -35.67 -21.78
CA THR A 1164 41.78 -34.46 -22.58
C THR A 1164 40.77 -33.34 -22.31
N GLY A 1165 41.13 -32.09 -22.61
CA GLY A 1165 40.26 -30.92 -22.37
C GLY A 1165 40.05 -30.66 -20.88
N THR A 1166 38.89 -30.10 -20.50
CA THR A 1166 38.49 -29.86 -19.09
C THR A 1166 37.83 -31.07 -18.42
N GLY A 1167 37.89 -32.25 -19.04
CA GLY A 1167 37.21 -33.46 -18.57
C GLY A 1167 35.71 -33.51 -18.90
N GLY A 1168 35.03 -34.55 -18.42
CA GLY A 1168 33.58 -34.71 -18.55
C GLY A 1168 32.81 -34.12 -17.36
N THR A 1169 31.50 -34.33 -17.35
CA THR A 1169 30.64 -33.99 -16.21
C THR A 1169 31.11 -34.71 -14.94
N ALA A 1170 31.34 -33.95 -13.87
CA ALA A 1170 31.73 -34.49 -12.59
C ALA A 1170 30.59 -35.25 -11.93
N LEU A 1171 30.94 -36.27 -11.15
CA LEU A 1171 30.03 -36.92 -10.23
C LEU A 1171 29.61 -35.92 -9.15
N LYS A 1172 28.34 -35.93 -8.77
CA LYS A 1172 27.85 -35.25 -7.57
C LYS A 1172 27.89 -36.22 -6.38
N PRO A 1173 28.09 -35.73 -5.15
CA PRO A 1173 27.98 -36.56 -3.96
C PRO A 1173 26.53 -37.01 -3.71
N VAL A 1174 26.33 -38.16 -3.04
CA VAL A 1174 24.99 -38.73 -2.78
C VAL A 1174 24.26 -37.96 -1.65
N ASP A 1175 23.00 -37.56 -1.89
CA ASP A 1175 22.10 -36.97 -0.90
C ASP A 1175 21.47 -38.06 0.01
N SER A 1176 21.37 -37.76 1.31
CA SER A 1176 20.89 -38.69 2.35
C SER A 1176 19.90 -38.04 3.33
N LYS A 1177 19.45 -36.80 3.07
CA LYS A 1177 18.55 -36.08 3.98
C LYS A 1177 17.11 -36.08 3.43
N PRO A 1178 16.11 -36.42 4.25
CA PRO A 1178 14.71 -36.31 3.84
C PRO A 1178 14.23 -34.87 3.63
N PRO A 1179 13.21 -34.67 2.77
CA PRO A 1179 12.58 -33.36 2.59
C PRO A 1179 11.86 -32.92 3.87
N ALA A 1180 11.68 -31.62 4.06
CA ALA A 1180 11.00 -31.06 5.23
C ALA A 1180 9.60 -31.67 5.43
N GLN A 1181 9.16 -31.84 6.67
CA GLN A 1181 7.88 -32.47 6.98
C GLN A 1181 6.70 -31.60 6.48
N PRO A 1182 5.78 -32.13 5.66
CA PRO A 1182 4.59 -31.38 5.27
C PRO A 1182 3.59 -31.32 6.44
N THR A 1183 2.81 -30.25 6.55
CA THR A 1183 1.73 -30.11 7.54
C THR A 1183 0.40 -30.31 6.85
N LEU A 1184 -0.39 -31.30 7.27
CA LEU A 1184 -1.67 -31.68 6.69
C LEU A 1184 -2.84 -31.03 7.45
N SER A 1185 -3.72 -30.34 6.71
CA SER A 1185 -4.95 -29.70 7.17
C SER A 1185 -6.13 -30.10 6.26
N TYR A 1186 -7.35 -29.68 6.63
CA TYR A 1186 -8.56 -29.97 5.86
C TYR A 1186 -9.61 -28.85 5.98
N SER A 1187 -10.47 -28.70 4.98
CA SER A 1187 -11.63 -27.80 4.98
C SER A 1187 -12.73 -28.31 5.91
N LYS A 1188 -13.69 -27.45 6.30
CA LYS A 1188 -14.88 -27.91 7.04
C LYS A 1188 -15.54 -29.10 6.30
N PRO A 1189 -15.73 -30.27 6.95
CA PRO A 1189 -16.29 -31.43 6.27
C PRO A 1189 -17.76 -31.27 5.92
N SER A 1190 -18.18 -31.77 4.75
CA SER A 1190 -19.58 -32.07 4.45
C SER A 1190 -19.91 -33.53 4.80
N ASP A 1191 -21.18 -33.91 4.73
CA ASP A 1191 -21.67 -35.27 5.06
C ASP A 1191 -20.98 -36.39 4.25
N THR A 1192 -20.43 -36.11 3.06
CA THR A 1192 -19.87 -37.14 2.17
C THR A 1192 -18.51 -36.80 1.54
N GLU A 1193 -18.03 -35.57 1.70
CA GLU A 1193 -16.72 -35.13 1.17
C GLU A 1193 -16.07 -33.96 1.91
N PHE A 1194 -14.75 -33.85 1.81
CA PHE A 1194 -13.97 -32.67 2.23
C PHE A 1194 -12.62 -32.59 1.51
N LYS A 1195 -11.99 -31.42 1.57
CA LYS A 1195 -10.70 -31.15 0.93
C LYS A 1195 -9.56 -31.21 1.93
N LEU A 1196 -8.55 -32.04 1.65
CA LEU A 1196 -7.26 -32.10 2.32
C LEU A 1196 -6.27 -31.16 1.65
N MET A 1197 -5.44 -30.50 2.45
CA MET A 1197 -4.40 -29.57 1.97
C MET A 1197 -3.15 -29.76 2.82
N TRP A 1198 -1.96 -29.60 2.23
CA TRP A 1198 -0.71 -29.65 3.01
C TRP A 1198 0.34 -28.66 2.55
N THR A 1199 1.26 -28.30 3.45
CA THR A 1199 2.38 -27.40 3.12
C THR A 1199 3.34 -28.08 2.15
N LYS A 1200 3.91 -27.29 1.22
CA LYS A 1200 4.97 -27.77 0.33
C LYS A 1200 6.26 -27.97 1.12
N SER A 1201 6.81 -29.18 1.09
CA SER A 1201 8.10 -29.55 1.64
C SER A 1201 9.25 -28.95 0.82
N ALA A 1202 10.19 -28.30 1.50
CA ALA A 1202 11.47 -27.86 0.94
C ALA A 1202 12.53 -28.95 1.11
N ASP A 1203 13.46 -29.05 0.15
CA ASP A 1203 14.58 -29.98 0.22
C ASP A 1203 15.91 -29.25 -0.03
N ASN A 1204 16.98 -29.78 0.56
CA ASN A 1204 18.28 -29.16 0.74
C ASN A 1204 19.15 -29.13 -0.53
N ASP A 1205 18.79 -29.89 -1.56
CA ASP A 1205 19.55 -29.95 -2.81
C ASP A 1205 19.01 -29.00 -3.91
N ASN A 1206 17.87 -28.35 -3.68
CA ASN A 1206 17.23 -27.36 -4.56
C ASN A 1206 17.06 -27.79 -6.05
N THR A 1207 17.14 -29.09 -6.38
CA THR A 1207 17.16 -29.55 -7.80
C THR A 1207 15.89 -30.28 -8.27
N ALA A 1208 14.98 -30.69 -7.39
CA ALA A 1208 13.62 -31.12 -7.77
C ALA A 1208 12.61 -31.01 -6.61
N ALA A 1209 11.34 -30.71 -6.89
CA ALA A 1209 10.30 -30.66 -5.85
C ALA A 1209 9.91 -32.09 -5.38
N PRO A 1210 9.79 -32.33 -4.06
CA PRO A 1210 9.41 -33.64 -3.54
C PRO A 1210 7.99 -34.05 -3.98
N GLN A 1211 7.78 -35.35 -4.16
CA GLN A 1211 6.51 -35.96 -4.51
C GLN A 1211 5.71 -36.31 -3.26
N TYR A 1212 4.38 -36.21 -3.32
CA TYR A 1212 3.50 -36.54 -2.21
C TYR A 1212 2.63 -37.77 -2.48
N GLU A 1213 2.40 -38.55 -1.43
CA GLU A 1213 1.47 -39.68 -1.42
C GLU A 1213 0.52 -39.60 -0.22
N LEU A 1214 -0.76 -39.92 -0.43
CA LEU A 1214 -1.78 -39.88 0.60
C LEU A 1214 -2.04 -41.28 1.18
N LEU A 1215 -1.90 -41.38 2.50
CA LEU A 1215 -2.23 -42.55 3.29
C LEU A 1215 -3.58 -42.33 3.98
N MET A 1216 -4.46 -43.33 3.94
CA MET A 1216 -5.78 -43.33 4.56
C MET A 1216 -6.03 -44.64 5.32
N SER A 1217 -6.82 -44.62 6.39
CA SER A 1217 -7.42 -45.83 6.98
C SER A 1217 -8.77 -45.53 7.62
N GLU A 1218 -9.60 -46.56 7.78
CA GLU A 1218 -10.88 -46.49 8.49
C GLU A 1218 -10.75 -46.98 9.94
N GLY A 1219 -11.44 -46.34 10.87
CA GLY A 1219 -11.45 -46.70 12.29
C GLY A 1219 -10.28 -46.11 13.08
N THR A 1220 -9.63 -46.92 13.92
CA THR A 1220 -8.52 -46.50 14.81
C THR A 1220 -7.16 -47.04 14.38
N THR A 1221 -7.07 -47.63 13.19
CA THR A 1221 -5.80 -48.14 12.64
C THR A 1221 -4.93 -47.00 12.11
N GLU A 1222 -3.62 -47.22 12.05
CA GLU A 1222 -2.70 -46.29 11.41
C GLU A 1222 -2.97 -46.19 9.90
N PRO A 1223 -2.92 -44.99 9.28
CA PRO A 1223 -3.11 -44.80 7.85
C PRO A 1223 -2.12 -45.65 7.04
N SER A 1224 -2.63 -46.35 6.02
CA SER A 1224 -1.82 -47.10 5.06
C SER A 1224 -2.06 -46.53 3.65
N LEU A 1225 -1.18 -46.84 2.68
CA LEU A 1225 -1.30 -46.28 1.34
C LEU A 1225 -2.57 -46.80 0.64
N VAL A 1226 -3.52 -45.92 0.34
CA VAL A 1226 -4.81 -46.28 -0.27
C VAL A 1226 -5.08 -45.51 -1.56
N VAL A 1227 -4.49 -44.32 -1.75
CA VAL A 1227 -4.63 -43.52 -2.97
C VAL A 1227 -3.24 -43.20 -3.51
N GLN A 1228 -2.85 -43.78 -4.65
CA GLN A 1228 -1.52 -43.53 -5.21
C GLN A 1228 -1.56 -43.06 -6.67
N THR A 1229 -1.10 -41.84 -6.87
CA THR A 1229 -0.04 -41.48 -7.83
C THR A 1229 0.82 -40.41 -7.17
N ALA A 1230 2.14 -40.60 -7.15
CA ALA A 1230 3.09 -39.56 -6.75
C ALA A 1230 2.78 -38.27 -7.51
N SER A 1231 2.44 -37.21 -6.77
CA SER A 1231 1.99 -35.94 -7.35
C SER A 1231 2.72 -34.77 -6.69
N PRO A 1232 3.07 -33.71 -7.43
CA PRO A 1232 3.57 -32.47 -6.84
C PRO A 1232 2.46 -31.62 -6.21
N ALA A 1233 1.19 -32.03 -6.32
CA ALA A 1233 0.05 -31.30 -5.76
C ALA A 1233 0.07 -31.30 -4.23
N THR A 1234 -0.42 -30.21 -3.63
CA THR A 1234 -0.51 -30.00 -2.18
C THR A 1234 -1.95 -30.06 -1.66
N GLN A 1235 -2.87 -30.66 -2.43
CA GLN A 1235 -4.29 -30.76 -2.07
C GLN A 1235 -4.95 -32.00 -2.67
N TYR A 1236 -5.95 -32.55 -1.98
CA TYR A 1236 -6.73 -33.72 -2.41
C TYR A 1236 -8.16 -33.68 -1.87
N THR A 1237 -9.18 -33.94 -2.69
CA THR A 1237 -10.58 -34.06 -2.23
C THR A 1237 -10.91 -35.52 -1.90
N ALA A 1238 -11.25 -35.79 -0.63
CA ALA A 1238 -11.72 -37.10 -0.18
C ALA A 1238 -13.25 -37.14 -0.32
N SER A 1239 -13.76 -38.04 -1.16
CA SER A 1239 -15.20 -38.18 -1.46
C SER A 1239 -15.68 -39.62 -1.20
N ASN A 1240 -17.00 -39.83 -1.16
CA ASN A 1240 -17.67 -41.11 -0.88
C ASN A 1240 -17.44 -41.65 0.54
N LEU A 1241 -17.31 -40.75 1.52
CA LEU A 1241 -17.12 -41.14 2.91
C LEU A 1241 -18.45 -41.50 3.58
N THR A 1242 -18.40 -42.45 4.52
CA THR A 1242 -19.60 -42.91 5.24
C THR A 1242 -19.82 -42.09 6.51
N ILE A 1243 -20.97 -41.43 6.63
CA ILE A 1243 -21.38 -40.65 7.81
C ILE A 1243 -21.23 -41.48 9.08
N GLY A 1244 -20.60 -40.92 10.11
CA GLY A 1244 -20.34 -41.56 11.39
C GLY A 1244 -19.15 -42.53 11.39
N THR A 1245 -18.46 -42.73 10.28
CA THR A 1245 -17.23 -43.54 10.20
C THR A 1245 -16.00 -42.67 10.34
N ARG A 1246 -15.09 -43.03 11.26
CA ARG A 1246 -13.82 -42.31 11.44
C ARG A 1246 -12.83 -42.71 10.36
N TYR A 1247 -12.26 -41.72 9.68
CA TYR A 1247 -11.17 -41.85 8.72
C TYR A 1247 -9.91 -41.15 9.26
N ASN A 1248 -8.75 -41.77 9.08
CA ASN A 1248 -7.45 -41.22 9.47
C ASN A 1248 -6.60 -40.98 8.21
N PHE A 1249 -6.04 -39.78 8.06
CA PHE A 1249 -5.23 -39.41 6.89
C PHE A 1249 -3.84 -38.94 7.28
N LYS A 1250 -2.85 -39.25 6.43
CA LYS A 1250 -1.47 -38.81 6.56
C LYS A 1250 -0.88 -38.62 5.16
N VAL A 1251 -0.01 -37.64 4.97
CA VAL A 1251 0.71 -37.44 3.72
C VAL A 1251 2.18 -37.82 3.90
N ARG A 1252 2.76 -38.48 2.91
CA ARG A 1252 4.17 -38.81 2.80
C ARG A 1252 4.81 -37.95 1.71
N ALA A 1253 5.87 -37.22 2.03
CA ALA A 1253 6.73 -36.53 1.06
C ALA A 1253 7.97 -37.38 0.76
N ILE A 1254 8.36 -37.45 -0.52
CA ILE A 1254 9.49 -38.26 -1.00
C ILE A 1254 10.33 -37.41 -1.95
N ASP A 1255 11.62 -37.28 -1.70
CA ASP A 1255 12.53 -36.57 -2.61
C ASP A 1255 12.96 -37.42 -3.82
N ALA A 1256 13.80 -36.84 -4.69
CA ALA A 1256 14.32 -37.54 -5.87
C ALA A 1256 15.33 -38.65 -5.53
N ALA A 1257 15.95 -38.60 -4.34
CA ALA A 1257 16.87 -39.62 -3.82
C ALA A 1257 16.13 -40.77 -3.11
N GLY A 1258 14.82 -40.63 -2.88
CA GLY A 1258 13.95 -41.61 -2.22
C GLY A 1258 13.92 -41.49 -0.69
N ASN A 1259 14.40 -40.38 -0.11
CA ASN A 1259 14.25 -40.14 1.32
C ASN A 1259 12.83 -39.62 1.64
N GLU A 1260 12.27 -40.02 2.78
CA GLU A 1260 10.85 -39.81 3.09
C GLU A 1260 10.63 -39.01 4.39
N SER A 1261 9.63 -38.12 4.39
CA SER A 1261 9.07 -37.49 5.59
C SER A 1261 7.54 -37.58 5.58
N PHE A 1262 6.89 -37.45 6.75
CA PHE A 1262 5.44 -37.69 6.88
C PHE A 1262 4.74 -36.60 7.66
N SER A 1263 3.57 -36.15 7.22
CA SER A 1263 2.77 -35.16 7.94
C SER A 1263 2.24 -35.61 9.30
N ASN A 1264 1.61 -34.69 10.02
CA ASN A 1264 0.66 -35.02 11.08
C ASN A 1264 -0.48 -35.90 10.54
N VAL A 1265 -1.07 -36.70 11.43
CA VAL A 1265 -2.27 -37.49 11.13
C VAL A 1265 -3.50 -36.66 11.49
N ILE A 1266 -4.47 -36.59 10.59
CA ILE A 1266 -5.77 -35.97 10.86
C ILE A 1266 -6.85 -37.05 10.95
N HIS A 1267 -7.83 -36.81 11.82
CA HIS A 1267 -8.91 -37.74 12.12
C HIS A 1267 -10.24 -37.05 11.83
N ILE A 1268 -11.03 -37.62 10.93
CA ILE A 1268 -12.28 -37.01 10.49
C ILE A 1268 -13.39 -38.03 10.58
N THR A 1269 -14.55 -37.63 11.12
CA THR A 1269 -15.77 -38.42 11.11
C THR A 1269 -16.82 -37.56 10.41
N PRO A 1270 -17.08 -37.81 9.12
CA PRO A 1270 -18.12 -37.10 8.36
C PRO A 1270 -19.50 -37.25 8.99
#